data_AF-A0A2P8KLP4-F1
#
_entry.id   AF-A0A2P8KLP4-F1
#
_cell.length_a   1.000
_cell.length_b   1.000
_cell.length_c   1.000
_cell.angle_alpha   90.00
_cell.angle_beta   90.00
_cell.angle_gamma   90.00
#
_symmetry.space_group_name_H-M   'P 1'
#
loop_
_entity.id
_entity.type
_entity.pdbx_description
1 polymer ?
#
loop_
_entity_poly.entity_id
_entity_poly.type
_entity_poly.pdbx_seq_one_letter_code
_entity_poly.pdbx_strand_id
1 'polypeptide(L)'
;MRAELVIKGKSLTGSSDLTLLAPIKPGLVSSLEAITYKTRAKRLLKTLQGGRASLHEYALLRPISDAVERVAKIHSFRVAVLEPEDKILLAVTFDGTWEAYIRVLWQKVGTLLDVIFCNTEGYVVSHDAGFDAWAGWVRKVQIETAFYYNTHGLTVEDARYLRDEERLHRQPPAPASPDAQAEALAATRLRVRTPEEIAWKAATGNTGLALDASRQALQSLAVLFRLTDMYLPDTSDGRVLQRAARDILREFVSLMEDEDLPKELKEAMKVRFDRHLRWLMPADDPEVTRPREVPALPPRAQVDDPADVQGGILRPYESITHGCLLLVAFDVRGAGAGLLDELLKSLTTATGQPPAGQPIVNVALTYEGLRFLGMPEEQLAWFPQEFREGMEARASMLGDFRANHPRRWRLPQRVAQAGAPAHDTAVEMAAVHLVIQLRIGAPGNDAMDPEDKGHPLHGAIGKIFGDVGQGGTRQGVRLLAIEPLRRYLNDKERIQEHFGFADGDGQPVLDAVPEGAVYRNQVHLGELLLGYPNEADAKPQGDSEAERERLQFFHNGSFLVVRKLRQDVAALYETVRRAGRETGLDEDLIFAKLMGRHRDGRPLVDAEAINDFDYRADAEGRVCPFHAHIRRANPRQDDVANAPQDPPGRRRPRLMRRSMSFGPRYAFPDVVPEGGYADDGQERGLMFMAYNASISEQFEVIQRWLVGGNSAGNFSGQSDVLLGVPEAGEDRSFRFEHPVNDVPRSHRIALDQAPGLSEESRPFVRVDWGAYLFTPSVHALQELIRLAALGPRPLPVWSADEGEQRIQALLQLEGAACPAAAIRAWKSVLEDPEAQEKFISAGVWAAIRERHGGVLRTPYGVLVADRERVLQVLGDDAHYTVAGYRERMDDSIRQIYLGLDRGDGSGEYERQSTQVNEAIGAIDEKSAFRLAFDFTGQVLQEFMEAEKKIAPMLGRGRWELNLDVKEVADKVLALLCQEWFGLPALRPNEPTPPLVPGSWRWDWKEGDPAIYPSQFTAPSRYIFQPRPNDDVKRYGESYGNALTQSLHAFIRPFQESKSAPKTPQGKDAVLASAILGAFPDAKPDDDFVARTFAGALMGFLPTVDGNLRLSLNEWLRDGTFWALRTAWAQRGEADAYDRAKALLEEPLKEVMQLRPSPELVWRRVKGGGVRIGNEKLADGEAVVLSLVSATQQSLREDKPGAKRDVTPIFGGRRTQDGAHPAHACPGYKAGMGVLLGMLAGLADVKERMRPSPAPLAFTFEGRL
;
A
#
# COMPACT_ATOMS: atom_id res chain seq x y z
N MET A 1 31.60 15.64 -14.68
CA MET A 1 31.24 14.95 -13.42
C MET A 1 30.17 13.94 -13.79
N ARG A 2 30.30 12.66 -13.43
CA ARG A 2 29.14 11.75 -13.41
C ARG A 2 28.36 12.07 -12.12
N ALA A 3 27.03 11.99 -12.13
CA ALA A 3 26.30 11.83 -10.88
C ALA A 3 26.71 10.48 -10.25
N GLU A 4 26.57 10.28 -8.94
CA GLU A 4 26.77 8.94 -8.36
C GLU A 4 25.56 8.04 -8.66
N LEU A 5 25.77 6.73 -8.67
CA LEU A 5 24.71 5.78 -8.99
C LEU A 5 23.84 5.59 -7.74
N VAL A 6 22.61 6.10 -7.79
CA VAL A 6 21.68 6.08 -6.65
C VAL A 6 21.08 4.69 -6.46
N ILE A 7 21.82 3.88 -5.69
CA ILE A 7 21.44 2.56 -5.15
C ILE A 7 20.30 2.79 -4.14
N LYS A 8 19.05 2.74 -4.59
CA LYS A 8 17.89 3.26 -3.84
C LYS A 8 17.59 2.43 -2.57
N GLY A 9 17.62 1.11 -2.66
CA GLY A 9 17.48 0.23 -1.49
C GLY A 9 18.82 -0.41 -1.17
N LYS A 10 19.12 -0.59 0.12
CA LYS A 10 20.31 -1.31 0.59
C LYS A 10 19.93 -2.69 1.10
N SER A 11 20.94 -3.52 1.31
CA SER A 11 20.76 -4.90 1.74
C SER A 11 21.94 -5.42 2.55
N LEU A 12 21.64 -6.16 3.61
CA LEU A 12 22.60 -6.63 4.60
C LEU A 12 22.12 -7.97 5.16
N THR A 13 23.03 -8.95 5.21
CA THR A 13 22.79 -10.31 5.74
C THR A 13 21.47 -10.93 5.26
N GLY A 14 21.23 -10.89 3.93
CA GLY A 14 20.03 -11.46 3.31
C GLY A 14 18.72 -10.68 3.51
N SER A 15 18.72 -9.56 4.24
CA SER A 15 17.57 -8.63 4.32
C SER A 15 17.80 -7.40 3.43
N SER A 16 16.73 -6.83 2.90
CA SER A 16 16.73 -5.65 2.02
C SER A 16 15.72 -4.61 2.49
N ASP A 17 15.92 -3.35 2.10
CA ASP A 17 14.93 -2.27 2.33
C ASP A 17 14.19 -1.83 1.06
N LEU A 18 12.96 -1.35 1.28
CA LEU A 18 12.12 -0.66 0.32
C LEU A 18 11.67 0.65 0.94
N THR A 19 12.09 1.78 0.37
CA THR A 19 11.62 3.10 0.80
C THR A 19 10.97 3.88 -0.36
N LEU A 20 9.64 4.04 -0.32
CA LEU A 20 8.83 4.80 -1.27
C LEU A 20 8.43 6.16 -0.68
N LEU A 21 8.31 7.18 -1.52
CA LEU A 21 7.86 8.52 -1.14
C LEU A 21 6.94 9.14 -2.23
N ALA A 22 5.67 8.76 -2.22
CA ALA A 22 4.70 9.10 -3.27
C ALA A 22 3.97 10.44 -3.00
N PRO A 23 3.91 11.39 -3.96
CA PRO A 23 3.21 12.66 -3.80
C PRO A 23 1.70 12.48 -3.69
N ILE A 24 1.06 13.20 -2.76
CA ILE A 24 -0.38 13.11 -2.50
C ILE A 24 -1.16 13.92 -3.54
N LYS A 25 -2.32 13.41 -3.98
CA LYS A 25 -3.19 14.07 -4.97
C LYS A 25 -3.59 15.48 -4.49
N PRO A 26 -3.43 16.53 -5.32
CA PRO A 26 -3.83 17.89 -4.97
C PRO A 26 -5.35 18.06 -4.99
N GLY A 27 -5.85 18.99 -4.18
CA GLY A 27 -7.28 19.28 -4.07
C GLY A 27 -8.03 18.35 -3.11
N LEU A 28 -9.33 18.22 -3.35
CA LEU A 28 -10.30 17.60 -2.44
C LEU A 28 -10.76 16.22 -2.92
N VAL A 29 -11.15 15.37 -1.96
CA VAL A 29 -11.78 14.07 -2.20
C VAL A 29 -13.27 14.22 -2.47
N SER A 30 -13.89 13.20 -3.05
CA SER A 30 -15.35 13.06 -3.07
C SER A 30 -15.85 12.72 -1.67
N SER A 31 -16.48 13.70 -1.01
CA SER A 31 -17.02 13.63 0.35
C SER A 31 -17.95 14.82 0.60
N LEU A 32 -18.81 14.69 1.61
CA LEU A 32 -19.58 15.80 2.18
C LEU A 32 -18.71 16.77 3.01
N GLU A 33 -17.48 16.38 3.37
CA GLU A 33 -16.49 17.26 4.01
C GLU A 33 -15.45 17.76 2.99
N ALA A 34 -14.95 18.99 3.19
CA ALA A 34 -13.93 19.61 2.32
C ALA A 34 -12.53 19.04 2.59
N ILE A 35 -12.40 17.71 2.55
CA ILE A 35 -11.20 16.95 2.92
C ILE A 35 -10.25 16.83 1.73
N THR A 36 -8.96 17.13 1.95
CA THR A 36 -7.88 16.80 1.02
C THR A 36 -7.49 15.33 1.11
N TYR A 37 -6.89 14.80 0.03
CA TYR A 37 -6.37 13.43 0.00
C TYR A 37 -5.33 13.16 1.11
N LYS A 38 -4.64 14.20 1.57
CA LYS A 38 -3.66 14.13 2.68
C LYS A 38 -4.33 13.86 4.02
N THR A 39 -5.34 14.67 4.36
CA THR A 39 -6.19 14.50 5.54
C THR A 39 -6.82 13.10 5.55
N ARG A 40 -7.32 12.64 4.39
CA ARG A 40 -7.89 11.30 4.24
C ARG A 40 -6.85 10.19 4.46
N ALA A 41 -5.67 10.28 3.85
CA ALA A 41 -4.59 9.31 4.02
C ALA A 41 -4.13 9.20 5.48
N LYS A 42 -3.95 10.33 6.18
CA LYS A 42 -3.56 10.32 7.61
C LYS A 42 -4.64 9.74 8.53
N ARG A 43 -5.93 10.01 8.25
CA ARG A 43 -7.04 9.36 8.98
C ARG A 43 -7.03 7.85 8.76
N LEU A 44 -6.93 7.39 7.51
CA LEU A 44 -6.80 5.96 7.15
C LEU A 44 -5.65 5.27 7.89
N LEU A 45 -4.43 5.83 7.87
CA LEU A 45 -3.26 5.19 8.48
C LEU A 45 -3.39 5.07 10.01
N LYS A 46 -3.97 6.08 10.68
CA LYS A 46 -4.31 5.99 12.12
C LYS A 46 -5.33 4.87 12.37
N THR A 47 -6.37 4.78 11.55
CA THR A 47 -7.40 3.73 11.63
C THR A 47 -6.81 2.32 11.47
N LEU A 48 -5.95 2.11 10.48
CA LEU A 48 -5.28 0.82 10.23
C LEU A 48 -4.36 0.40 11.39
N GLN A 49 -3.54 1.33 11.91
CA GLN A 49 -2.68 1.05 13.06
C GLN A 49 -3.48 0.75 14.33
N GLY A 50 -4.59 1.46 14.57
CA GLY A 50 -5.48 1.21 15.70
C GLY A 50 -6.09 -0.19 15.66
N GLY A 51 -6.59 -0.61 14.49
CA GLY A 51 -7.10 -1.97 14.28
C GLY A 51 -6.03 -3.05 14.49
N ARG A 52 -4.83 -2.87 13.90
CA ARG A 52 -3.73 -3.82 14.05
C ARG A 52 -3.29 -3.96 15.51
N ALA A 53 -3.19 -2.88 16.28
CA ALA A 53 -2.85 -2.94 17.71
C ALA A 53 -3.87 -3.78 18.51
N SER A 54 -5.17 -3.56 18.30
CA SER A 54 -6.23 -4.35 18.94
C SER A 54 -6.16 -5.85 18.60
N LEU A 55 -5.91 -6.20 17.33
CA LEU A 55 -5.81 -7.60 16.88
C LEU A 55 -4.51 -8.30 17.31
N HIS A 56 -3.41 -7.57 17.49
CA HIS A 56 -2.10 -8.18 17.76
C HIS A 56 -1.70 -8.18 19.24
N GLU A 57 -2.17 -7.22 20.05
CA GLU A 57 -1.71 -7.01 21.43
C GLU A 57 -2.81 -7.22 22.48
N TYR A 58 -4.08 -6.98 22.14
CA TYR A 58 -5.22 -7.15 23.06
C TYR A 58 -5.93 -8.50 22.88
N ALA A 59 -6.07 -8.98 21.64
CA ALA A 59 -6.74 -10.24 21.35
C ALA A 59 -5.88 -11.48 21.71
N LEU A 60 -6.48 -12.44 22.43
CA LEU A 60 -5.84 -13.71 22.80
C LEU A 60 -5.83 -14.76 21.67
N LEU A 61 -6.72 -14.59 20.69
CA LEU A 61 -6.85 -15.43 19.49
C LEU A 61 -6.52 -14.57 18.28
N ARG A 62 -5.79 -15.11 17.29
CA ARG A 62 -5.57 -14.48 15.97
C ARG A 62 -6.21 -15.34 14.87
N PRO A 63 -7.47 -15.07 14.49
CA PRO A 63 -8.21 -15.86 13.52
C PRO A 63 -8.33 -15.19 12.13
N ILE A 64 -7.77 -13.99 11.99
CA ILE A 64 -7.65 -13.23 10.75
C ILE A 64 -6.15 -13.10 10.46
N SER A 65 -5.71 -13.35 9.23
CA SER A 65 -4.33 -13.08 8.85
C SER A 65 -4.18 -11.61 8.43
N ASP A 66 -3.18 -10.92 8.96
CA ASP A 66 -2.84 -9.57 8.48
C ASP A 66 -2.17 -9.67 7.11
N ALA A 67 -2.57 -8.80 6.17
CA ALA A 67 -2.07 -8.79 4.79
C ALA A 67 -0.53 -8.67 4.70
N VAL A 68 0.09 -7.91 5.60
CA VAL A 68 1.55 -7.79 5.71
C VAL A 68 2.15 -9.08 6.26
N GLU A 69 1.52 -9.72 7.25
CA GLU A 69 2.01 -10.99 7.80
C GLU A 69 1.93 -12.15 6.80
N ARG A 70 0.88 -12.19 5.94
CA ARG A 70 0.71 -13.14 4.81
C ARG A 70 1.89 -13.19 3.84
N VAL A 71 2.66 -12.11 3.73
CA VAL A 71 3.89 -12.06 2.90
C VAL A 71 4.99 -12.97 3.46
N ALA A 72 4.94 -13.32 4.75
CA ALA A 72 5.85 -14.21 5.48
C ALA A 72 7.34 -13.80 5.51
N LYS A 73 7.72 -12.73 4.81
CA LYS A 73 9.09 -12.24 4.61
C LYS A 73 9.37 -10.85 5.18
N ILE A 74 8.41 -10.22 5.86
CA ILE A 74 8.51 -8.82 6.29
C ILE A 74 8.98 -8.74 7.74
N HIS A 75 10.15 -8.13 7.95
CA HIS A 75 10.72 -7.84 9.28
C HIS A 75 10.12 -6.58 9.90
N SER A 76 9.85 -5.55 9.08
CA SER A 76 9.20 -4.31 9.52
C SER A 76 8.42 -3.66 8.39
N PHE A 77 7.22 -3.15 8.65
CA PHE A 77 6.41 -2.39 7.69
C PHE A 77 5.95 -1.09 8.35
N ARG A 78 6.29 0.06 7.75
CA ARG A 78 5.99 1.39 8.30
C ARG A 78 5.47 2.30 7.21
N VAL A 79 4.30 2.89 7.41
CA VAL A 79 3.76 3.94 6.55
C VAL A 79 3.65 5.23 7.36
N ALA A 80 4.02 6.36 6.75
CA ALA A 80 3.87 7.69 7.31
C ALA A 80 3.45 8.68 6.20
N VAL A 81 2.93 9.83 6.59
CA VAL A 81 2.83 10.99 5.70
C VAL A 81 3.94 11.96 6.09
N LEU A 82 4.81 12.31 5.14
CA LEU A 82 5.82 13.34 5.34
C LEU A 82 5.23 14.73 5.10
N GLU A 83 5.74 15.65 5.89
CA GLU A 83 5.33 17.04 5.96
C GLU A 83 6.62 17.87 6.10
N PRO A 84 6.77 18.97 5.34
CA PRO A 84 5.76 19.67 4.54
C PRO A 84 5.57 19.16 3.10
N GLU A 85 6.25 18.08 2.68
CA GLU A 85 6.32 17.68 1.26
C GLU A 85 5.01 17.10 0.70
N ASP A 86 4.02 16.82 1.55
CA ASP A 86 2.73 16.22 1.23
C ASP A 86 2.89 14.88 0.46
N LYS A 87 3.62 13.94 1.05
CA LYS A 87 3.94 12.63 0.44
C LYS A 87 3.69 11.47 1.39
N ILE A 88 3.27 10.31 0.88
CA ILE A 88 3.21 9.07 1.64
C ILE A 88 4.56 8.36 1.58
N LEU A 89 5.22 8.23 2.74
CA LEU A 89 6.39 7.38 2.93
C LEU A 89 5.93 5.94 3.24
N LEU A 90 6.37 4.96 2.47
CA LEU A 90 6.38 3.54 2.88
C LEU A 90 7.83 3.13 3.08
N ALA A 91 8.17 2.58 4.25
CA ALA A 91 9.47 1.98 4.55
C ALA A 91 9.27 0.54 5.02
N VAL A 92 9.90 -0.42 4.35
CA VAL A 92 9.80 -1.85 4.66
C VAL A 92 11.20 -2.47 4.73
N THR A 93 11.43 -3.34 5.71
CA THR A 93 12.55 -4.28 5.74
C THR A 93 12.02 -5.69 5.49
N PHE A 94 12.64 -6.44 4.56
CA PHE A 94 12.13 -7.74 4.12
C PHE A 94 13.23 -8.73 3.70
N ASP A 95 12.88 -10.02 3.69
CA ASP A 95 13.69 -11.11 3.17
C ASP A 95 13.60 -11.20 1.65
N GLY A 96 14.75 -11.09 0.99
CA GLY A 96 14.87 -11.35 -0.44
C GLY A 96 15.25 -10.14 -1.26
N THR A 97 14.87 -10.18 -2.54
CA THR A 97 15.27 -9.24 -3.58
C THR A 97 14.12 -8.30 -3.90
N TRP A 98 14.45 -7.07 -4.31
CA TRP A 98 13.48 -5.98 -4.42
C TRP A 98 12.26 -6.36 -5.26
N GLU A 99 12.44 -6.74 -6.53
CA GLU A 99 11.30 -7.04 -7.41
C GLU A 99 10.53 -8.29 -6.96
N ALA A 100 11.22 -9.36 -6.55
CA ALA A 100 10.57 -10.57 -6.04
C ALA A 100 9.72 -10.29 -4.78
N TYR A 101 10.07 -9.26 -4.02
CA TYR A 101 9.27 -8.75 -2.91
C TYR A 101 8.15 -7.81 -3.38
N ILE A 102 8.40 -6.90 -4.33
CA ILE A 102 7.37 -6.01 -4.91
C ILE A 102 6.25 -6.82 -5.58
N ARG A 103 6.53 -7.96 -6.24
CA ARG A 103 5.45 -8.79 -6.80
C ARG A 103 4.62 -9.48 -5.71
N VAL A 104 5.24 -9.91 -4.61
CA VAL A 104 4.49 -10.45 -3.47
C VAL A 104 3.71 -9.37 -2.72
N LEU A 105 4.19 -8.12 -2.68
CA LEU A 105 3.39 -6.97 -2.24
C LEU A 105 2.16 -6.78 -3.14
N TRP A 106 2.35 -6.71 -4.47
CA TRP A 106 1.25 -6.60 -5.44
C TRP A 106 0.23 -7.74 -5.29
N GLN A 107 0.67 -8.98 -5.06
CA GLN A 107 -0.19 -10.15 -4.83
C GLN A 107 -0.94 -10.11 -3.49
N LYS A 108 -0.23 -10.03 -2.36
CA LYS A 108 -0.75 -10.32 -1.02
C LYS A 108 -1.12 -9.09 -0.18
N VAL A 109 -0.65 -7.92 -0.59
CA VAL A 109 -0.85 -6.63 0.11
C VAL A 109 -1.47 -5.59 -0.82
N GLY A 110 -1.69 -5.93 -2.10
CA GLY A 110 -2.07 -5.00 -3.16
C GLY A 110 -3.27 -4.13 -2.81
N THR A 111 -4.36 -4.71 -2.31
CA THR A 111 -5.58 -3.98 -1.91
C THR A 111 -5.37 -3.08 -0.68
N LEU A 112 -4.53 -3.48 0.27
CA LEU A 112 -4.12 -2.62 1.39
C LEU A 112 -3.24 -1.46 0.92
N LEU A 113 -2.37 -1.69 -0.06
CA LEU A 113 -1.60 -0.63 -0.71
C LEU A 113 -2.50 0.25 -1.57
N ASP A 114 -3.56 -0.28 -2.18
CA ASP A 114 -4.52 0.47 -2.99
C ASP A 114 -5.30 1.49 -2.16
N VAL A 115 -5.84 1.10 -1.01
CA VAL A 115 -6.56 2.06 -0.14
C VAL A 115 -5.60 3.12 0.44
N ILE A 116 -4.33 2.79 0.65
CA ILE A 116 -3.30 3.76 1.08
C ILE A 116 -2.93 4.73 -0.05
N PHE A 117 -2.52 4.20 -1.21
CA PHE A 117 -1.90 4.98 -2.29
C PHE A 117 -2.86 5.49 -3.37
N CYS A 118 -4.15 5.10 -3.39
CA CYS A 118 -5.16 5.81 -4.18
C CYS A 118 -5.26 7.30 -3.83
N ASN A 119 -4.69 7.72 -2.69
CA ASN A 119 -4.51 9.10 -2.28
C ASN A 119 -3.33 9.82 -2.98
N THR A 120 -2.57 9.16 -3.86
CA THR A 120 -1.33 9.69 -4.47
C THR A 120 -1.40 9.87 -5.99
N GLU A 121 -0.62 10.81 -6.51
CA GLU A 121 -0.63 11.20 -7.92
C GLU A 121 -0.16 10.05 -8.81
N GLY A 122 -0.92 9.80 -9.89
CA GLY A 122 -0.61 8.75 -10.86
C GLY A 122 -0.56 7.34 -10.26
N TYR A 123 -1.18 7.09 -9.10
CA TYR A 123 -1.24 5.75 -8.52
C TYR A 123 -1.99 4.79 -9.45
N VAL A 124 -1.29 3.74 -9.84
CA VAL A 124 -1.84 2.59 -10.56
C VAL A 124 -2.52 1.68 -9.55
N VAL A 125 -3.82 1.41 -9.68
CA VAL A 125 -4.53 0.53 -8.74
C VAL A 125 -4.11 -0.92 -9.00
N SER A 126 -3.51 -1.56 -7.99
CA SER A 126 -2.94 -2.90 -8.09
C SER A 126 -3.98 -3.96 -8.45
N HIS A 127 -5.23 -3.80 -8.01
CA HIS A 127 -6.29 -4.74 -8.31
C HIS A 127 -6.69 -4.71 -9.80
N ASP A 128 -6.73 -3.51 -10.41
CA ASP A 128 -7.26 -3.28 -11.76
C ASP A 128 -6.16 -3.28 -12.85
N ALA A 129 -4.87 -3.27 -12.47
CA ALA A 129 -3.75 -3.16 -13.40
C ALA A 129 -2.67 -4.24 -13.19
N GLY A 130 -1.98 -4.58 -14.29
CA GLY A 130 -0.85 -5.49 -14.28
C GLY A 130 0.33 -5.00 -13.42
N PHE A 131 1.15 -5.95 -12.98
CA PHE A 131 2.31 -5.67 -12.15
C PHE A 131 3.31 -4.74 -12.85
N ASP A 132 3.54 -4.85 -14.15
CA ASP A 132 4.53 -3.99 -14.84
C ASP A 132 4.19 -2.48 -14.78
N ALA A 133 2.89 -2.14 -14.79
CA ALA A 133 2.40 -0.78 -14.57
C ALA A 133 2.53 -0.38 -13.09
N TRP A 134 2.09 -1.27 -12.19
CA TRP A 134 2.14 -1.02 -10.74
C TRP A 134 3.58 -0.85 -10.22
N ALA A 135 4.47 -1.79 -10.53
CA ALA A 135 5.89 -1.74 -10.22
C ALA A 135 6.61 -0.58 -10.94
N GLY A 136 6.12 -0.16 -12.12
CA GLY A 136 6.53 1.08 -12.78
C GLY A 136 6.27 2.31 -11.89
N TRP A 137 5.06 2.41 -11.33
CA TRP A 137 4.75 3.45 -10.34
C TRP A 137 5.60 3.30 -9.07
N VAL A 138 5.80 2.09 -8.53
CA VAL A 138 6.64 1.84 -7.34
C VAL A 138 8.08 2.37 -7.55
N ARG A 139 8.72 2.05 -8.69
CA ARG A 139 10.08 2.55 -9.02
C ARG A 139 10.13 4.07 -9.16
N LYS A 140 9.08 4.68 -9.72
CA LYS A 140 8.93 6.14 -9.88
C LYS A 140 8.89 6.86 -8.53
N VAL A 141 8.19 6.32 -7.53
CA VAL A 141 8.06 6.94 -6.19
C VAL A 141 9.15 6.53 -5.20
N GLN A 142 10.00 5.53 -5.51
CA GLN A 142 11.08 5.09 -4.63
C GLN A 142 12.16 6.17 -4.41
N ILE A 143 12.72 6.25 -3.20
CA ILE A 143 13.84 7.12 -2.81
C ILE A 143 15.05 6.31 -2.28
N GLU A 144 16.16 6.97 -1.95
CA GLU A 144 17.36 6.32 -1.42
C GLU A 144 17.40 6.20 0.11
N THR A 145 17.70 5.00 0.60
CA THR A 145 18.07 4.71 1.98
C THR A 145 19.60 4.77 2.15
N ALA A 146 20.17 5.96 2.40
CA ALA A 146 21.63 6.13 2.39
C ALA A 146 22.42 5.24 3.39
N PHE A 147 21.80 4.82 4.50
CA PHE A 147 22.38 3.92 5.49
C PHE A 147 21.33 2.90 5.97
N TYR A 148 21.73 1.63 6.07
CA TYR A 148 20.89 0.52 6.49
C TYR A 148 21.66 -0.38 7.48
N TYR A 149 20.96 -0.89 8.48
CA TYR A 149 21.53 -1.69 9.56
C TYR A 149 20.55 -2.78 9.99
N ASN A 150 21.08 -3.98 10.23
CA ASN A 150 20.35 -5.16 10.66
C ASN A 150 21.20 -5.92 11.70
N THR A 151 20.58 -6.38 12.78
CA THR A 151 21.23 -7.14 13.87
C THR A 151 21.19 -8.65 13.67
N HIS A 152 20.38 -9.18 12.74
CA HIS A 152 20.09 -10.60 12.64
C HIS A 152 20.20 -11.13 11.20
N GLY A 153 21.03 -12.16 11.00
CA GLY A 153 21.14 -12.90 9.75
C GLY A 153 20.10 -14.00 9.56
N LEU A 154 19.00 -13.97 10.32
CA LEU A 154 17.89 -14.94 10.26
C LEU A 154 16.73 -14.35 9.47
N THR A 155 16.11 -15.14 8.60
CA THR A 155 14.87 -14.73 7.93
C THR A 155 13.66 -14.80 8.89
N VAL A 156 12.55 -14.15 8.52
CA VAL A 156 11.28 -14.24 9.25
C VAL A 156 10.78 -15.69 9.35
N GLU A 157 11.07 -16.51 8.33
CA GLU A 157 10.76 -17.94 8.33
C GLU A 157 11.72 -18.75 9.20
N ASP A 158 13.01 -18.40 9.31
CA ASP A 158 13.93 -19.06 10.24
C ASP A 158 13.53 -18.80 11.70
N ALA A 159 13.13 -17.58 12.02
CA ALA A 159 12.58 -17.24 13.34
C ALA A 159 11.29 -18.02 13.67
N ARG A 160 10.52 -18.45 12.65
CA ARG A 160 9.38 -19.36 12.82
C ARG A 160 9.85 -20.80 12.98
N TYR A 161 10.72 -21.28 12.09
CA TYR A 161 11.30 -22.63 12.11
C TYR A 161 11.95 -22.95 13.46
N LEU A 162 12.90 -22.12 13.91
CA LEU A 162 13.63 -22.32 15.17
C LEU A 162 12.70 -22.30 16.38
N ARG A 163 11.63 -21.51 16.35
CA ARG A 163 10.59 -21.48 17.40
C ARG A 163 9.71 -22.73 17.39
N ASP A 164 9.41 -23.28 16.21
CA ASP A 164 8.66 -24.53 16.05
C ASP A 164 9.53 -25.76 16.41
N GLU A 165 10.83 -25.72 16.10
CA GLU A 165 11.85 -26.73 16.47
C GLU A 165 12.14 -26.73 17.98
N GLU A 166 12.37 -25.57 18.59
CA GLU A 166 12.49 -25.41 20.06
C GLU A 166 11.20 -25.85 20.78
N ARG A 167 10.02 -25.66 20.17
CA ARG A 167 8.77 -26.21 20.75
C ARG A 167 8.77 -27.74 20.72
N LEU A 168 9.27 -28.38 19.66
CA LEU A 168 9.41 -29.84 19.62
C LEU A 168 10.41 -30.31 20.67
N HIS A 169 11.57 -29.67 20.82
CA HIS A 169 12.56 -30.01 21.84
C HIS A 169 12.08 -29.79 23.29
N ARG A 170 11.10 -28.90 23.52
CA ARG A 170 10.45 -28.70 24.83
C ARG A 170 9.29 -29.65 25.12
N GLN A 171 8.80 -30.40 24.13
CA GLN A 171 7.78 -31.42 24.39
C GLN A 171 8.43 -32.66 25.01
N PRO A 172 7.88 -33.22 26.11
CA PRO A 172 8.45 -34.41 26.71
C PRO A 172 8.27 -35.60 25.75
N PRO A 173 9.32 -36.39 25.47
CA PRO A 173 9.25 -37.47 24.51
C PRO A 173 8.28 -38.56 24.96
N ALA A 174 7.60 -39.19 24.00
CA ALA A 174 6.70 -40.30 24.29
C ALA A 174 7.50 -41.51 24.84
N PRO A 175 7.02 -42.21 25.89
CA PRO A 175 7.83 -43.22 26.57
C PRO A 175 8.07 -44.46 25.70
N ALA A 176 9.31 -44.64 25.24
CA ALA A 176 9.89 -45.86 24.68
C ALA A 176 8.99 -46.59 23.64
N SER A 177 8.60 -45.83 22.62
CA SER A 177 7.72 -46.24 21.51
C SER A 177 8.44 -46.08 20.16
N PRO A 178 7.93 -46.65 19.03
CA PRO A 178 8.31 -46.22 17.68
C PRO A 178 8.34 -44.70 17.47
N ASP A 179 7.62 -43.93 18.30
CA ASP A 179 7.67 -42.47 18.37
C ASP A 179 9.09 -41.91 18.48
N ALA A 180 10.04 -42.58 19.13
CA ALA A 180 11.43 -42.11 19.21
C ALA A 180 12.14 -42.05 17.84
N GLN A 181 11.79 -42.96 16.92
CA GLN A 181 12.25 -42.89 15.52
C GLN A 181 11.42 -41.86 14.73
N ALA A 182 10.14 -41.67 15.08
CA ALA A 182 9.31 -40.62 14.50
C ALA A 182 9.79 -39.20 14.87
N GLU A 183 10.25 -38.97 16.10
CA GLU A 183 10.83 -37.70 16.58
C GLU A 183 12.13 -37.35 15.82
N ALA A 184 13.03 -38.32 15.64
CA ALA A 184 14.25 -38.15 14.83
C ALA A 184 13.95 -37.87 13.35
N LEU A 185 12.87 -38.45 12.81
CA LEU A 185 12.36 -38.14 11.47
C LEU A 185 11.59 -36.81 11.43
N ALA A 186 10.94 -36.38 12.50
CA ALA A 186 10.19 -35.12 12.55
C ALA A 186 11.11 -33.91 12.34
N ALA A 187 12.29 -33.90 12.99
CA ALA A 187 13.34 -32.91 12.74
C ALA A 187 14.04 -33.05 11.36
N THR A 188 13.76 -34.13 10.62
CA THR A 188 14.19 -34.31 9.22
C THR A 188 13.08 -33.89 8.22
N ARG A 189 11.83 -33.77 8.69
CA ARG A 189 10.61 -33.49 7.89
C ARG A 189 9.90 -32.20 8.31
N LEU A 190 10.53 -31.36 9.13
CA LEU A 190 9.95 -30.11 9.67
C LEU A 190 9.89 -29.03 8.59
N ARG A 191 8.68 -28.51 8.33
CA ARG A 191 8.42 -27.37 7.44
C ARG A 191 7.68 -26.25 8.18
N VAL A 192 8.02 -25.00 7.88
CA VAL A 192 7.26 -23.82 8.33
C VAL A 192 5.86 -23.84 7.70
N ARG A 193 4.87 -23.33 8.46
CA ARG A 193 3.48 -23.14 8.01
C ARG A 193 3.20 -21.69 7.65
N THR A 194 2.28 -21.46 6.73
CA THR A 194 1.89 -20.11 6.32
C THR A 194 1.02 -19.42 7.38
N PRO A 195 1.01 -18.09 7.44
CA PRO A 195 0.06 -17.32 8.27
C PRO A 195 -1.40 -17.71 7.99
N GLU A 196 -1.73 -17.95 6.73
CA GLU A 196 -3.05 -18.38 6.28
C GLU A 196 -3.42 -19.78 6.80
N GLU A 197 -2.51 -20.76 6.72
CA GLU A 197 -2.67 -22.11 7.33
C GLU A 197 -2.91 -22.03 8.86
N ILE A 198 -2.31 -21.03 9.52
CA ILE A 198 -2.45 -20.81 10.97
C ILE A 198 -3.78 -20.12 11.31
N ALA A 199 -4.11 -19.02 10.62
CA ALA A 199 -5.33 -18.24 10.86
C ALA A 199 -6.59 -19.05 10.54
N TRP A 200 -6.61 -19.77 9.41
CA TRP A 200 -7.73 -20.63 9.04
C TRP A 200 -7.99 -21.72 10.09
N LYS A 201 -6.93 -22.38 10.60
CA LYS A 201 -7.05 -23.37 11.68
C LYS A 201 -7.50 -22.74 13.01
N ALA A 202 -7.15 -21.49 13.27
CA ALA A 202 -7.61 -20.75 14.45
C ALA A 202 -9.09 -20.36 14.35
N ALA A 203 -9.58 -19.98 13.16
CA ALA A 203 -10.99 -19.65 12.92
C ALA A 203 -11.90 -20.89 12.93
N THR A 204 -11.50 -21.99 12.30
CA THR A 204 -12.33 -23.20 12.10
C THR A 204 -12.19 -24.25 13.20
N GLY A 205 -11.26 -24.08 14.16
CA GLY A 205 -10.88 -25.15 15.10
C GLY A 205 -11.98 -25.63 16.06
N ASN A 206 -12.99 -24.80 16.35
CA ASN A 206 -14.30 -25.17 16.92
C ASN A 206 -15.23 -23.94 16.98
N THR A 207 -16.52 -24.16 17.27
CA THR A 207 -17.56 -23.12 17.36
C THR A 207 -17.21 -21.96 18.30
N GLY A 208 -16.53 -22.22 19.43
CA GLY A 208 -16.10 -21.18 20.38
C GLY A 208 -15.04 -20.24 19.82
N LEU A 209 -14.14 -20.77 18.99
CA LEU A 209 -13.12 -19.98 18.30
C LEU A 209 -13.72 -19.17 17.14
N ALA A 210 -14.66 -19.75 16.39
CA ALA A 210 -15.41 -19.05 15.33
C ALA A 210 -16.25 -17.87 15.88
N LEU A 211 -16.84 -18.04 17.07
CA LEU A 211 -17.56 -16.99 17.80
C LEU A 211 -16.65 -15.80 18.14
N ASP A 212 -15.46 -16.04 18.70
CA ASP A 212 -14.54 -14.96 19.06
C ASP A 212 -13.79 -14.36 17.86
N ALA A 213 -13.59 -15.14 16.79
CA ALA A 213 -13.15 -14.63 15.49
C ALA A 213 -14.13 -13.60 14.91
N SER A 214 -15.42 -13.96 14.91
CA SER A 214 -16.49 -13.09 14.43
C SER A 214 -16.56 -11.77 15.21
N ARG A 215 -16.35 -11.78 16.54
CA ARG A 215 -16.25 -10.54 17.34
C ARG A 215 -15.14 -9.62 16.82
N GLN A 216 -13.93 -10.14 16.67
CA GLN A 216 -12.75 -9.34 16.26
C GLN A 216 -12.93 -8.75 14.86
N ALA A 217 -13.52 -9.54 13.95
CA ALA A 217 -13.86 -9.09 12.62
C ALA A 217 -14.90 -7.96 12.63
N LEU A 218 -15.98 -8.08 13.41
CA LEU A 218 -17.02 -7.04 13.52
C LEU A 218 -16.50 -5.73 14.12
N GLN A 219 -15.63 -5.80 15.13
CA GLN A 219 -14.96 -4.63 15.70
C GLN A 219 -14.11 -3.91 14.63
N SER A 220 -13.32 -4.68 13.88
CA SER A 220 -12.47 -4.17 12.79
C SER A 220 -13.31 -3.61 11.62
N LEU A 221 -14.39 -4.29 11.26
CA LEU A 221 -15.35 -3.90 10.22
C LEU A 221 -16.05 -2.58 10.55
N ALA A 222 -16.50 -2.38 11.80
CA ALA A 222 -17.11 -1.12 12.22
C ALA A 222 -16.14 0.06 12.08
N VAL A 223 -14.87 -0.16 12.42
CA VAL A 223 -13.78 0.83 12.30
C VAL A 223 -13.40 1.12 10.85
N LEU A 224 -13.37 0.11 9.97
CA LEU A 224 -13.15 0.28 8.52
C LEU A 224 -14.32 0.98 7.83
N PHE A 225 -15.56 0.62 8.16
CA PHE A 225 -16.77 1.22 7.60
C PHE A 225 -16.85 2.73 7.88
N ARG A 226 -16.31 3.23 9.00
CA ARG A 226 -16.24 4.67 9.29
C ARG A 226 -15.42 5.48 8.28
N LEU A 227 -14.62 4.84 7.43
CA LEU A 227 -13.93 5.50 6.35
C LEU A 227 -14.85 5.86 5.17
N THR A 228 -16.07 5.29 5.05
CA THR A 228 -17.00 5.61 3.94
C THR A 228 -17.38 7.09 3.89
N ASP A 229 -17.34 7.81 5.02
CA ASP A 229 -17.55 9.27 5.09
C ASP A 229 -16.55 10.06 4.22
N MET A 230 -15.41 9.46 3.85
CA MET A 230 -14.33 10.03 3.01
C MET A 230 -14.02 9.19 1.76
N TYR A 231 -14.67 8.03 1.63
CA TYR A 231 -14.55 7.05 0.55
C TYR A 231 -15.98 6.63 0.18
N LEU A 232 -16.75 7.57 -0.41
CA LEU A 232 -18.18 7.40 -0.66
C LEU A 232 -18.43 6.12 -1.49
N PRO A 233 -19.30 5.18 -1.06
CA PRO A 233 -19.39 3.85 -1.66
C PRO A 233 -19.80 3.79 -3.14
N ASP A 234 -20.41 4.85 -3.67
CA ASP A 234 -20.76 4.99 -5.09
C ASP A 234 -19.58 5.44 -5.99
N THR A 235 -18.40 5.70 -5.40
CA THR A 235 -17.19 6.16 -6.09
C THR A 235 -16.15 5.04 -6.29
N SER A 236 -15.20 5.24 -7.22
CA SER A 236 -14.05 4.35 -7.42
C SER A 236 -13.23 4.16 -6.13
N ASP A 237 -13.04 5.24 -5.38
CA ASP A 237 -12.32 5.24 -4.11
C ASP A 237 -13.07 4.41 -3.04
N GLY A 238 -14.41 4.46 -3.07
CA GLY A 238 -15.29 3.61 -2.24
C GLY A 238 -15.09 2.12 -2.53
N ARG A 239 -15.06 1.73 -3.81
CA ARG A 239 -14.79 0.33 -4.24
C ARG A 239 -13.39 -0.14 -3.79
N VAL A 240 -12.38 0.73 -3.86
CA VAL A 240 -11.02 0.43 -3.36
C VAL A 240 -11.03 0.16 -1.86
N LEU A 241 -11.70 0.98 -1.04
CA LEU A 241 -11.85 0.74 0.40
C LEU A 241 -12.58 -0.59 0.68
N GLN A 242 -13.64 -0.90 -0.08
CA GLN A 242 -14.44 -2.10 0.10
C GLN A 242 -13.67 -3.39 -0.25
N ARG A 243 -12.93 -3.39 -1.36
CA ARG A 243 -11.99 -4.47 -1.74
C ARG A 243 -10.90 -4.66 -0.69
N ALA A 244 -10.34 -3.56 -0.16
CA ALA A 244 -9.36 -3.61 0.93
C ALA A 244 -9.95 -4.21 2.21
N ALA A 245 -11.18 -3.83 2.60
CA ALA A 245 -11.86 -4.38 3.76
C ALA A 245 -12.14 -5.89 3.62
N ARG A 246 -12.55 -6.35 2.42
CA ARG A 246 -12.72 -7.80 2.15
C ARG A 246 -11.42 -8.59 2.29
N ASP A 247 -10.28 -8.08 1.82
CA ASP A 247 -9.00 -8.78 1.94
C ASP A 247 -8.36 -8.66 3.34
N ILE A 248 -8.55 -7.54 4.04
CA ILE A 248 -8.14 -7.39 5.45
C ILE A 248 -8.92 -8.37 6.34
N LEU A 249 -10.19 -8.62 6.03
CA LEU A 249 -11.07 -9.53 6.77
C LEU A 249 -11.26 -10.89 6.08
N ARG A 250 -10.29 -11.34 5.27
CA ARG A 250 -10.41 -12.50 4.37
C ARG A 250 -10.99 -13.75 5.04
N GLU A 251 -10.44 -14.17 6.18
CA GLU A 251 -10.93 -15.36 6.89
C GLU A 251 -12.36 -15.19 7.42
N PHE A 252 -12.77 -13.97 7.78
CA PHE A 252 -14.15 -13.70 8.21
C PHE A 252 -15.13 -13.63 7.02
N VAL A 253 -14.70 -13.12 5.87
CA VAL A 253 -15.46 -13.17 4.62
C VAL A 253 -15.76 -14.64 4.27
N SER A 254 -14.74 -15.50 4.25
CA SER A 254 -14.93 -16.93 4.00
C SER A 254 -15.76 -17.64 5.09
N LEU A 255 -15.64 -17.25 6.36
CA LEU A 255 -16.46 -17.79 7.46
C LEU A 255 -17.95 -17.35 7.37
N MET A 256 -18.23 -16.19 6.79
CA MET A 256 -19.61 -15.71 6.56
C MET A 256 -20.24 -16.36 5.31
N GLU A 257 -19.41 -16.64 4.30
CA GLU A 257 -19.73 -17.41 3.09
C GLU A 257 -19.89 -18.93 3.38
N ASP A 258 -19.41 -19.42 4.52
CA ASP A 258 -19.60 -20.80 5.00
C ASP A 258 -21.06 -21.09 5.38
N GLU A 259 -21.63 -22.17 4.85
CA GLU A 259 -23.01 -22.62 5.14
C GLU A 259 -23.13 -23.34 6.50
N ASP A 260 -22.04 -23.89 7.04
CA ASP A 260 -22.06 -24.59 8.34
C ASP A 260 -22.09 -23.64 9.56
N LEU A 261 -21.94 -22.31 9.35
CA LEU A 261 -21.97 -21.33 10.43
C LEU A 261 -23.42 -21.07 10.94
N PRO A 262 -23.73 -21.27 12.25
CA PRO A 262 -25.09 -21.23 12.78
C PRO A 262 -25.92 -19.98 12.46
N LYS A 263 -27.18 -20.18 12.08
CA LYS A 263 -28.08 -19.11 11.65
C LYS A 263 -28.39 -18.09 12.74
N GLU A 264 -28.58 -18.56 13.97
CA GLU A 264 -28.84 -17.73 15.16
C GLU A 264 -27.67 -16.77 15.41
N LEU A 265 -26.45 -17.21 15.12
CA LEU A 265 -25.25 -16.40 15.19
C LEU A 265 -25.18 -15.38 14.04
N LYS A 266 -25.46 -15.79 12.79
CA LYS A 266 -25.57 -14.85 11.64
C LYS A 266 -26.63 -13.76 11.88
N GLU A 267 -27.76 -14.08 12.52
CA GLU A 267 -28.78 -13.10 12.90
C GLU A 267 -28.37 -12.22 14.10
N ALA A 268 -27.74 -12.77 15.13
CA ALA A 268 -27.28 -12.00 16.29
C ALA A 268 -26.30 -10.87 15.91
N MET A 269 -25.44 -11.08 14.91
CA MET A 269 -24.56 -10.03 14.39
C MET A 269 -25.32 -8.89 13.71
N LYS A 270 -26.39 -9.21 12.96
CA LYS A 270 -27.18 -8.22 12.21
C LYS A 270 -27.84 -7.19 13.13
N VAL A 271 -28.27 -7.59 14.34
CA VAL A 271 -28.94 -6.73 15.34
C VAL A 271 -28.24 -5.38 15.55
N ARG A 272 -26.91 -5.34 15.50
CA ARG A 272 -26.12 -4.09 15.50
C ARG A 272 -25.36 -3.82 14.20
N PHE A 273 -24.88 -4.87 13.52
CA PHE A 273 -23.90 -4.71 12.44
C PHE A 273 -24.43 -4.89 11.02
N ASP A 274 -25.72 -5.15 10.81
CA ASP A 274 -26.38 -5.36 9.51
C ASP A 274 -25.88 -4.41 8.39
N ARG A 275 -25.88 -3.08 8.60
CA ARG A 275 -25.36 -2.12 7.60
C ARG A 275 -23.91 -2.41 7.18
N HIS A 276 -23.03 -2.70 8.14
CA HIS A 276 -21.61 -2.92 7.89
C HIS A 276 -21.39 -4.27 7.19
N LEU A 277 -22.21 -5.28 7.52
CA LEU A 277 -22.19 -6.59 6.87
C LEU A 277 -22.65 -6.52 5.41
N ARG A 278 -23.74 -5.80 5.10
CA ARG A 278 -24.17 -5.55 3.71
C ARG A 278 -23.12 -4.83 2.89
N TRP A 279 -22.37 -3.90 3.49
CA TRP A 279 -21.28 -3.20 2.84
C TRP A 279 -20.07 -4.12 2.57
N LEU A 280 -19.69 -5.00 3.51
CA LEU A 280 -18.61 -5.97 3.31
C LEU A 280 -18.99 -7.08 2.32
N MET A 281 -20.27 -7.46 2.29
CA MET A 281 -20.83 -8.58 1.54
C MET A 281 -21.89 -8.10 0.53
N PRO A 282 -21.50 -7.39 -0.55
CA PRO A 282 -22.42 -7.06 -1.62
C PRO A 282 -22.86 -8.34 -2.34
N ALA A 283 -24.18 -8.57 -2.46
CA ALA A 283 -24.71 -9.81 -3.02
C ALA A 283 -24.39 -10.00 -4.52
N ASP A 284 -24.34 -8.90 -5.28
CA ASP A 284 -24.32 -8.91 -6.75
C ASP A 284 -23.36 -7.86 -7.35
N ASP A 285 -22.25 -7.52 -6.68
CA ASP A 285 -21.25 -6.56 -7.22
C ASP A 285 -20.01 -7.29 -7.80
N PRO A 286 -19.91 -7.46 -9.14
CA PRO A 286 -18.77 -8.12 -9.77
C PRO A 286 -17.49 -7.28 -9.76
N GLU A 287 -17.54 -5.95 -9.63
CA GLU A 287 -16.32 -5.13 -9.55
C GLU A 287 -15.63 -5.26 -8.19
N VAL A 288 -16.38 -5.62 -7.14
CA VAL A 288 -15.87 -5.83 -5.78
C VAL A 288 -15.50 -7.31 -5.53
N THR A 289 -16.09 -8.26 -6.27
CA THR A 289 -15.96 -9.71 -6.01
C THR A 289 -15.12 -10.48 -7.03
N ARG A 290 -14.80 -9.92 -8.22
CA ARG A 290 -14.00 -10.59 -9.26
C ARG A 290 -12.57 -10.91 -8.77
N PRO A 291 -12.09 -12.16 -8.90
CA PRO A 291 -10.68 -12.47 -8.69
C PRO A 291 -9.82 -11.93 -9.86
N ARG A 292 -8.56 -11.57 -9.59
CA ARG A 292 -7.59 -11.22 -10.65
C ARG A 292 -7.44 -12.37 -11.65
N GLU A 293 -7.34 -12.03 -12.93
CA GLU A 293 -7.16 -13.01 -14.01
C GLU A 293 -5.69 -13.41 -14.16
N VAL A 294 -5.44 -14.70 -14.44
CA VAL A 294 -4.11 -15.24 -14.74
C VAL A 294 -3.98 -15.41 -16.26
N PRO A 295 -2.88 -14.98 -16.90
CA PRO A 295 -2.64 -15.24 -18.32
C PRO A 295 -2.63 -16.74 -18.63
N ALA A 296 -3.39 -17.17 -19.64
CA ALA A 296 -3.32 -18.54 -20.12
C ALA A 296 -2.02 -18.78 -20.89
N LEU A 297 -1.34 -19.91 -20.62
CA LEU A 297 -0.16 -20.34 -21.37
C LEU A 297 -0.51 -20.50 -22.86
N PRO A 298 0.14 -19.77 -23.78
CA PRO A 298 -0.15 -19.90 -25.21
C PRO A 298 0.36 -21.26 -25.73
N PRO A 299 -0.34 -21.91 -26.68
CA PRO A 299 0.09 -23.20 -27.25
C PRO A 299 1.39 -23.11 -28.05
N ARG A 300 1.84 -21.88 -28.38
CA ARG A 300 3.14 -21.62 -28.99
C ARG A 300 3.56 -20.17 -28.74
N ALA A 301 4.81 -19.95 -28.31
CA ALA A 301 5.38 -18.61 -28.30
C ALA A 301 5.58 -18.09 -29.74
N GLN A 302 5.13 -16.87 -30.00
CA GLN A 302 5.43 -16.11 -31.21
C GLN A 302 6.18 -14.84 -30.82
N VAL A 303 7.24 -14.55 -31.57
CA VAL A 303 8.04 -13.31 -31.48
C VAL A 303 7.59 -12.44 -32.64
N ASP A 304 7.29 -11.16 -32.38
CA ASP A 304 6.70 -10.29 -33.39
C ASP A 304 7.73 -9.88 -34.48
N ASP A 305 9.00 -9.64 -34.09
CA ASP A 305 10.14 -9.56 -35.02
C ASP A 305 11.40 -10.29 -34.48
N PRO A 306 11.71 -11.51 -34.99
CA PRO A 306 12.94 -12.22 -34.63
C PRO A 306 14.25 -11.57 -35.10
N ALA A 307 14.21 -10.54 -35.96
CA ALA A 307 15.41 -9.81 -36.40
C ALA A 307 15.82 -8.72 -35.40
N ASP A 308 14.88 -8.16 -34.64
CA ASP A 308 15.15 -7.17 -33.59
C ASP A 308 15.65 -7.81 -32.27
N VAL A 309 15.35 -9.11 -32.06
CA VAL A 309 15.83 -9.92 -30.93
C VAL A 309 17.25 -10.45 -31.19
N GLN A 310 18.15 -10.32 -30.19
CA GLN A 310 19.47 -10.95 -30.25
C GLN A 310 19.42 -12.49 -30.16
N GLY A 311 20.25 -13.15 -30.96
CA GLY A 311 20.37 -14.60 -31.02
C GLY A 311 20.89 -15.21 -29.72
N GLY A 312 20.69 -16.53 -29.55
CA GLY A 312 21.15 -17.26 -28.36
C GLY A 312 20.26 -17.10 -27.11
N ILE A 313 19.40 -16.08 -27.05
CA ILE A 313 18.43 -15.89 -25.96
C ILE A 313 17.43 -17.05 -25.96
N LEU A 314 16.52 -17.07 -26.94
CA LEU A 314 15.38 -18.01 -26.98
C LEU A 314 15.79 -19.47 -27.21
N ARG A 315 16.82 -19.69 -28.03
CA ARG A 315 17.32 -21.03 -28.41
C ARG A 315 18.85 -21.07 -28.23
N PRO A 316 19.44 -22.22 -27.86
CA PRO A 316 20.90 -22.37 -27.83
C PRO A 316 21.46 -22.37 -29.26
N TYR A 317 22.72 -21.96 -29.42
CA TYR A 317 23.47 -22.17 -30.65
C TYR A 317 24.04 -23.60 -30.68
N GLU A 318 23.88 -24.28 -31.82
CA GLU A 318 24.38 -25.64 -32.03
C GLU A 318 25.90 -25.67 -32.31
N SER A 319 26.54 -26.82 -32.12
CA SER A 319 27.96 -27.09 -32.44
C SER A 319 29.03 -26.15 -31.84
N ILE A 320 28.67 -25.25 -30.92
CA ILE A 320 29.62 -24.33 -30.26
C ILE A 320 30.61 -25.10 -29.39
N THR A 321 31.89 -24.74 -29.52
CA THR A 321 33.02 -25.35 -28.79
C THR A 321 33.88 -24.32 -28.09
N HIS A 322 34.03 -23.12 -28.67
CA HIS A 322 34.84 -22.02 -28.14
C HIS A 322 34.02 -20.74 -27.98
N GLY A 323 34.43 -19.88 -27.05
CA GLY A 323 33.88 -18.53 -26.88
C GLY A 323 34.82 -17.58 -26.15
N CYS A 324 34.52 -16.28 -26.22
CA CYS A 324 35.16 -15.24 -25.42
C CYS A 324 34.11 -14.23 -24.94
N LEU A 325 34.31 -13.69 -23.74
CA LEU A 325 33.68 -12.43 -23.31
C LEU A 325 34.73 -11.32 -23.36
N LEU A 326 34.39 -10.20 -24.01
CA LEU A 326 35.24 -9.01 -24.10
C LEU A 326 34.63 -7.90 -23.24
N LEU A 327 35.40 -7.35 -22.32
CA LEU A 327 34.96 -6.25 -21.43
C LEU A 327 35.47 -4.91 -21.95
N VAL A 328 34.63 -3.89 -22.06
CA VAL A 328 34.92 -2.66 -22.82
C VAL A 328 34.52 -1.39 -22.06
N ALA A 329 35.35 -0.34 -22.12
CA ALA A 329 35.07 1.00 -21.61
C ALA A 329 34.99 2.06 -22.73
N PHE A 330 34.31 3.17 -22.41
CA PHE A 330 34.22 4.38 -23.23
C PHE A 330 34.86 5.58 -22.47
N ASP A 331 35.65 6.40 -23.17
CA ASP A 331 36.35 7.54 -22.57
C ASP A 331 35.70 8.89 -22.89
N VAL A 332 34.93 8.96 -23.99
CA VAL A 332 34.05 10.11 -24.32
C VAL A 332 32.71 9.65 -24.87
N ARG A 333 31.63 10.34 -24.47
CA ARG A 333 30.21 10.03 -24.78
C ARG A 333 29.96 9.70 -26.25
N GLY A 334 30.51 10.50 -27.17
CA GLY A 334 30.39 10.30 -28.62
C GLY A 334 31.18 9.11 -29.19
N ALA A 335 32.26 8.66 -28.54
CA ALA A 335 33.02 7.49 -28.98
C ALA A 335 32.33 6.18 -28.59
N GLY A 336 31.64 6.16 -27.44
CA GLY A 336 30.75 5.06 -27.07
C GLY A 336 29.65 4.85 -28.11
N ALA A 337 28.94 5.92 -28.48
CA ALA A 337 27.92 5.90 -29.52
C ALA A 337 28.46 5.36 -30.87
N GLY A 338 29.65 5.80 -31.28
CA GLY A 338 30.28 5.36 -32.54
C GLY A 338 30.74 3.89 -32.57
N LEU A 339 30.97 3.24 -31.44
CA LEU A 339 31.23 1.79 -31.40
C LEU A 339 29.95 0.98 -31.59
N LEU A 340 28.86 1.41 -30.95
CA LEU A 340 27.59 0.68 -30.98
C LEU A 340 27.00 0.62 -32.39
N ASP A 341 27.11 1.72 -33.15
CA ASP A 341 26.77 1.75 -34.58
C ASP A 341 27.57 0.73 -35.40
N GLU A 342 28.83 0.46 -35.09
CA GLU A 342 29.63 -0.55 -35.80
C GLU A 342 29.21 -1.98 -35.43
N LEU A 343 29.08 -2.28 -34.14
CA LEU A 343 28.71 -3.62 -33.66
C LEU A 343 27.32 -4.04 -34.15
N LEU A 344 26.38 -3.09 -34.24
CA LEU A 344 25.02 -3.28 -34.78
C LEU A 344 25.01 -3.90 -36.19
N LYS A 345 26.02 -3.61 -37.01
CA LYS A 345 26.16 -4.13 -38.39
C LYS A 345 26.65 -5.59 -38.46
N SER A 346 27.03 -6.17 -37.32
CA SER A 346 27.59 -7.53 -37.19
C SER A 346 26.82 -8.42 -36.21
N LEU A 347 25.74 -7.90 -35.63
CA LEU A 347 25.01 -8.52 -34.53
C LEU A 347 24.27 -9.79 -34.97
N THR A 348 24.38 -10.87 -34.19
CA THR A 348 23.66 -12.12 -34.44
C THR A 348 22.26 -12.06 -33.80
N THR A 349 21.23 -12.26 -34.61
CA THR A 349 19.80 -12.12 -34.26
C THR A 349 19.11 -13.48 -34.07
N ALA A 350 17.82 -13.50 -33.72
CA ALA A 350 17.07 -14.74 -33.54
C ALA A 350 16.53 -15.35 -34.84
N THR A 351 16.74 -14.73 -36.01
CA THR A 351 16.30 -15.23 -37.32
C THR A 351 17.08 -16.46 -37.83
N GLY A 352 18.29 -16.74 -37.34
CA GLY A 352 19.05 -17.91 -37.76
C GLY A 352 20.43 -18.07 -37.11
N GLN A 353 20.99 -19.26 -37.25
CA GLN A 353 22.37 -19.55 -36.85
C GLN A 353 23.34 -19.13 -37.97
N PRO A 354 24.45 -18.43 -37.68
CA PRO A 354 25.39 -18.01 -38.72
C PRO A 354 26.13 -19.20 -39.36
N PRO A 355 26.65 -19.04 -40.60
CA PRO A 355 27.37 -20.10 -41.30
C PRO A 355 28.55 -20.68 -40.51
N ALA A 356 28.80 -21.98 -40.68
CA ALA A 356 29.91 -22.67 -40.03
C ALA A 356 31.26 -21.96 -40.30
N GLY A 357 32.04 -21.77 -39.24
CA GLY A 357 33.31 -21.02 -39.29
C GLY A 357 33.18 -19.50 -39.16
N GLN A 358 31.99 -18.93 -39.06
CA GLN A 358 31.81 -17.50 -38.72
C GLN A 358 31.62 -17.31 -37.20
N PRO A 359 32.13 -16.20 -36.62
CA PRO A 359 31.91 -15.87 -35.22
C PRO A 359 30.48 -15.34 -35.01
N ILE A 360 29.79 -15.88 -34.01
CA ILE A 360 28.58 -15.30 -33.43
C ILE A 360 28.97 -14.04 -32.64
N VAL A 361 28.16 -12.98 -32.73
CA VAL A 361 28.35 -11.72 -31.98
C VAL A 361 27.06 -11.37 -31.24
N ASN A 362 27.14 -11.21 -29.92
CA ASN A 362 26.07 -10.62 -29.09
C ASN A 362 26.64 -9.48 -28.23
N VAL A 363 25.83 -8.48 -27.88
CA VAL A 363 26.27 -7.29 -27.11
C VAL A 363 25.34 -6.98 -25.94
N ALA A 364 25.89 -6.58 -24.80
CA ALA A 364 25.12 -6.17 -23.63
C ALA A 364 25.83 -5.07 -22.82
N LEU A 365 25.10 -4.09 -22.31
CA LEU A 365 25.62 -2.89 -21.64
C LEU A 365 25.44 -2.96 -20.12
N THR A 366 26.30 -2.26 -19.38
CA THR A 366 26.08 -1.97 -17.95
C THR A 366 25.31 -0.66 -17.78
N TYR A 367 24.72 -0.41 -16.61
CA TYR A 367 24.09 0.88 -16.30
C TYR A 367 25.06 2.05 -16.46
N GLU A 368 26.33 1.89 -16.05
CA GLU A 368 27.38 2.90 -16.28
C GLU A 368 27.60 3.18 -17.78
N GLY A 369 27.47 2.17 -18.65
CA GLY A 369 27.47 2.38 -20.09
C GLY A 369 26.31 3.24 -20.57
N LEU A 370 25.09 2.93 -20.12
CA LEU A 370 23.88 3.71 -20.46
C LEU A 370 23.95 5.16 -19.97
N ARG A 371 24.45 5.36 -18.74
CA ARG A 371 24.66 6.70 -18.16
C ARG A 371 25.85 7.45 -18.77
N PHE A 372 26.83 6.73 -19.32
CA PHE A 372 27.95 7.37 -19.99
C PHE A 372 27.63 7.79 -21.43
N LEU A 373 26.84 6.98 -22.16
CA LEU A 373 26.10 7.43 -23.36
C LEU A 373 25.14 8.56 -22.96
N GLY A 374 24.58 8.46 -21.76
CA GLY A 374 23.95 9.54 -21.03
C GLY A 374 22.52 9.78 -21.45
N MET A 375 21.77 8.69 -21.53
CA MET A 375 20.36 8.65 -21.15
C MET A 375 20.13 9.50 -19.87
N PRO A 376 19.11 10.37 -19.80
CA PRO A 376 18.79 11.16 -18.61
C PRO A 376 18.51 10.28 -17.39
N GLU A 377 18.76 10.77 -16.17
CA GLU A 377 18.49 10.01 -14.93
C GLU A 377 17.01 9.60 -14.79
N GLU A 378 16.07 10.37 -15.38
CA GLU A 378 14.65 10.02 -15.43
C GLU A 378 14.35 8.75 -16.27
N GLN A 379 15.14 8.52 -17.33
CA GLN A 379 15.05 7.34 -18.18
C GLN A 379 15.94 6.19 -17.70
N LEU A 380 17.10 6.50 -17.09
CA LEU A 380 17.88 5.51 -16.36
C LEU A 380 17.09 4.91 -15.18
N ALA A 381 16.21 5.71 -14.55
CA ALA A 381 15.27 5.24 -13.55
C ALA A 381 14.17 4.30 -14.09
N TRP A 382 14.01 4.17 -15.42
CA TRP A 382 13.15 3.13 -16.02
C TRP A 382 13.69 1.71 -15.78
N PHE A 383 15.01 1.58 -15.62
CA PHE A 383 15.66 0.29 -15.42
C PHE A 383 15.41 -0.30 -14.02
N PRO A 384 15.30 -1.64 -13.92
CA PRO A 384 15.04 -2.32 -12.66
C PRO A 384 16.23 -2.15 -11.71
N GLN A 385 15.96 -2.17 -10.41
CA GLN A 385 16.89 -1.59 -9.43
C GLN A 385 18.21 -2.35 -9.37
N GLU A 386 18.14 -3.67 -9.35
CA GLU A 386 19.30 -4.56 -9.31
C GLU A 386 20.25 -4.34 -10.49
N PHE A 387 19.73 -4.08 -11.69
CA PHE A 387 20.55 -3.77 -12.86
C PHE A 387 21.27 -2.42 -12.72
N ARG A 388 20.64 -1.42 -12.10
CA ARG A 388 21.33 -0.16 -11.77
C ARG A 388 22.46 -0.44 -10.78
N GLU A 389 22.15 -1.13 -9.69
CA GLU A 389 23.06 -1.33 -8.55
C GLU A 389 24.28 -2.19 -8.89
N GLY A 390 24.12 -3.15 -9.81
CA GLY A 390 25.19 -4.04 -10.25
C GLY A 390 25.48 -5.16 -9.26
N MET A 391 26.01 -6.28 -9.75
CA MET A 391 26.10 -7.52 -8.97
C MET A 391 26.94 -7.40 -7.70
N GLU A 392 28.02 -6.59 -7.71
CA GLU A 392 28.86 -6.36 -6.53
C GLU A 392 28.07 -5.75 -5.36
N ALA A 393 27.26 -4.71 -5.60
CA ALA A 393 26.44 -4.10 -4.57
C ALA A 393 25.33 -5.06 -4.06
N ARG A 394 24.95 -6.05 -4.87
CA ARG A 394 23.94 -7.08 -4.55
C ARG A 394 24.55 -8.31 -3.85
N ALA A 395 25.86 -8.37 -3.63
CA ALA A 395 26.56 -9.52 -3.04
C ALA A 395 25.91 -10.04 -1.74
N SER A 396 25.47 -9.14 -0.85
CA SER A 396 24.79 -9.46 0.42
C SER A 396 23.42 -10.15 0.26
N MET A 397 22.83 -10.12 -0.94
CA MET A 397 21.56 -10.73 -1.32
C MET A 397 21.76 -12.04 -2.08
N LEU A 398 22.87 -12.14 -2.80
CA LEU A 398 23.32 -13.30 -3.60
C LEU A 398 24.07 -14.35 -2.76
N GLY A 399 24.32 -14.06 -1.48
CA GLY A 399 25.07 -14.91 -0.55
C GLY A 399 26.58 -14.87 -0.76
N ASP A 400 27.08 -13.85 -1.47
CA ASP A 400 28.49 -13.66 -1.79
C ASP A 400 29.22 -13.10 -0.56
N PHE A 401 29.38 -13.97 0.44
CA PHE A 401 30.02 -13.70 1.73
C PHE A 401 31.40 -14.37 1.81
N ARG A 402 32.21 -13.95 2.80
CA ARG A 402 33.51 -14.57 3.16
C ARG A 402 34.42 -14.77 1.94
N ALA A 403 34.70 -16.02 1.55
CA ALA A 403 35.54 -16.36 0.40
C ALA A 403 34.97 -15.88 -0.96
N ASN A 404 33.64 -15.73 -1.07
CA ASN A 404 32.95 -15.27 -2.28
C ASN A 404 32.64 -13.76 -2.26
N HIS A 405 33.06 -13.02 -1.23
CA HIS A 405 32.78 -11.58 -1.11
C HIS A 405 33.54 -10.75 -2.15
N PRO A 406 32.97 -9.67 -2.74
CA PRO A 406 33.61 -8.88 -3.80
C PRO A 406 35.05 -8.42 -3.51
N ARG A 407 35.35 -8.03 -2.26
CA ARG A 407 36.72 -7.71 -1.81
C ARG A 407 37.73 -8.89 -1.81
N ARG A 408 37.33 -10.09 -2.24
CA ARG A 408 38.17 -11.28 -2.49
C ARG A 408 38.01 -11.83 -3.93
N TRP A 409 37.21 -11.20 -4.78
CA TRP A 409 37.00 -11.59 -6.17
C TRP A 409 38.32 -11.57 -6.97
N ARG A 410 38.52 -12.60 -7.79
CA ARG A 410 39.59 -12.67 -8.79
C ARG A 410 39.11 -11.96 -10.06
N LEU A 411 39.15 -10.62 -10.00
CA LEU A 411 38.74 -9.75 -11.10
C LEU A 411 39.45 -10.11 -12.42
N PRO A 412 38.79 -9.88 -13.58
CA PRO A 412 39.36 -10.14 -14.90
C PRO A 412 40.74 -9.46 -15.05
N GLN A 413 41.69 -10.16 -15.66
CA GLN A 413 43.01 -9.57 -15.91
C GLN A 413 42.96 -8.64 -17.13
N ARG A 414 43.68 -7.52 -17.02
CA ARG A 414 43.75 -6.46 -18.01
C ARG A 414 44.61 -6.90 -19.19
N VAL A 415 44.12 -6.71 -20.42
CA VAL A 415 44.92 -7.00 -21.64
C VAL A 415 46.20 -6.15 -21.61
N ALA A 416 47.35 -6.75 -21.93
CA ALA A 416 48.64 -6.13 -21.75
C ALA A 416 48.80 -4.83 -22.58
N GLN A 417 49.08 -3.71 -21.91
CA GLN A 417 49.33 -2.41 -22.54
C GLN A 417 50.81 -2.00 -22.39
N ALA A 418 51.42 -1.59 -23.49
CA ALA A 418 52.85 -1.23 -23.53
C ALA A 418 53.16 -0.06 -22.59
N GLY A 419 53.95 -0.32 -21.54
CA GLY A 419 54.37 0.67 -20.55
C GLY A 419 53.47 0.79 -19.30
N ALA A 420 52.46 -0.06 -19.13
CA ALA A 420 51.65 -0.10 -17.91
C ALA A 420 52.47 -0.58 -16.69
N PRO A 421 52.25 -0.04 -15.46
CA PRO A 421 52.92 -0.53 -14.25
C PRO A 421 52.47 -1.94 -13.89
N ALA A 422 53.42 -2.83 -13.58
CA ALA A 422 53.20 -4.26 -13.32
C ALA A 422 52.43 -4.60 -12.01
N HIS A 423 51.69 -3.65 -11.44
CA HIS A 423 50.95 -3.77 -10.18
C HIS A 423 49.47 -3.33 -10.27
N ASP A 424 48.98 -2.95 -11.46
CA ASP A 424 47.55 -2.66 -11.74
C ASP A 424 47.04 -3.50 -12.93
N THR A 425 47.00 -4.82 -12.72
CA THR A 425 46.63 -5.81 -13.74
C THR A 425 45.14 -6.22 -13.68
N ALA A 426 44.36 -5.70 -12.75
CA ALA A 426 42.95 -6.08 -12.55
C ALA A 426 41.98 -5.13 -13.28
N VAL A 427 40.81 -5.64 -13.68
CA VAL A 427 39.73 -4.83 -14.25
C VAL A 427 38.57 -4.74 -13.26
N GLU A 428 38.41 -3.56 -12.67
CA GLU A 428 37.24 -3.21 -11.86
C GLU A 428 35.94 -3.31 -12.68
N MET A 429 34.94 -4.02 -12.17
CA MET A 429 33.70 -4.26 -12.93
C MET A 429 32.92 -2.97 -13.19
N ALA A 430 33.02 -1.97 -12.31
CA ALA A 430 32.45 -0.63 -12.51
C ALA A 430 33.10 0.17 -13.65
N ALA A 431 34.28 -0.22 -14.13
CA ALA A 431 34.92 0.39 -15.30
C ALA A 431 34.34 -0.15 -16.63
N VAL A 432 33.60 -1.27 -16.61
CA VAL A 432 33.00 -1.89 -17.79
C VAL A 432 31.71 -1.14 -18.16
N HIS A 433 31.62 -0.67 -19.41
CA HIS A 433 30.42 -0.03 -19.97
C HIS A 433 29.66 -0.97 -20.92
N LEU A 434 30.38 -1.87 -21.58
CA LEU A 434 29.87 -2.78 -22.60
C LEU A 434 30.58 -4.14 -22.49
N VAL A 435 29.85 -5.21 -22.77
CA VAL A 435 30.34 -6.57 -22.92
C VAL A 435 29.96 -7.12 -24.29
N ILE A 436 30.92 -7.71 -24.99
CA ILE A 436 30.73 -8.37 -26.28
C ILE A 436 30.95 -9.87 -26.09
N GLN A 437 30.01 -10.70 -26.54
CA GLN A 437 30.14 -12.15 -26.54
C GLN A 437 30.52 -12.62 -27.95
N LEU A 438 31.63 -13.35 -28.07
CA LEU A 438 32.03 -14.04 -29.29
C LEU A 438 31.93 -15.56 -29.08
N ARG A 439 31.35 -16.31 -30.04
CA ARG A 439 31.23 -17.78 -29.98
C ARG A 439 31.45 -18.43 -31.35
N ILE A 440 32.03 -19.63 -31.39
CA ILE A 440 32.29 -20.36 -32.66
C ILE A 440 32.30 -21.89 -32.48
N GLY A 441 31.95 -22.59 -33.55
CA GLY A 441 32.13 -24.03 -33.70
C GLY A 441 33.43 -24.35 -34.47
N ALA A 442 34.42 -24.91 -33.76
CA ALA A 442 35.68 -25.40 -34.31
C ALA A 442 36.07 -26.73 -33.60
N PRO A 443 35.35 -27.84 -33.84
CA PRO A 443 35.65 -29.13 -33.21
C PRO A 443 37.06 -29.61 -33.59
N GLY A 444 37.77 -30.25 -32.65
CA GLY A 444 39.14 -30.74 -32.85
C GLY A 444 40.25 -29.68 -32.78
N ASN A 445 39.93 -28.41 -32.52
CA ASN A 445 40.89 -27.42 -32.05
C ASN A 445 40.85 -27.37 -30.52
N ASP A 446 42.02 -27.42 -29.86
CA ASP A 446 42.19 -27.41 -28.40
C ASP A 446 42.93 -26.16 -27.88
N ALA A 447 43.15 -25.15 -28.72
CA ALA A 447 43.66 -23.85 -28.28
C ALA A 447 42.68 -23.19 -27.31
N MET A 448 43.18 -22.73 -26.16
CA MET A 448 42.40 -22.14 -25.07
C MET A 448 42.64 -20.64 -24.88
N ASP A 449 43.80 -20.13 -25.28
CA ASP A 449 44.18 -18.73 -25.11
C ASP A 449 43.80 -17.89 -26.35
N PRO A 450 43.02 -16.80 -26.23
CA PRO A 450 42.65 -15.97 -27.36
C PRO A 450 43.79 -15.07 -27.88
N GLU A 451 44.90 -14.92 -27.15
CA GLU A 451 46.12 -14.29 -27.66
C GLU A 451 46.88 -15.23 -28.62
N ASP A 452 46.69 -16.55 -28.55
CA ASP A 452 47.23 -17.50 -29.53
C ASP A 452 46.62 -17.28 -30.92
N LYS A 453 47.49 -17.15 -31.93
CA LYS A 453 47.10 -17.06 -33.35
C LYS A 453 46.40 -18.33 -33.87
N GLY A 454 46.45 -19.43 -33.12
CA GLY A 454 45.72 -20.67 -33.40
C GLY A 454 44.29 -20.73 -32.82
N HIS A 455 43.92 -19.79 -31.94
CA HIS A 455 42.59 -19.75 -31.34
C HIS A 455 41.55 -19.19 -32.32
N PRO A 456 40.39 -19.86 -32.53
CA PRO A 456 39.50 -19.58 -33.65
C PRO A 456 38.78 -18.21 -33.58
N LEU A 457 38.88 -17.48 -32.47
CA LEU A 457 38.32 -16.12 -32.32
C LEU A 457 39.38 -15.00 -32.38
N HIS A 458 40.68 -15.31 -32.43
CA HIS A 458 41.77 -14.31 -32.42
C HIS A 458 41.58 -13.23 -33.51
N GLY A 459 41.38 -13.68 -34.76
CA GLY A 459 41.13 -12.81 -35.92
C GLY A 459 39.74 -12.12 -35.95
N ALA A 460 38.84 -12.43 -35.02
CA ALA A 460 37.58 -11.71 -34.82
C ALA A 460 37.75 -10.55 -33.84
N ILE A 461 38.42 -10.80 -32.70
CA ILE A 461 38.76 -9.78 -31.70
C ILE A 461 39.61 -8.67 -32.36
N GLY A 462 40.62 -9.06 -33.15
CA GLY A 462 41.53 -8.11 -33.79
C GLY A 462 40.88 -7.17 -34.82
N LYS A 463 39.69 -7.50 -35.36
CA LYS A 463 38.94 -6.61 -36.25
C LYS A 463 38.24 -5.46 -35.52
N ILE A 464 37.85 -5.67 -34.26
CA ILE A 464 37.10 -4.69 -33.47
C ILE A 464 38.06 -3.71 -32.76
N PHE A 465 39.22 -4.20 -32.31
CA PHE A 465 40.12 -3.48 -31.41
C PHE A 465 41.57 -3.29 -31.91
N GLY A 466 41.97 -3.85 -33.06
CA GLY A 466 43.35 -3.80 -33.55
C GLY A 466 44.21 -4.96 -33.01
N ASP A 467 45.54 -4.79 -32.94
CA ASP A 467 46.43 -5.86 -32.48
C ASP A 467 46.16 -6.23 -31.01
N VAL A 468 45.74 -7.47 -30.79
CA VAL A 468 45.42 -8.03 -29.46
C VAL A 468 46.67 -8.02 -28.58
N GLY A 469 47.84 -8.35 -29.15
CA GLY A 469 49.13 -8.39 -28.46
C GLY A 469 49.72 -7.01 -28.14
N GLN A 470 49.01 -5.91 -28.45
CA GLN A 470 49.39 -4.54 -28.08
C GLN A 470 48.27 -3.80 -27.32
N GLY A 471 47.32 -4.54 -26.73
CA GLY A 471 46.36 -3.99 -25.78
C GLY A 471 45.08 -3.39 -26.38
N GLY A 472 44.83 -3.59 -27.68
CA GLY A 472 43.52 -3.41 -28.31
C GLY A 472 42.79 -2.08 -28.06
N THR A 473 43.37 -0.95 -28.46
CA THR A 473 42.80 0.39 -28.20
C THR A 473 42.24 1.07 -29.47
N ARG A 474 41.08 1.69 -29.32
CA ARG A 474 40.37 2.47 -30.35
C ARG A 474 40.16 3.90 -29.82
N GLN A 475 40.02 4.89 -30.71
CA GLN A 475 39.93 6.29 -30.27
C GLN A 475 38.70 6.54 -29.39
N GLY A 476 38.92 6.74 -28.09
CA GLY A 476 37.88 6.93 -27.07
C GLY A 476 37.18 5.65 -26.59
N VAL A 477 37.70 4.47 -26.92
CA VAL A 477 37.15 3.15 -26.56
C VAL A 477 38.29 2.19 -26.21
N ARG A 478 38.21 1.54 -25.05
CA ARG A 478 39.26 0.64 -24.55
C ARG A 478 38.73 -0.78 -24.34
N LEU A 479 39.37 -1.77 -24.95
CA LEU A 479 39.28 -3.15 -24.48
C LEU A 479 39.95 -3.23 -23.10
N LEU A 480 39.27 -3.87 -22.14
CA LEU A 480 39.74 -3.99 -20.76
C LEU A 480 40.30 -5.40 -20.51
N ALA A 481 39.51 -6.44 -20.78
CA ALA A 481 39.83 -7.83 -20.52
C ALA A 481 39.21 -8.78 -21.55
N ILE A 482 39.77 -9.99 -21.64
CA ILE A 482 39.26 -11.10 -22.45
C ILE A 482 39.13 -12.33 -21.55
N GLU A 483 37.96 -12.97 -21.55
CA GLU A 483 37.66 -14.16 -20.72
C GLU A 483 37.29 -15.35 -21.62
N PRO A 484 38.17 -16.36 -21.79
CA PRO A 484 37.99 -17.46 -22.75
C PRO A 484 37.16 -18.64 -22.21
N LEU A 485 36.43 -19.28 -23.11
CA LEU A 485 35.39 -20.28 -22.81
C LEU A 485 35.48 -21.53 -23.70
N ARG A 486 35.24 -22.69 -23.11
CA ARG A 486 35.24 -24.02 -23.74
C ARG A 486 33.92 -24.75 -23.46
N ARG A 487 33.50 -25.63 -24.36
CA ARG A 487 32.45 -26.64 -24.08
C ARG A 487 33.06 -28.03 -24.11
N TYR A 488 32.85 -28.80 -23.05
CA TYR A 488 33.22 -30.20 -22.95
C TYR A 488 31.99 -31.10 -23.15
N LEU A 489 32.19 -32.24 -23.81
CA LEU A 489 31.17 -33.25 -24.06
C LEU A 489 31.55 -34.60 -23.39
N ASN A 490 30.56 -35.45 -23.17
CA ASN A 490 30.76 -36.85 -22.76
C ASN A 490 30.50 -37.82 -23.94
N ASP A 491 30.66 -39.12 -23.69
CA ASP A 491 30.55 -40.21 -24.67
C ASP A 491 29.16 -40.34 -25.33
N LYS A 492 28.16 -39.59 -24.84
CA LYS A 492 26.79 -39.49 -25.40
C LYS A 492 26.54 -38.12 -26.05
N GLU A 493 27.61 -37.41 -26.39
CA GLU A 493 27.64 -36.05 -26.93
C GLU A 493 26.92 -34.97 -26.08
N ARG A 494 26.61 -35.28 -24.81
CA ARG A 494 25.99 -34.32 -23.89
C ARG A 494 27.03 -33.39 -23.28
N ILE A 495 26.63 -32.15 -23.00
CA ILE A 495 27.47 -31.19 -22.27
C ILE A 495 27.74 -31.73 -20.86
N GLN A 496 29.00 -31.72 -20.46
CA GLN A 496 29.44 -32.18 -19.14
C GLN A 496 30.27 -31.09 -18.46
N GLU A 497 29.93 -30.77 -17.22
CA GLU A 497 30.68 -29.81 -16.40
C GLU A 497 31.79 -30.48 -15.57
N HIS A 498 32.58 -29.72 -14.82
CA HIS A 498 33.83 -30.21 -14.21
C HIS A 498 33.65 -31.17 -13.02
N PHE A 499 32.48 -31.20 -12.36
CA PHE A 499 32.13 -32.26 -11.39
C PHE A 499 31.59 -33.54 -12.06
N GLY A 500 31.51 -33.59 -13.40
CA GLY A 500 31.17 -34.77 -14.18
C GLY A 500 29.67 -34.97 -14.46
N PHE A 501 28.78 -34.07 -14.05
CA PHE A 501 27.36 -34.15 -14.34
C PHE A 501 27.03 -33.69 -15.76
N ALA A 502 26.00 -34.27 -16.36
CA ALA A 502 25.35 -33.74 -17.56
C ALA A 502 24.62 -32.42 -17.24
N ASP A 503 24.87 -31.36 -18.02
CA ASP A 503 24.15 -30.08 -17.91
C ASP A 503 23.36 -29.75 -19.20
N GLY A 504 22.27 -29.00 -19.04
CA GLY A 504 21.39 -28.52 -20.10
C GLY A 504 19.97 -29.08 -20.07
N ASP A 505 19.71 -30.19 -19.37
CA ASP A 505 18.42 -30.90 -19.40
C ASP A 505 17.25 -30.15 -18.70
N GLY A 506 17.55 -29.18 -17.81
CA GLY A 506 16.58 -28.50 -16.94
C GLY A 506 16.06 -27.14 -17.44
N GLN A 507 15.90 -26.94 -18.75
CA GLN A 507 15.54 -25.64 -19.35
C GLN A 507 14.01 -25.46 -19.45
N PRO A 508 13.49 -24.22 -19.38
CA PRO A 508 12.07 -23.91 -19.64
C PRO A 508 11.73 -24.02 -21.13
N VAL A 509 10.48 -24.32 -21.48
CA VAL A 509 10.03 -24.55 -22.87
C VAL A 509 9.00 -23.52 -23.35
N LEU A 510 9.09 -23.15 -24.64
CA LEU A 510 8.29 -22.08 -25.28
C LEU A 510 7.20 -22.60 -26.24
N ASP A 511 7.25 -23.88 -26.61
CA ASP A 511 6.26 -24.57 -27.42
C ASP A 511 5.39 -25.47 -26.50
N ALA A 512 4.18 -25.87 -26.94
CA ALA A 512 3.30 -26.72 -26.14
C ALA A 512 3.91 -28.09 -25.79
N VAL A 513 3.52 -28.59 -24.63
CA VAL A 513 3.97 -29.87 -24.04
C VAL A 513 2.90 -30.94 -24.24
N PRO A 514 3.25 -32.23 -24.42
CA PRO A 514 2.27 -33.30 -24.57
C PRO A 514 1.20 -33.34 -23.47
N GLU A 515 -0.02 -33.68 -23.89
CA GLU A 515 -1.15 -33.90 -22.98
C GLU A 515 -0.86 -35.11 -22.07
N GLY A 516 -1.05 -34.93 -20.76
CA GLY A 516 -0.70 -35.91 -19.72
C GLY A 516 0.61 -35.64 -18.96
N ALA A 517 1.49 -34.76 -19.46
CA ALA A 517 2.75 -34.43 -18.78
C ALA A 517 2.55 -33.90 -17.34
N VAL A 518 3.29 -34.47 -16.39
CA VAL A 518 3.18 -34.20 -14.94
C VAL A 518 3.66 -32.79 -14.59
N TYR A 519 4.73 -32.34 -15.23
CA TYR A 519 5.38 -31.06 -15.00
C TYR A 519 5.81 -30.42 -16.32
N ARG A 520 4.95 -29.52 -16.83
CA ARG A 520 5.09 -28.93 -18.17
C ARG A 520 6.38 -28.12 -18.35
N ASN A 521 6.86 -27.42 -17.30
CA ASN A 521 7.97 -26.45 -17.37
C ASN A 521 7.83 -25.38 -18.49
N GLN A 522 6.61 -25.18 -18.98
CA GLN A 522 6.29 -24.27 -20.08
C GLN A 522 6.28 -22.82 -19.55
N VAL A 523 6.77 -21.89 -20.36
CA VAL A 523 6.87 -20.47 -20.02
C VAL A 523 6.29 -19.57 -21.10
N HIS A 524 5.82 -18.41 -20.68
CA HIS A 524 5.51 -17.31 -21.58
C HIS A 524 6.79 -16.69 -22.15
N LEU A 525 6.70 -16.05 -23.32
CA LEU A 525 7.83 -15.35 -23.94
C LEU A 525 8.37 -14.20 -23.07
N GLY A 526 7.49 -13.54 -22.30
CA GLY A 526 7.83 -12.52 -21.31
C GLY A 526 8.62 -13.01 -20.10
N GLU A 527 8.90 -14.31 -19.98
CA GLU A 527 9.90 -14.81 -19.05
C GLU A 527 11.34 -14.55 -19.52
N LEU A 528 11.54 -14.35 -20.82
CA LEU A 528 12.87 -14.25 -21.45
C LEU A 528 13.10 -12.90 -22.15
N LEU A 529 12.06 -12.34 -22.78
CA LEU A 529 12.12 -11.06 -23.48
C LEU A 529 11.25 -10.01 -22.79
N LEU A 530 11.75 -8.78 -22.75
CA LEU A 530 11.01 -7.61 -22.30
C LEU A 530 9.96 -7.17 -23.34
N GLY A 531 8.85 -6.60 -22.87
CA GLY A 531 7.75 -6.15 -23.72
C GLY A 531 6.79 -7.24 -24.20
N TYR A 532 6.87 -8.46 -23.65
CA TYR A 532 5.98 -9.59 -23.92
C TYR A 532 5.20 -10.00 -22.66
N PRO A 533 4.02 -10.65 -22.78
CA PRO A 533 3.28 -11.13 -21.62
C PRO A 533 4.05 -12.24 -20.90
N ASN A 534 3.96 -12.29 -19.57
CA ASN A 534 4.65 -13.23 -18.69
C ASN A 534 3.64 -14.05 -17.84
N GLU A 535 4.08 -14.99 -16.99
CA GLU A 535 3.17 -15.85 -16.17
C GLU A 535 2.23 -15.06 -15.23
N ALA A 536 2.53 -13.77 -14.99
CA ALA A 536 1.82 -12.89 -14.08
C ALA A 536 1.36 -11.55 -14.69
N ASP A 537 1.63 -11.28 -15.98
CA ASP A 537 1.26 -10.02 -16.65
C ASP A 537 0.67 -10.25 -18.06
N ALA A 538 -0.59 -9.85 -18.24
CA ALA A 538 -1.36 -9.99 -19.48
C ALA A 538 -1.07 -8.90 -20.55
N LYS A 539 0.22 -8.72 -20.87
CA LYS A 539 0.82 -7.59 -21.64
C LYS A 539 0.69 -6.23 -20.94
N PRO A 540 1.79 -5.48 -20.72
CA PRO A 540 1.69 -4.08 -20.31
C PRO A 540 1.09 -3.24 -21.45
N GLN A 541 -0.08 -2.65 -21.22
CA GLN A 541 -0.62 -1.58 -22.05
C GLN A 541 -0.12 -0.24 -21.50
N GLY A 542 0.37 0.64 -22.38
CA GLY A 542 0.85 1.98 -22.01
C GLY A 542 -0.13 3.04 -22.49
N ASP A 543 -0.88 3.65 -21.56
CA ASP A 543 -1.89 4.66 -21.86
C ASP A 543 -1.29 6.05 -22.12
N SER A 544 -0.19 6.40 -21.44
CA SER A 544 0.55 7.63 -21.70
C SER A 544 1.62 7.47 -22.80
N GLU A 545 2.04 8.60 -23.36
CA GLU A 545 3.08 8.66 -24.40
C GLU A 545 4.46 8.22 -23.86
N ALA A 546 4.82 8.67 -22.65
CA ALA A 546 6.06 8.27 -21.98
C ALA A 546 6.10 6.78 -21.59
N GLU A 547 4.94 6.16 -21.31
CA GLU A 547 4.86 4.71 -21.10
C GLU A 547 5.01 3.94 -22.41
N ARG A 548 4.45 4.44 -23.52
CA ARG A 548 4.70 3.87 -24.85
C ARG A 548 6.16 3.98 -25.25
N GLU A 549 6.81 5.13 -25.02
CA GLU A 549 8.25 5.33 -25.23
C GLU A 549 9.09 4.33 -24.41
N ARG A 550 8.83 4.23 -23.10
CA ARG A 550 9.48 3.26 -22.19
C ARG A 550 9.29 1.80 -22.65
N LEU A 551 8.08 1.43 -23.07
CA LEU A 551 7.77 0.07 -23.53
C LEU A 551 8.44 -0.25 -24.87
N GLN A 552 8.45 0.69 -25.81
CA GLN A 552 9.16 0.57 -27.09
C GLN A 552 10.68 0.41 -26.87
N PHE A 553 11.25 1.18 -25.94
CA PHE A 553 12.67 1.11 -25.61
C PHE A 553 13.10 -0.25 -25.02
N PHE A 554 12.25 -0.93 -24.25
CA PHE A 554 12.58 -2.24 -23.69
C PHE A 554 12.21 -3.42 -24.58
N HIS A 555 11.29 -3.26 -25.53
CA HIS A 555 10.76 -4.37 -26.33
C HIS A 555 11.88 -5.15 -27.06
N ASN A 556 11.72 -6.48 -27.14
CA ASN A 556 12.70 -7.45 -27.67
C ASN A 556 14.07 -7.53 -26.94
N GLY A 557 14.32 -6.67 -25.93
CA GLY A 557 15.50 -6.76 -25.07
C GLY A 557 15.42 -7.89 -24.02
N SER A 558 16.52 -8.17 -23.33
CA SER A 558 16.60 -9.13 -22.23
C SER A 558 17.68 -8.75 -21.23
N PHE A 559 17.64 -9.25 -20.00
CA PHE A 559 18.77 -9.15 -19.09
C PHE A 559 19.61 -10.43 -19.13
N LEU A 560 20.93 -10.24 -19.10
CA LEU A 560 21.95 -11.27 -19.07
C LEU A 560 22.69 -11.20 -17.72
N VAL A 561 22.69 -12.32 -17.01
CA VAL A 561 23.49 -12.52 -15.80
C VAL A 561 24.74 -13.32 -16.16
N VAL A 562 25.91 -12.85 -15.72
CA VAL A 562 27.20 -13.53 -15.91
C VAL A 562 27.89 -13.72 -14.56
N ARG A 563 28.33 -14.94 -14.23
CA ARG A 563 29.17 -15.24 -13.05
C ARG A 563 30.27 -16.22 -13.41
N LYS A 564 31.52 -15.90 -13.08
CA LYS A 564 32.66 -16.82 -13.21
C LYS A 564 32.73 -17.68 -11.94
N LEU A 565 32.24 -18.91 -12.04
CA LEU A 565 32.12 -19.86 -10.94
C LEU A 565 33.25 -20.90 -11.01
N ARG A 566 34.26 -20.77 -10.16
CA ARG A 566 35.39 -21.69 -10.01
C ARG A 566 34.94 -22.98 -9.31
N GLN A 567 35.42 -24.14 -9.74
CA GLN A 567 34.98 -25.46 -9.25
C GLN A 567 36.14 -26.29 -8.69
N ASP A 568 36.09 -26.62 -7.39
CA ASP A 568 37.13 -27.36 -6.68
C ASP A 568 36.85 -28.88 -6.72
N VAL A 569 37.07 -29.46 -7.90
CA VAL A 569 36.70 -30.86 -8.25
C VAL A 569 37.24 -31.89 -7.25
N ALA A 570 38.54 -31.83 -6.94
CA ALA A 570 39.20 -32.78 -6.04
C ALA A 570 38.58 -32.78 -4.63
N ALA A 571 38.22 -31.60 -4.11
CA ALA A 571 37.66 -31.44 -2.77
C ALA A 571 36.26 -32.06 -2.66
N LEU A 572 35.40 -31.86 -3.66
CA LEU A 572 34.06 -32.48 -3.69
C LEU A 572 34.17 -34.02 -3.74
N TYR A 573 35.04 -34.55 -4.59
CA TYR A 573 35.24 -35.98 -4.76
C TYR A 573 35.77 -36.67 -3.49
N GLU A 574 36.75 -36.09 -2.79
CA GLU A 574 37.23 -36.69 -1.53
C GLU A 574 36.19 -36.58 -0.40
N THR A 575 35.39 -35.51 -0.34
CA THR A 575 34.26 -35.44 0.61
C THR A 575 33.20 -36.51 0.34
N VAL A 576 32.86 -36.81 -0.91
CA VAL A 576 31.92 -37.92 -1.22
C VAL A 576 32.53 -39.28 -0.88
N ARG A 577 33.80 -39.53 -1.24
CA ARG A 577 34.54 -40.75 -0.87
C ARG A 577 34.65 -40.94 0.65
N ARG A 578 34.79 -39.85 1.42
CA ARG A 578 34.69 -39.87 2.89
C ARG A 578 33.28 -40.26 3.34
N ALA A 579 32.25 -39.59 2.85
CA ALA A 579 30.86 -39.85 3.21
C ALA A 579 30.43 -41.31 2.89
N GLY A 580 30.90 -41.91 1.80
CA GLY A 580 30.67 -43.32 1.48
C GLY A 580 31.27 -44.27 2.52
N ARG A 581 32.54 -44.04 2.91
CA ARG A 581 33.23 -44.78 3.99
C ARG A 581 32.55 -44.61 5.36
N GLU A 582 32.01 -43.43 5.66
CA GLU A 582 31.35 -43.12 6.94
C GLU A 582 29.92 -43.69 7.04
N THR A 583 29.16 -43.71 5.93
CA THR A 583 27.75 -44.12 5.91
C THR A 583 27.51 -45.56 5.44
N GLY A 584 28.49 -46.16 4.75
CA GLY A 584 28.33 -47.44 4.05
C GLY A 584 27.47 -47.36 2.77
N LEU A 585 27.19 -46.15 2.28
CA LEU A 585 26.45 -45.91 1.04
C LEU A 585 27.41 -45.77 -0.17
N ASP A 586 26.88 -46.08 -1.34
CA ASP A 586 27.56 -45.91 -2.62
C ASP A 586 27.86 -44.43 -2.95
N GLU A 587 29.01 -44.16 -3.57
CA GLU A 587 29.46 -42.80 -3.90
C GLU A 587 28.58 -42.14 -4.97
N ASP A 588 28.10 -42.88 -5.97
CA ASP A 588 27.20 -42.37 -7.02
C ASP A 588 25.80 -42.07 -6.47
N LEU A 589 25.31 -42.87 -5.51
CA LEU A 589 24.10 -42.57 -4.73
C LEU A 589 24.26 -41.29 -3.90
N ILE A 590 25.42 -41.08 -3.26
CA ILE A 590 25.69 -39.84 -2.50
C ILE A 590 25.70 -38.66 -3.45
N PHE A 591 26.48 -38.68 -4.55
CA PHE A 591 26.44 -37.65 -5.59
C PHE A 591 25.02 -37.35 -6.07
N ALA A 592 24.21 -38.39 -6.30
CA ALA A 592 22.80 -38.24 -6.69
C ALA A 592 21.93 -37.60 -5.60
N LYS A 593 22.15 -37.90 -4.32
CA LYS A 593 21.48 -37.25 -3.17
C LYS A 593 21.88 -35.78 -2.99
N LEU A 594 23.13 -35.39 -3.29
CA LEU A 594 23.57 -33.99 -3.27
C LEU A 594 22.92 -33.17 -4.41
N MET A 595 22.94 -33.71 -5.64
CA MET A 595 22.46 -33.03 -6.84
C MET A 595 20.92 -33.06 -6.98
N GLY A 596 20.29 -34.19 -6.60
CA GLY A 596 18.91 -34.55 -6.97
C GLY A 596 18.81 -35.28 -8.32
N ARG A 597 19.94 -35.55 -8.98
CA ARG A 597 20.07 -36.29 -10.25
C ARG A 597 21.34 -37.15 -10.24
N HIS A 598 21.31 -38.31 -10.90
CA HIS A 598 22.52 -39.07 -11.24
C HIS A 598 23.41 -38.30 -12.22
N ARG A 599 24.70 -38.66 -12.32
CA ARG A 599 25.68 -38.00 -13.22
C ARG A 599 25.30 -38.05 -14.71
N ASP A 600 24.51 -39.04 -15.13
CA ASP A 600 23.97 -39.15 -16.50
C ASP A 600 22.74 -38.25 -16.79
N GLY A 601 22.23 -37.56 -15.77
CA GLY A 601 21.08 -36.66 -15.82
C GLY A 601 19.77 -37.24 -15.25
N ARG A 602 19.63 -38.55 -15.00
CA ARG A 602 18.36 -39.13 -14.49
C ARG A 602 17.97 -38.57 -13.12
N PRO A 603 16.68 -38.23 -12.86
CA PRO A 603 16.23 -37.74 -11.56
C PRO A 603 16.21 -38.83 -10.47
N LEU A 604 16.14 -38.41 -9.20
CA LEU A 604 15.98 -39.33 -8.05
C LEU A 604 14.55 -39.85 -7.84
N VAL A 605 13.53 -39.15 -8.34
CA VAL A 605 12.13 -39.57 -8.25
C VAL A 605 11.70 -40.22 -9.56
N ASP A 606 10.74 -41.14 -9.48
CA ASP A 606 10.17 -41.80 -10.66
C ASP A 606 9.54 -40.76 -11.60
N ALA A 607 9.90 -40.86 -12.89
CA ALA A 607 9.54 -39.91 -13.94
C ALA A 607 9.60 -40.61 -15.30
N GLU A 608 8.59 -40.43 -16.16
CA GLU A 608 8.56 -41.05 -17.50
C GLU A 608 9.60 -40.42 -18.45
N ALA A 609 9.87 -39.12 -18.27
CA ALA A 609 10.91 -38.39 -18.98
C ALA A 609 11.87 -37.69 -18.01
N ILE A 610 13.11 -37.44 -18.45
CA ILE A 610 14.22 -36.93 -17.62
C ILE A 610 13.93 -35.62 -16.86
N ASN A 611 12.88 -34.88 -17.22
CA ASN A 611 12.47 -33.65 -16.53
C ASN A 611 10.98 -33.61 -16.15
N ASP A 612 10.20 -34.68 -16.32
CA ASP A 612 8.74 -34.69 -16.11
C ASP A 612 8.34 -35.32 -14.77
N PHE A 613 8.34 -34.49 -13.71
CA PHE A 613 7.99 -34.84 -12.32
C PHE A 613 7.80 -33.56 -11.50
N ASP A 614 7.10 -33.59 -10.35
CA ASP A 614 6.75 -32.38 -9.57
C ASP A 614 7.02 -32.46 -8.06
N TYR A 615 7.50 -33.61 -7.55
CA TYR A 615 7.65 -33.95 -6.13
C TYR A 615 6.36 -33.97 -5.27
N ARG A 616 5.14 -33.99 -5.82
CA ARG A 616 3.91 -34.19 -5.01
C ARG A 616 3.88 -35.57 -4.34
N ALA A 617 4.36 -36.60 -5.04
CA ALA A 617 4.54 -37.95 -4.50
C ALA A 617 5.65 -38.05 -3.42
N ASP A 618 6.48 -37.01 -3.26
CA ASP A 618 7.58 -36.93 -2.29
C ASP A 618 7.47 -35.65 -1.43
N ALA A 619 6.25 -35.36 -0.96
CA ALA A 619 5.94 -34.15 -0.19
C ALA A 619 6.67 -34.06 1.17
N GLU A 620 7.14 -35.19 1.71
CA GLU A 620 7.99 -35.26 2.93
C GLU A 620 9.50 -35.26 2.65
N GLY A 621 9.94 -35.24 1.38
CA GLY A 621 11.36 -35.20 1.01
C GLY A 621 12.15 -36.49 1.32
N ARG A 622 11.46 -37.65 1.34
CA ARG A 622 12.05 -38.96 1.66
C ARG A 622 12.94 -39.47 0.53
N VAL A 623 12.56 -39.20 -0.73
CA VAL A 623 13.27 -39.68 -1.92
C VAL A 623 14.31 -38.66 -2.38
N CYS A 624 13.89 -37.45 -2.74
CA CYS A 624 14.77 -36.36 -3.15
C CYS A 624 14.90 -35.34 -1.99
N PRO A 625 16.08 -35.17 -1.37
CA PRO A 625 16.20 -34.27 -0.22
C PRO A 625 15.80 -32.84 -0.55
N PHE A 626 15.09 -32.15 0.35
CA PHE A 626 14.69 -30.74 0.16
C PHE A 626 15.87 -29.81 -0.17
N HIS A 627 17.04 -30.10 0.39
CA HIS A 627 18.27 -29.34 0.21
C HIS A 627 19.14 -29.82 -0.97
N ALA A 628 18.66 -30.77 -1.79
CA ALA A 628 19.36 -31.22 -2.99
C ALA A 628 19.31 -30.17 -4.10
N HIS A 629 20.41 -29.99 -4.83
CA HIS A 629 20.65 -28.84 -5.72
C HIS A 629 19.48 -28.51 -6.66
N ILE A 630 19.00 -29.49 -7.45
CA ILE A 630 17.89 -29.25 -8.39
C ILE A 630 16.53 -29.03 -7.72
N ARG A 631 16.31 -29.51 -6.49
CA ARG A 631 15.07 -29.28 -5.72
C ARG A 631 15.08 -27.90 -5.05
N ARG A 632 16.24 -27.40 -4.65
CA ARG A 632 16.41 -26.01 -4.21
C ARG A 632 16.19 -25.01 -5.34
N ALA A 633 16.84 -25.24 -6.49
CA ALA A 633 16.80 -24.34 -7.64
C ALA A 633 15.44 -24.35 -8.35
N ASN A 634 14.71 -25.47 -8.30
CA ASN A 634 13.34 -25.58 -8.79
C ASN A 634 12.53 -26.55 -7.90
N PRO A 635 11.77 -26.03 -6.92
CA PRO A 635 10.91 -26.84 -6.03
C PRO A 635 9.69 -27.47 -6.72
N ARG A 636 9.38 -27.02 -7.94
CA ARG A 636 8.28 -27.45 -8.82
C ARG A 636 6.86 -27.23 -8.28
N GLN A 637 6.49 -27.94 -7.20
CA GLN A 637 5.14 -28.29 -6.74
C GLN A 637 4.02 -27.31 -7.11
N ASP A 638 2.98 -27.88 -7.70
CA ASP A 638 1.72 -27.23 -8.08
C ASP A 638 0.61 -27.66 -7.10
N ASP A 639 -0.07 -26.69 -6.51
CA ASP A 639 -1.35 -26.75 -5.76
C ASP A 639 -1.53 -27.82 -4.67
N VAL A 640 -1.73 -27.34 -3.43
CA VAL A 640 -2.24 -28.17 -2.31
C VAL A 640 -3.77 -28.18 -2.37
N ALA A 641 -4.36 -29.36 -2.56
CA ALA A 641 -5.81 -29.52 -2.52
C ALA A 641 -6.40 -29.06 -1.17
N ASN A 642 -7.49 -28.30 -1.23
CA ASN A 642 -8.25 -27.75 -0.10
C ASN A 642 -7.59 -26.59 0.70
N ALA A 643 -6.51 -26.00 0.20
CA ALA A 643 -6.14 -24.64 0.60
C ALA A 643 -6.92 -23.59 -0.23
N PRO A 644 -7.13 -22.36 0.26
CA PRO A 644 -7.50 -21.24 -0.60
C PRO A 644 -6.46 -21.11 -1.73
N GLN A 645 -6.92 -20.90 -2.96
CA GLN A 645 -6.03 -20.86 -4.13
C GLN A 645 -4.89 -19.84 -3.95
N ASP A 646 -3.70 -20.22 -4.41
CA ASP A 646 -2.52 -19.35 -4.43
C ASP A 646 -2.87 -18.05 -5.19
N PRO A 647 -2.55 -16.85 -4.67
CA PRO A 647 -3.09 -15.61 -5.22
C PRO A 647 -2.66 -15.40 -6.69
N PRO A 648 -3.58 -15.00 -7.59
CA PRO A 648 -3.31 -14.85 -9.01
C PRO A 648 -2.04 -14.07 -9.35
N GLY A 649 -1.30 -14.58 -10.34
CA GLY A 649 -0.04 -13.97 -10.81
C GLY A 649 1.21 -14.36 -10.01
N ARG A 650 1.24 -15.56 -9.39
CA ARG A 650 2.44 -16.11 -8.73
C ARG A 650 3.50 -16.61 -9.73
N ARG A 651 4.19 -15.66 -10.37
CA ARG A 651 5.34 -15.91 -11.26
C ARG A 651 6.38 -16.82 -10.59
N ARG A 652 6.73 -17.93 -11.24
CA ARG A 652 7.71 -18.91 -10.76
C ARG A 652 9.06 -18.66 -11.44
N PRO A 653 10.17 -18.53 -10.71
CA PRO A 653 11.46 -18.21 -11.32
C PRO A 653 11.90 -19.30 -12.30
N ARG A 654 12.27 -18.89 -13.52
CA ARG A 654 12.84 -19.73 -14.57
C ARG A 654 13.99 -18.99 -15.23
N LEU A 655 15.03 -19.72 -15.65
CA LEU A 655 16.22 -19.15 -16.28
C LEU A 655 16.55 -19.90 -17.55
N MET A 656 16.87 -19.16 -18.62
CA MET A 656 17.34 -19.76 -19.87
C MET A 656 18.87 -19.75 -19.88
N ARG A 657 19.47 -20.87 -19.46
CA ARG A 657 20.92 -20.98 -19.22
C ARG A 657 21.69 -21.22 -20.52
N ARG A 658 22.84 -20.56 -20.66
CA ARG A 658 23.74 -20.58 -21.82
C ARG A 658 25.21 -20.67 -21.42
N SER A 659 25.47 -21.17 -20.23
CA SER A 659 26.79 -21.32 -19.61
C SER A 659 27.80 -22.10 -20.49
N MET A 660 29.08 -21.83 -20.28
CA MET A 660 30.21 -22.57 -20.87
C MET A 660 31.28 -22.77 -19.80
N SER A 661 32.11 -23.81 -19.93
CA SER A 661 33.23 -24.05 -19.02
C SER A 661 34.37 -23.07 -19.27
N PHE A 662 35.23 -22.88 -18.28
CA PHE A 662 36.57 -22.33 -18.45
C PHE A 662 37.60 -23.27 -17.81
N GLY A 663 38.87 -23.14 -18.23
CA GLY A 663 39.98 -23.96 -17.74
C GLY A 663 39.99 -25.42 -18.23
N PRO A 664 41.11 -26.13 -18.04
CA PRO A 664 41.25 -27.53 -18.43
C PRO A 664 40.43 -28.47 -17.54
N ARG A 665 40.07 -29.65 -18.07
CA ARG A 665 39.51 -30.75 -17.24
C ARG A 665 40.47 -31.12 -16.11
N TYR A 666 39.93 -31.68 -15.03
CA TYR A 666 40.75 -32.31 -13.98
C TYR A 666 41.28 -33.67 -14.43
N ALA A 667 42.55 -33.95 -14.17
CA ALA A 667 43.20 -35.21 -14.53
C ALA A 667 43.01 -36.24 -13.41
N PHE A 668 41.93 -37.03 -13.49
CA PHE A 668 41.68 -38.13 -12.55
C PHE A 668 42.76 -39.23 -12.69
N PRO A 669 43.39 -39.70 -11.60
CA PRO A 669 44.35 -40.79 -11.64
C PRO A 669 43.65 -42.16 -11.74
N ASP A 670 44.28 -43.12 -12.43
CA ASP A 670 43.76 -44.49 -12.60
C ASP A 670 43.53 -45.24 -11.27
N VAL A 671 44.28 -44.87 -10.24
CA VAL A 671 44.15 -45.35 -8.86
C VAL A 671 44.19 -44.15 -7.92
N VAL A 672 43.16 -44.01 -7.08
CA VAL A 672 43.08 -42.90 -6.11
C VAL A 672 44.17 -43.07 -5.03
N PRO A 673 45.05 -42.08 -4.81
CA PRO A 673 46.08 -42.16 -3.78
C PRO A 673 45.55 -42.40 -2.36
N GLU A 674 46.43 -42.85 -1.48
CA GLU A 674 46.15 -43.02 -0.04
C GLU A 674 45.75 -41.68 0.61
N GLY A 675 46.38 -40.57 0.19
CA GLY A 675 46.02 -39.20 0.57
C GLY A 675 44.81 -38.59 -0.17
N GLY A 676 44.15 -39.34 -1.07
CA GLY A 676 42.98 -38.87 -1.81
C GLY A 676 43.27 -38.06 -3.08
N TYR A 677 42.24 -37.35 -3.57
CA TYR A 677 42.36 -36.43 -4.70
C TYR A 677 43.01 -35.10 -4.26
N ALA A 678 43.86 -34.51 -5.11
CA ALA A 678 44.65 -33.33 -4.79
C ALA A 678 44.33 -32.13 -5.70
N ASP A 679 44.59 -30.91 -5.22
CA ASP A 679 44.55 -29.70 -6.05
C ASP A 679 45.75 -29.68 -7.00
N ASP A 680 45.50 -29.56 -8.31
CA ASP A 680 46.52 -29.48 -9.37
C ASP A 680 46.91 -28.02 -9.72
N GLY A 681 46.34 -27.05 -9.02
CA GLY A 681 46.59 -25.62 -9.18
C GLY A 681 46.00 -25.00 -10.45
N GLN A 682 45.28 -25.76 -11.27
CA GLN A 682 44.71 -25.26 -12.53
C GLN A 682 43.36 -24.57 -12.28
N GLU A 683 43.23 -23.34 -12.78
CA GLU A 683 41.97 -22.60 -12.69
C GLU A 683 40.93 -23.20 -13.63
N ARG A 684 39.80 -23.67 -13.09
CA ARG A 684 38.71 -24.29 -13.86
C ARG A 684 37.34 -23.99 -13.25
N GLY A 685 36.31 -24.07 -14.07
CA GLY A 685 34.93 -23.93 -13.61
C GLY A 685 33.93 -23.64 -14.73
N LEU A 686 32.86 -22.96 -14.37
CA LEU A 686 31.74 -22.60 -15.23
C LEU A 686 31.61 -21.08 -15.31
N MET A 687 31.67 -20.52 -16.52
CA MET A 687 31.12 -19.20 -16.79
C MET A 687 29.60 -19.34 -16.89
N PHE A 688 28.94 -19.17 -15.75
CA PHE A 688 27.48 -19.18 -15.67
C PHE A 688 26.94 -18.00 -16.47
N MET A 689 26.04 -18.30 -17.42
CA MET A 689 25.34 -17.30 -18.23
C MET A 689 23.86 -17.66 -18.26
N ALA A 690 22.99 -16.71 -17.94
CA ALA A 690 21.54 -16.90 -18.02
C ALA A 690 20.84 -15.66 -18.57
N TYR A 691 19.83 -15.88 -19.42
CA TYR A 691 18.90 -14.85 -19.88
C TYR A 691 17.58 -14.91 -19.12
N ASN A 692 17.04 -13.74 -18.80
CA ASN A 692 15.80 -13.54 -18.05
C ASN A 692 15.21 -12.13 -18.31
N ALA A 693 13.89 -12.00 -18.35
CA ALA A 693 13.24 -10.69 -18.42
C ALA A 693 13.33 -9.88 -17.09
N SER A 694 13.60 -10.54 -15.97
CA SER A 694 13.82 -9.91 -14.65
C SER A 694 14.92 -10.65 -13.90
N ILE A 695 16.02 -9.95 -13.56
CA ILE A 695 17.17 -10.54 -12.85
C ILE A 695 16.75 -10.88 -11.41
N SER A 696 16.15 -9.89 -10.75
CA SER A 696 15.68 -9.89 -9.37
C SER A 696 14.55 -10.87 -9.07
N GLU A 697 13.65 -11.16 -10.01
CA GLU A 697 12.56 -12.14 -9.83
C GLU A 697 12.94 -13.57 -10.24
N GLN A 698 13.97 -13.74 -11.08
CA GLN A 698 14.34 -15.04 -11.65
C GLN A 698 15.70 -15.52 -11.13
N PHE A 699 16.77 -14.77 -11.42
CA PHE A 699 18.13 -15.15 -11.03
C PHE A 699 18.38 -14.97 -9.54
N GLU A 700 18.13 -13.78 -8.99
CA GLU A 700 18.47 -13.50 -7.59
C GLU A 700 17.65 -14.36 -6.61
N VAL A 701 16.41 -14.72 -6.98
CA VAL A 701 15.59 -15.67 -6.23
C VAL A 701 16.23 -17.05 -6.18
N ILE A 702 16.63 -17.60 -7.33
CA ILE A 702 17.26 -18.93 -7.41
C ILE A 702 18.64 -18.93 -6.73
N GLN A 703 19.45 -17.88 -6.92
CA GLN A 703 20.73 -17.74 -6.25
C GLN A 703 20.57 -17.68 -4.72
N ARG A 704 19.59 -16.90 -4.22
CA ARG A 704 19.25 -16.86 -2.78
C ARG A 704 18.83 -18.23 -2.26
N TRP A 705 17.97 -18.95 -2.98
CA TRP A 705 17.51 -20.29 -2.61
C TRP A 705 18.67 -21.28 -2.45
N LEU A 706 19.70 -21.15 -3.28
CA LEU A 706 20.91 -21.97 -3.20
C LEU A 706 21.75 -21.58 -1.97
N VAL A 707 22.16 -20.32 -1.83
CA VAL A 707 23.09 -19.91 -0.76
C VAL A 707 22.51 -19.92 0.66
N GLY A 708 21.19 -19.78 0.82
CA GLY A 708 20.54 -19.70 2.13
C GLY A 708 19.13 -19.10 2.03
N GLY A 709 18.20 -19.85 1.44
CA GLY A 709 16.83 -19.37 1.21
C GLY A 709 15.82 -20.49 1.03
N ASN A 710 14.60 -20.22 1.48
CA ASN A 710 13.65 -21.26 1.88
C ASN A 710 12.70 -21.65 0.74
N SER A 711 13.23 -22.22 -0.34
CA SER A 711 12.40 -22.60 -1.50
C SER A 711 11.46 -23.80 -1.24
N ALA A 712 11.70 -24.56 -0.16
CA ALA A 712 10.87 -25.66 0.31
C ALA A 712 10.25 -25.45 1.72
N GLY A 713 10.48 -24.30 2.37
CA GLY A 713 9.95 -24.00 3.72
C GLY A 713 10.76 -24.57 4.90
N ASN A 714 12.03 -24.88 4.70
CA ASN A 714 12.98 -25.38 5.72
C ASN A 714 13.93 -24.25 6.20
N PHE A 715 14.75 -24.53 7.21
CA PHE A 715 15.78 -23.61 7.74
C PHE A 715 16.83 -23.18 6.70
N SER A 716 17.09 -21.87 6.61
CA SER A 716 17.98 -21.26 5.62
C SER A 716 19.45 -21.63 5.81
N GLY A 717 19.90 -21.79 7.06
CA GLY A 717 21.28 -22.10 7.43
C GLY A 717 21.78 -23.46 6.89
N GLN A 718 20.87 -24.37 6.52
CA GLN A 718 21.20 -25.48 5.65
C GLN A 718 21.21 -24.99 4.20
N SER A 719 22.36 -24.45 3.77
CA SER A 719 22.63 -23.95 2.42
C SER A 719 22.87 -25.07 1.38
N ASP A 720 22.97 -24.71 0.09
CA ASP A 720 23.26 -25.65 -1.00
C ASP A 720 24.64 -26.29 -0.81
N VAL A 721 24.76 -27.57 -1.16
CA VAL A 721 26.00 -28.33 -0.94
C VAL A 721 27.18 -27.73 -1.71
N LEU A 722 26.95 -27.31 -2.96
CA LEU A 722 27.98 -26.86 -3.90
C LEU A 722 28.26 -25.36 -3.76
N LEU A 723 27.19 -24.55 -3.67
CA LEU A 723 27.22 -23.08 -3.69
C LEU A 723 27.08 -22.40 -2.32
N GLY A 724 26.67 -23.14 -1.29
CA GLY A 724 26.51 -22.61 0.07
C GLY A 724 27.85 -22.21 0.68
N VAL A 725 27.95 -20.99 1.21
CA VAL A 725 29.20 -20.47 1.80
C VAL A 725 29.32 -20.96 3.26
N PRO A 726 30.40 -21.66 3.65
CA PRO A 726 30.60 -22.10 5.03
C PRO A 726 30.82 -20.95 6.02
N GLU A 727 30.56 -21.21 7.29
CA GLU A 727 30.93 -20.35 8.41
C GLU A 727 32.41 -20.56 8.79
N ALA A 728 33.00 -19.65 9.57
CA ALA A 728 34.34 -19.85 10.13
C ALA A 728 34.21 -20.53 11.49
N GLY A 729 34.75 -21.75 11.63
CA GLY A 729 34.64 -22.56 12.85
C GLY A 729 33.35 -23.35 13.04
N GLU A 730 32.49 -23.48 12.01
CA GLU A 730 31.36 -24.41 12.01
C GLU A 730 31.43 -25.40 10.83
N ASP A 731 31.19 -26.69 11.09
CA ASP A 731 31.07 -27.71 10.04
C ASP A 731 29.68 -27.69 9.39
N ARG A 732 29.58 -27.35 8.09
CA ARG A 732 28.32 -27.63 7.37
C ARG A 732 28.12 -29.13 7.26
N SER A 733 26.87 -29.57 7.45
CA SER A 733 26.48 -30.96 7.27
C SER A 733 25.19 -31.10 6.48
N PHE A 734 25.17 -32.00 5.51
CA PHE A 734 23.98 -32.32 4.72
C PHE A 734 23.22 -33.48 5.36
N ARG A 735 21.88 -33.38 5.45
CA ARG A 735 21.00 -34.39 6.03
C ARG A 735 20.02 -34.93 4.99
N PHE A 736 19.83 -36.25 4.93
CA PHE A 736 18.86 -36.88 4.03
C PHE A 736 18.28 -38.18 4.59
N GLU A 737 17.05 -38.51 4.21
CA GLU A 737 16.47 -39.83 4.44
C GLU A 737 16.96 -40.82 3.37
N HIS A 738 17.36 -42.02 3.79
CA HIS A 738 17.55 -43.18 2.91
C HIS A 738 17.45 -44.48 3.74
N PRO A 739 16.70 -45.50 3.28
CA PRO A 739 16.59 -46.76 4.00
C PRO A 739 17.92 -47.52 4.02
N VAL A 740 18.15 -48.30 5.08
CA VAL A 740 19.23 -49.29 5.15
C VAL A 740 18.62 -50.58 5.66
N ASN A 741 18.66 -51.64 4.84
CA ASN A 741 17.92 -52.89 5.04
C ASN A 741 16.42 -52.61 5.32
N ASP A 742 15.79 -51.87 4.40
CA ASP A 742 14.38 -51.44 4.40
C ASP A 742 13.90 -50.59 5.60
N VAL A 743 14.76 -50.30 6.58
CA VAL A 743 14.46 -49.40 7.70
C VAL A 743 14.82 -47.96 7.32
N PRO A 744 13.88 -46.99 7.31
CA PRO A 744 14.17 -45.58 7.06
C PRO A 744 15.10 -44.99 8.12
N ARG A 745 16.19 -44.34 7.67
CA ARG A 745 17.18 -43.67 8.53
C ARG A 745 17.49 -42.27 8.00
N SER A 746 17.73 -41.36 8.94
CA SER A 746 18.26 -40.02 8.65
C SER A 746 19.78 -40.09 8.69
N HIS A 747 20.43 -39.82 7.56
CA HIS A 747 21.88 -39.78 7.41
C HIS A 747 22.36 -38.33 7.52
N ARG A 748 23.50 -38.11 8.18
CA ARG A 748 24.16 -36.80 8.29
C ARG A 748 25.61 -36.95 7.85
N ILE A 749 26.00 -36.25 6.79
CA ILE A 749 27.37 -36.24 6.27
C ILE A 749 28.00 -34.87 6.52
N ALA A 750 29.27 -34.83 6.90
CA ALA A 750 30.03 -33.59 7.00
C ALA A 750 30.47 -33.17 5.59
N LEU A 751 30.17 -31.92 5.20
CA LEU A 751 30.60 -31.37 3.92
C LEU A 751 32.03 -30.83 4.01
N ASP A 752 32.27 -30.07 5.07
CA ASP A 752 33.55 -29.46 5.39
C ASP A 752 34.37 -30.33 6.36
N GLN A 753 35.58 -29.86 6.67
CA GLN A 753 36.32 -30.18 7.89
C GLN A 753 36.77 -28.83 8.44
N ALA A 754 36.08 -28.30 9.46
CA ALA A 754 36.24 -26.92 9.88
C ALA A 754 37.70 -26.61 10.29
N PRO A 755 38.40 -25.72 9.57
CA PRO A 755 39.68 -25.21 10.03
C PRO A 755 39.42 -24.18 11.16
N GLY A 756 40.48 -23.72 11.85
CA GLY A 756 40.29 -22.87 13.03
C GLY A 756 39.60 -21.53 12.73
N LEU A 757 39.14 -20.81 13.76
CA LEU A 757 38.50 -19.48 13.64
C LEU A 757 39.36 -18.42 12.90
N SER A 758 40.66 -18.69 12.71
CA SER A 758 41.63 -17.87 11.97
C SER A 758 41.80 -18.24 10.49
N GLU A 759 41.16 -19.30 10.01
CA GLU A 759 41.37 -19.90 8.70
C GLU A 759 40.15 -19.75 7.77
N GLU A 760 40.36 -19.87 6.46
CA GLU A 760 39.33 -19.64 5.44
C GLU A 760 38.64 -20.94 5.05
N SER A 761 37.45 -21.21 5.60
CA SER A 761 36.53 -22.24 5.10
C SER A 761 36.16 -21.96 3.64
N ARG A 762 36.25 -22.98 2.76
CA ARG A 762 36.03 -22.82 1.30
C ARG A 762 34.83 -23.65 0.80
N PRO A 763 33.89 -23.06 0.04
CA PRO A 763 32.85 -23.83 -0.67
C PRO A 763 33.45 -24.54 -1.90
N PHE A 764 32.81 -25.62 -2.36
CA PHE A 764 33.24 -26.35 -3.58
C PHE A 764 33.08 -25.52 -4.86
N VAL A 765 32.19 -24.52 -4.85
CA VAL A 765 32.03 -23.54 -5.93
C VAL A 765 32.31 -22.14 -5.40
N ARG A 766 33.34 -21.49 -5.95
CA ARG A 766 33.79 -20.14 -5.58
C ARG A 766 33.47 -19.12 -6.65
N VAL A 767 33.26 -17.87 -6.26
CA VAL A 767 32.90 -16.76 -7.18
C VAL A 767 34.14 -15.92 -7.47
N ASP A 768 34.62 -15.97 -8.70
CA ASP A 768 35.77 -15.16 -9.13
C ASP A 768 35.34 -13.73 -9.46
N TRP A 769 34.22 -13.54 -10.18
CA TRP A 769 33.55 -12.25 -10.40
C TRP A 769 32.14 -12.46 -11.00
N GLY A 770 31.33 -11.40 -11.09
CA GLY A 770 30.09 -11.43 -11.85
C GLY A 770 29.55 -10.05 -12.25
N ALA A 771 28.57 -10.03 -13.16
CA ALA A 771 27.97 -8.83 -13.73
C ALA A 771 26.49 -9.01 -14.10
N TYR A 772 25.76 -7.90 -14.08
CA TYR A 772 24.43 -7.77 -14.68
C TYR A 772 24.52 -6.88 -15.92
N LEU A 773 23.91 -7.34 -17.01
CA LEU A 773 24.05 -6.73 -18.33
C LEU A 773 22.68 -6.63 -19.00
N PHE A 774 22.36 -5.47 -19.58
CA PHE A 774 21.18 -5.30 -20.41
C PHE A 774 21.55 -5.66 -21.85
N THR A 775 20.87 -6.64 -22.43
CA THR A 775 21.01 -7.08 -23.83
C THR A 775 19.91 -6.35 -24.63
N PRO A 776 20.21 -5.19 -25.25
CA PRO A 776 19.20 -4.43 -25.98
C PRO A 776 18.75 -5.16 -27.26
N SER A 777 17.57 -4.80 -27.73
CA SER A 777 17.13 -5.04 -29.10
C SER A 777 17.91 -4.18 -30.11
N VAL A 778 17.78 -4.49 -31.40
CA VAL A 778 18.38 -3.71 -32.50
C VAL A 778 17.86 -2.26 -32.45
N HIS A 779 16.58 -2.06 -32.17
CA HIS A 779 15.97 -0.74 -32.03
C HIS A 779 16.46 0.02 -30.78
N ALA A 780 16.48 -0.60 -29.60
CA ALA A 780 16.87 0.09 -28.36
C ALA A 780 18.30 0.65 -28.39
N LEU A 781 19.20 0.00 -29.13
CA LEU A 781 20.58 0.47 -29.32
C LEU A 781 20.65 1.79 -30.12
N GLN A 782 19.67 2.06 -30.99
CA GLN A 782 19.62 3.25 -31.83
C GLN A 782 19.24 4.50 -31.03
N GLU A 783 18.32 4.41 -30.05
CA GLU A 783 17.89 5.56 -29.25
C GLU A 783 18.93 5.95 -28.17
N LEU A 784 19.69 5.00 -27.63
CA LEU A 784 20.81 5.29 -26.72
C LEU A 784 21.90 6.18 -27.32
N ILE A 785 22.01 6.21 -28.66
CA ILE A 785 22.94 7.07 -29.40
C ILE A 785 22.46 8.53 -29.42
N ARG A 786 21.16 8.80 -29.20
CA ARG A 786 20.52 10.12 -29.34
C ARG A 786 20.44 10.93 -28.03
N LEU A 787 20.21 10.29 -26.89
CA LEU A 787 19.61 10.89 -25.67
C LEU A 787 20.46 11.84 -24.81
N ALA A 788 21.60 12.34 -25.29
CA ALA A 788 22.69 12.89 -24.47
C ALA A 788 22.46 14.25 -23.68
N ALA A 789 21.48 14.39 -22.73
CA ALA A 789 20.94 15.69 -22.21
C ALA A 789 20.83 16.06 -20.64
N LEU A 790 19.63 16.30 -20.01
CA LEU A 790 19.28 17.38 -18.98
C LEU A 790 18.96 17.00 -17.45
N GLY A 791 18.56 17.97 -16.56
CA GLY A 791 17.96 17.78 -15.18
C GLY A 791 17.55 19.03 -14.28
N PRO A 792 16.77 18.93 -13.13
CA PRO A 792 16.06 20.04 -12.37
C PRO A 792 16.08 20.07 -10.77
N ARG A 793 15.41 21.04 -10.03
CA ARG A 793 15.24 21.11 -8.51
C ARG A 793 14.06 21.99 -7.86
N PRO A 794 13.64 21.83 -6.56
CA PRO A 794 12.46 22.51 -5.84
C PRO A 794 12.67 23.06 -4.34
N LEU A 795 11.64 23.58 -3.58
CA LEU A 795 11.46 23.66 -2.04
C LEU A 795 10.11 24.40 -1.49
N PRO A 796 9.70 24.39 -0.15
CA PRO A 796 8.43 24.90 0.53
C PRO A 796 8.56 26.14 1.54
N VAL A 797 7.67 26.65 2.51
CA VAL A 797 6.70 26.11 3.57
C VAL A 797 5.42 26.95 4.04
N TRP A 798 5.34 27.65 5.22
CA TRP A 798 4.11 28.21 5.91
C TRP A 798 4.27 29.02 7.29
N SER A 799 3.57 30.17 7.47
CA SER A 799 3.47 31.07 8.67
C SER A 799 2.45 32.24 8.45
N ALA A 800 2.67 33.47 8.97
CA ALA A 800 1.95 34.69 8.54
C ALA A 800 2.60 35.33 7.29
N ASP A 801 3.93 35.36 7.22
CA ASP A 801 4.66 35.83 6.03
C ASP A 801 4.75 34.74 4.96
N GLU A 802 4.77 33.45 5.33
CA GLU A 802 4.53 32.38 4.35
C GLU A 802 3.02 32.08 4.19
N GLY A 803 2.17 32.66 5.04
CA GLY A 803 0.72 32.81 4.80
C GLY A 803 0.47 33.82 3.68
N GLU A 804 1.20 34.93 3.70
CA GLU A 804 1.30 35.86 2.58
C GLU A 804 1.91 35.16 1.34
N GLN A 805 2.99 34.39 1.45
CA GLN A 805 3.50 33.61 0.31
C GLN A 805 2.45 32.64 -0.25
N ARG A 806 1.62 32.01 0.60
CA ARG A 806 0.49 31.17 0.17
C ARG A 806 -0.59 31.98 -0.53
N ILE A 807 -0.92 33.18 -0.04
CA ILE A 807 -1.80 34.12 -0.75
C ILE A 807 -1.21 34.47 -2.13
N GLN A 808 0.06 34.84 -2.20
CA GLN A 808 0.72 35.19 -3.47
C GLN A 808 0.79 34.00 -4.45
N ALA A 809 1.04 32.77 -3.95
CA ALA A 809 1.01 31.56 -4.76
C ALA A 809 -0.42 31.22 -5.25
N LEU A 810 -1.44 31.45 -4.43
CA LEU A 810 -2.84 31.30 -4.82
C LEU A 810 -3.24 32.35 -5.88
N LEU A 811 -2.88 33.62 -5.68
CA LEU A 811 -3.11 34.72 -6.62
C LEU A 811 -2.44 34.49 -7.98
N GLN A 812 -1.26 33.86 -8.02
CA GLN A 812 -0.59 33.50 -9.28
C GLN A 812 -1.37 32.46 -10.11
N LEU A 813 -2.12 31.54 -9.46
CA LEU A 813 -2.97 30.58 -10.16
C LEU A 813 -4.20 31.24 -10.82
N GLU A 814 -4.55 32.47 -10.44
CA GLU A 814 -5.69 33.22 -10.96
C GLU A 814 -5.40 33.84 -12.34
N GLY A 815 -4.11 34.05 -12.65
CA GLY A 815 -3.65 34.44 -13.99
C GLY A 815 -3.58 33.28 -14.99
N ALA A 816 -3.79 32.04 -14.55
CA ALA A 816 -3.80 30.86 -15.41
C ALA A 816 -5.22 30.56 -15.96
N ALA A 817 -5.29 29.87 -17.10
CA ALA A 817 -6.49 29.75 -17.94
C ALA A 817 -7.68 28.94 -17.36
N CYS A 818 -7.73 28.65 -16.06
CA CYS A 818 -8.81 27.86 -15.45
C CYS A 818 -9.23 28.41 -14.06
N PRO A 819 -10.19 29.35 -13.99
CA PRO A 819 -10.67 29.93 -12.72
C PRO A 819 -11.20 28.90 -11.70
N ALA A 820 -11.74 27.78 -12.18
CA ALA A 820 -12.21 26.69 -11.32
C ALA A 820 -11.07 26.00 -10.52
N ALA A 821 -9.85 26.00 -11.04
CA ALA A 821 -8.68 25.47 -10.32
C ALA A 821 -8.30 26.37 -9.14
N ALA A 822 -8.26 27.70 -9.34
CA ALA A 822 -7.99 28.67 -8.29
C ALA A 822 -9.02 28.59 -7.15
N ILE A 823 -10.32 28.47 -7.48
CA ILE A 823 -11.39 28.31 -6.47
C ILE A 823 -11.16 27.03 -5.62
N ARG A 824 -10.76 25.91 -6.23
CA ARG A 824 -10.43 24.67 -5.48
C ARG A 824 -9.18 24.80 -4.63
N ALA A 825 -8.16 25.53 -5.09
CA ALA A 825 -6.94 25.78 -4.33
C ALA A 825 -7.21 26.62 -3.08
N TRP A 826 -7.93 27.74 -3.23
CA TRP A 826 -8.43 28.54 -2.10
C TRP A 826 -9.28 27.69 -1.15
N LYS A 827 -10.26 26.93 -1.66
CA LYS A 827 -11.11 26.05 -0.85
C LYS A 827 -10.30 25.08 0.02
N SER A 828 -9.27 24.45 -0.56
CA SER A 828 -8.43 23.46 0.12
C SER A 828 -7.55 24.08 1.22
N VAL A 829 -7.21 25.36 1.11
CA VAL A 829 -6.41 26.07 2.13
C VAL A 829 -7.29 26.63 3.26
N LEU A 830 -8.54 27.00 2.96
CA LEU A 830 -9.44 27.61 3.93
C LEU A 830 -10.28 26.59 4.74
N GLU A 831 -10.75 25.50 4.11
CA GLU A 831 -11.78 24.58 4.68
C GLU A 831 -11.30 23.15 5.00
N ASP A 832 -10.05 22.78 4.69
CA ASP A 832 -9.57 21.41 4.97
C ASP A 832 -9.30 21.18 6.47
N PRO A 833 -9.77 20.07 7.06
CA PRO A 833 -9.60 19.78 8.49
C PRO A 833 -8.16 19.73 9.00
N GLU A 834 -7.19 19.40 8.14
CA GLU A 834 -5.78 19.41 8.51
C GLU A 834 -5.14 20.79 8.27
N ALA A 835 -5.55 21.53 7.24
CA ALA A 835 -5.18 22.94 7.09
C ALA A 835 -5.70 23.79 8.27
N GLN A 836 -6.84 23.41 8.86
CA GLN A 836 -7.33 23.90 10.14
C GLN A 836 -6.46 23.38 11.31
N GLU A 837 -6.25 22.06 11.45
CA GLU A 837 -5.46 21.45 12.54
C GLU A 837 -4.06 22.08 12.66
N LYS A 838 -3.38 22.26 11.52
CA LYS A 838 -2.01 22.80 11.38
C LYS A 838 -1.95 24.32 11.25
N PHE A 839 -3.00 25.07 11.52
CA PHE A 839 -2.98 26.54 11.45
C PHE A 839 -2.55 27.11 10.07
N ILE A 840 -2.67 26.35 8.98
CA ILE A 840 -2.41 26.80 7.60
C ILE A 840 -3.50 27.79 7.17
N SER A 841 -4.76 27.42 7.40
CA SER A 841 -5.93 28.30 7.22
C SER A 841 -5.77 29.54 8.10
N ALA A 842 -5.37 29.37 9.37
CA ALA A 842 -5.14 30.46 10.31
C ALA A 842 -3.98 31.40 9.91
N GLY A 843 -2.93 30.91 9.25
CA GLY A 843 -1.83 31.71 8.70
C GLY A 843 -2.27 32.60 7.53
N VAL A 844 -3.11 32.08 6.64
CA VAL A 844 -3.74 32.86 5.57
C VAL A 844 -4.73 33.88 6.14
N TRP A 845 -5.58 33.49 7.09
CA TRP A 845 -6.48 34.43 7.78
C TRP A 845 -5.70 35.52 8.56
N ALA A 846 -4.55 35.18 9.16
CA ALA A 846 -3.65 36.14 9.78
C ALA A 846 -3.07 37.14 8.77
N ALA A 847 -2.56 36.66 7.63
CA ALA A 847 -2.08 37.54 6.57
C ALA A 847 -3.18 38.48 6.04
N ILE A 848 -4.42 38.00 5.84
CA ILE A 848 -5.54 38.87 5.41
C ILE A 848 -5.84 39.97 6.46
N ARG A 849 -5.78 39.65 7.76
CA ARG A 849 -5.94 40.67 8.83
C ARG A 849 -4.75 41.64 8.90
N GLU A 850 -3.52 41.13 8.88
CA GLU A 850 -2.29 41.86 9.24
C GLU A 850 -1.57 42.51 8.05
N ARG A 851 -1.83 42.07 6.81
CA ARG A 851 -1.24 42.61 5.56
C ARG A 851 -2.27 43.27 4.64
N HIS A 852 -3.47 42.70 4.53
CA HIS A 852 -4.54 43.19 3.61
C HIS A 852 -5.63 44.04 4.28
N GLY A 853 -5.46 44.39 5.56
CA GLY A 853 -6.38 45.31 6.26
C GLY A 853 -7.76 44.71 6.58
N GLY A 854 -7.84 43.38 6.70
CA GLY A 854 -9.03 42.64 7.13
C GLY A 854 -9.91 42.11 6.00
N VAL A 855 -9.62 42.43 4.74
CA VAL A 855 -10.38 42.02 3.55
C VAL A 855 -9.43 41.62 2.42
N LEU A 856 -9.74 40.56 1.67
CA LEU A 856 -9.02 40.19 0.45
C LEU A 856 -10.00 39.72 -0.65
N ARG A 857 -9.92 40.33 -1.83
CA ARG A 857 -10.67 39.94 -3.04
C ARG A 857 -10.03 38.69 -3.67
N THR A 858 -10.80 37.62 -3.86
CA THR A 858 -10.34 36.35 -4.48
C THR A 858 -11.43 35.74 -5.38
N PRO A 859 -11.12 34.78 -6.28
CA PRO A 859 -12.10 34.03 -7.06
C PRO A 859 -13.01 33.15 -6.21
N TYR A 860 -12.56 32.70 -5.04
CA TYR A 860 -13.41 32.01 -4.08
C TYR A 860 -14.51 32.96 -3.57
N GLY A 861 -14.14 34.20 -3.24
CA GLY A 861 -15.02 35.33 -2.97
C GLY A 861 -14.25 36.51 -2.35
N VAL A 862 -14.95 37.60 -2.00
CA VAL A 862 -14.34 38.66 -1.18
C VAL A 862 -14.28 38.17 0.26
N LEU A 863 -13.09 37.78 0.70
CA LEU A 863 -12.83 37.18 2.00
C LEU A 863 -12.75 38.27 3.08
N VAL A 864 -13.53 38.17 4.14
CA VAL A 864 -13.52 39.08 5.30
C VAL A 864 -13.03 38.32 6.52
N ALA A 865 -11.87 38.75 7.03
CA ALA A 865 -11.13 38.06 8.08
C ALA A 865 -11.19 38.78 9.44
N ASP A 866 -11.35 40.10 9.43
CA ASP A 866 -11.41 40.90 10.66
C ASP A 866 -12.79 40.85 11.33
N ARG A 867 -12.81 40.70 12.65
CA ARG A 867 -14.01 40.57 13.48
C ARG A 867 -14.98 41.73 13.33
N GLU A 868 -14.50 42.98 13.28
CA GLU A 868 -15.38 44.15 13.22
C GLU A 868 -16.10 44.20 11.86
N ARG A 869 -15.38 43.95 10.77
CA ARG A 869 -15.95 43.84 9.41
C ARG A 869 -16.88 42.63 9.23
N VAL A 870 -16.57 41.48 9.84
CA VAL A 870 -17.47 40.31 9.85
C VAL A 870 -18.82 40.67 10.51
N LEU A 871 -18.79 41.34 11.67
CA LEU A 871 -20.01 41.77 12.35
C LEU A 871 -20.74 42.89 11.59
N GLN A 872 -20.01 43.78 10.90
CA GLN A 872 -20.60 44.79 10.01
C GLN A 872 -21.44 44.14 8.90
N VAL A 873 -20.87 43.19 8.14
CA VAL A 873 -21.59 42.54 7.02
C VAL A 873 -22.77 41.69 7.50
N LEU A 874 -22.70 41.12 8.71
CA LEU A 874 -23.82 40.39 9.30
C LEU A 874 -25.01 41.29 9.67
N GLY A 875 -24.78 42.57 9.99
CA GLY A 875 -25.80 43.52 10.45
C GLY A 875 -26.25 44.57 9.43
N ASP A 876 -25.66 44.62 8.24
CA ASP A 876 -25.96 45.61 7.19
C ASP A 876 -26.90 45.03 6.10
N ASP A 877 -28.14 44.75 6.50
CA ASP A 877 -29.22 44.19 5.65
C ASP A 877 -29.60 45.10 4.44
N ALA A 878 -29.08 46.34 4.42
CA ALA A 878 -29.28 47.31 3.34
C ALA A 878 -28.33 47.09 2.16
N HIS A 879 -27.07 46.74 2.43
CA HIS A 879 -26.00 46.60 1.43
C HIS A 879 -25.59 45.14 1.14
N TYR A 880 -26.08 44.19 1.94
CA TYR A 880 -25.82 42.76 1.76
C TYR A 880 -27.11 41.95 1.82
N THR A 881 -27.19 40.88 1.02
CA THR A 881 -28.39 40.05 0.83
C THR A 881 -28.12 38.56 1.06
N VAL A 882 -29.15 37.85 1.53
CA VAL A 882 -29.20 36.38 1.61
C VAL A 882 -29.81 35.73 0.36
N ALA A 883 -30.06 36.48 -0.72
CA ALA A 883 -30.59 35.93 -1.98
C ALA A 883 -29.79 34.75 -2.56
N GLY A 884 -28.47 34.69 -2.30
CA GLY A 884 -27.63 33.55 -2.68
C GLY A 884 -27.90 32.27 -1.88
N TYR A 885 -28.46 32.36 -0.68
CA TYR A 885 -29.02 31.21 0.04
C TYR A 885 -30.38 30.81 -0.52
N ARG A 886 -31.23 31.78 -0.88
CA ARG A 886 -32.57 31.54 -1.46
C ARG A 886 -32.51 30.63 -2.69
N GLU A 887 -31.66 30.96 -3.66
CA GLU A 887 -31.47 30.16 -4.87
C GLU A 887 -31.18 28.69 -4.56
N ARG A 888 -30.29 28.41 -3.60
CA ARG A 888 -29.97 27.03 -3.20
C ARG A 888 -31.03 26.38 -2.31
N MET A 889 -31.83 27.17 -1.59
CA MET A 889 -33.02 26.68 -0.91
C MET A 889 -34.04 26.21 -1.93
N ASP A 890 -34.29 26.98 -2.99
CA ASP A 890 -35.27 26.65 -4.04
C ASP A 890 -34.94 25.34 -4.77
N ASP A 891 -33.67 25.06 -5.01
CA ASP A 891 -33.18 23.76 -5.53
C ASP A 891 -33.33 22.57 -4.53
N SER A 892 -33.56 22.83 -3.23
CA SER A 892 -33.48 21.81 -2.16
C SER A 892 -34.69 21.80 -1.21
N ILE A 893 -34.72 22.65 -0.18
CA ILE A 893 -35.77 22.66 0.85
C ILE A 893 -36.94 23.64 0.58
N ARG A 894 -36.84 24.45 -0.48
CA ARG A 894 -37.69 25.60 -0.88
C ARG A 894 -37.58 26.82 0.04
N GLN A 895 -37.91 28.01 -0.50
CA GLN A 895 -37.72 29.32 0.14
C GLN A 895 -38.33 29.46 1.55
N ILE A 896 -37.46 29.64 2.55
CA ILE A 896 -37.81 30.02 3.93
C ILE A 896 -37.29 31.42 4.28
N TYR A 897 -37.70 31.99 5.42
CA TYR A 897 -37.27 33.32 5.88
C TYR A 897 -35.75 33.48 6.06
N LEU A 898 -34.98 32.39 6.19
CA LEU A 898 -33.51 32.46 6.19
C LEU A 898 -32.91 32.83 4.81
N GLY A 899 -33.71 32.79 3.73
CA GLY A 899 -33.40 33.28 2.38
C GLY A 899 -34.19 34.55 2.00
N LEU A 900 -34.76 35.26 2.97
CA LEU A 900 -35.42 36.56 2.77
C LEU A 900 -34.59 37.67 3.42
N ASP A 901 -34.43 38.80 2.74
CA ASP A 901 -33.82 39.99 3.34
C ASP A 901 -34.85 40.69 4.24
N ARG A 902 -34.40 41.19 5.40
CA ARG A 902 -35.17 42.12 6.22
C ARG A 902 -35.45 43.42 5.43
N GLY A 903 -36.67 43.94 5.52
CA GLY A 903 -37.02 45.25 4.92
C GLY A 903 -36.93 45.33 3.40
N ASP A 904 -37.09 44.23 2.66
CA ASP A 904 -37.05 44.19 1.18
C ASP A 904 -38.23 44.88 0.47
N GLY A 905 -39.18 45.45 1.24
CA GLY A 905 -40.40 46.09 0.75
C GLY A 905 -41.64 45.18 0.75
N SER A 906 -41.49 43.88 0.95
CA SER A 906 -42.61 42.91 1.02
C SER A 906 -43.19 42.73 2.43
N GLY A 907 -42.38 42.91 3.47
CA GLY A 907 -42.72 42.54 4.85
C GLY A 907 -42.79 41.01 5.08
N GLU A 908 -42.35 40.22 4.10
CA GLU A 908 -42.39 38.76 4.13
C GLU A 908 -41.45 38.20 5.21
N TYR A 909 -40.24 38.76 5.34
CA TYR A 909 -39.26 38.38 6.34
C TYR A 909 -39.81 38.51 7.76
N GLU A 910 -40.36 39.66 8.11
CA GLU A 910 -40.88 39.95 9.44
C GLU A 910 -42.10 39.07 9.76
N ARG A 911 -43.00 38.87 8.78
CA ARG A 911 -44.20 38.03 8.94
C ARG A 911 -43.86 36.55 9.16
N GLN A 912 -42.91 36.00 8.40
CA GLN A 912 -42.50 34.60 8.55
C GLN A 912 -41.61 34.38 9.78
N SER A 913 -40.72 35.33 10.10
CA SER A 913 -39.67 35.09 11.09
C SER A 913 -40.07 35.40 12.54
N THR A 914 -41.01 36.32 12.79
CA THR A 914 -41.27 36.83 14.16
C THR A 914 -41.68 35.72 15.13
N GLN A 915 -42.81 35.05 14.89
CA GLN A 915 -43.36 34.06 15.81
C GLN A 915 -42.52 32.77 15.86
N VAL A 916 -41.87 32.40 14.75
CA VAL A 916 -40.95 31.25 14.68
C VAL A 916 -39.66 31.50 15.47
N ASN A 917 -39.10 32.71 15.39
CA ASN A 917 -37.96 33.12 16.24
C ASN A 917 -38.34 33.15 17.72
N GLU A 918 -39.53 33.65 18.05
CA GLU A 918 -40.04 33.68 19.43
C GLU A 918 -40.20 32.26 20.00
N ALA A 919 -40.82 31.35 19.24
CA ALA A 919 -40.98 29.94 19.61
C ALA A 919 -39.63 29.25 19.88
N ILE A 920 -38.64 29.43 19.00
CA ILE A 920 -37.31 28.84 19.17
C ILE A 920 -36.55 29.51 20.33
N GLY A 921 -36.70 30.83 20.51
CA GLY A 921 -36.09 31.58 21.60
C GLY A 921 -36.70 31.35 22.98
N ALA A 922 -37.92 30.80 23.04
CA ALA A 922 -38.63 30.42 24.27
C ALA A 922 -38.10 29.13 24.91
N ILE A 923 -37.36 28.28 24.16
CA ILE A 923 -36.66 27.13 24.74
C ILE A 923 -35.50 27.63 25.61
N ASP A 924 -35.64 27.47 26.92
CA ASP A 924 -34.59 27.85 27.86
C ASP A 924 -33.44 26.83 27.93
N GLU A 925 -32.27 27.32 28.29
CA GLU A 925 -31.00 26.58 28.32
C GLU A 925 -31.01 25.41 29.33
N LYS A 926 -31.75 25.54 30.45
CA LYS A 926 -31.82 24.53 31.52
C LYS A 926 -32.79 23.41 31.18
N SER A 927 -33.91 23.71 30.51
CA SER A 927 -34.82 22.69 29.97
C SER A 927 -34.19 21.93 28.79
N ALA A 928 -33.52 22.64 27.87
CA ALA A 928 -32.80 22.01 26.77
C ALA A 928 -31.65 21.10 27.24
N PHE A 929 -30.91 21.53 28.27
CA PHE A 929 -29.89 20.70 28.92
C PHE A 929 -30.48 19.41 29.49
N ARG A 930 -31.58 19.50 30.26
CA ARG A 930 -32.15 18.33 30.95
C ARG A 930 -32.57 17.24 29.97
N LEU A 931 -33.31 17.61 28.92
CA LEU A 931 -33.68 16.67 27.85
C LEU A 931 -32.45 16.02 27.20
N ALA A 932 -31.43 16.80 26.84
CA ALA A 932 -30.22 16.27 26.21
C ALA A 932 -29.39 15.37 27.14
N PHE A 933 -29.33 15.70 28.44
CA PHE A 933 -28.67 14.90 29.47
C PHE A 933 -29.39 13.56 29.67
N ASP A 934 -30.70 13.61 29.91
CA ASP A 934 -31.54 12.42 30.16
C ASP A 934 -31.56 11.48 28.94
N PHE A 935 -31.72 12.02 27.73
CA PHE A 935 -31.66 11.22 26.49
C PHE A 935 -30.27 10.65 26.23
N THR A 936 -29.19 11.36 26.57
CA THR A 936 -27.82 10.80 26.46
C THR A 936 -27.62 9.63 27.41
N GLY A 937 -28.09 9.74 28.66
CA GLY A 937 -28.09 8.63 29.62
C GLY A 937 -28.91 7.44 29.13
N GLN A 938 -30.14 7.67 28.64
CA GLN A 938 -31.00 6.63 28.07
C GLN A 938 -30.31 5.89 26.92
N VAL A 939 -29.77 6.62 25.95
CA VAL A 939 -29.13 6.05 24.74
C VAL A 939 -27.91 5.20 25.10
N LEU A 940 -27.09 5.65 26.05
CA LEU A 940 -25.94 4.89 26.53
C LEU A 940 -26.40 3.62 27.27
N GLN A 941 -27.45 3.69 28.09
CA GLN A 941 -28.01 2.51 28.75
C GLN A 941 -28.60 1.51 27.75
N GLU A 942 -29.32 1.96 26.72
CA GLU A 942 -29.86 1.09 25.65
C GLU A 942 -28.77 0.25 24.98
N PHE A 943 -27.63 0.87 24.63
CA PHE A 943 -26.50 0.17 24.04
C PHE A 943 -25.86 -0.82 25.03
N MET A 944 -25.72 -0.45 26.31
CA MET A 944 -25.16 -1.33 27.33
C MET A 944 -26.07 -2.53 27.63
N GLU A 945 -27.40 -2.35 27.68
CA GLU A 945 -28.36 -3.45 27.86
C GLU A 945 -28.47 -4.35 26.62
N ALA A 946 -28.18 -3.85 25.42
CA ALA A 946 -28.07 -4.68 24.22
C ALA A 946 -26.85 -5.62 24.33
N GLU A 947 -25.67 -5.09 24.66
CA GLU A 947 -24.44 -5.90 24.80
C GLU A 947 -24.54 -6.89 25.98
N LYS A 948 -25.17 -6.50 27.10
CA LYS A 948 -25.45 -7.39 28.23
C LYS A 948 -26.34 -8.59 27.87
N LYS A 949 -27.24 -8.46 26.88
CA LYS A 949 -28.06 -9.57 26.36
C LYS A 949 -27.29 -10.48 25.41
N ILE A 950 -26.38 -9.90 24.62
CA ILE A 950 -25.54 -10.63 23.66
C ILE A 950 -24.44 -11.43 24.38
N ALA A 951 -23.81 -10.88 25.42
CA ALA A 951 -22.67 -11.50 26.09
C ALA A 951 -22.93 -12.94 26.63
N PRO A 952 -24.08 -13.27 27.25
CA PRO A 952 -24.45 -14.66 27.60
C PRO A 952 -24.61 -15.58 26.39
N MET A 953 -25.18 -15.09 25.27
CA MET A 953 -25.33 -15.86 24.02
C MET A 953 -23.97 -16.20 23.40
N LEU A 954 -22.94 -15.39 23.70
CA LEU A 954 -21.55 -15.61 23.33
C LEU A 954 -20.72 -16.30 24.44
N GLY A 955 -21.38 -16.88 25.46
CA GLY A 955 -20.75 -17.67 26.52
C GLY A 955 -19.91 -16.88 27.53
N ARG A 956 -20.09 -15.57 27.64
CA ARG A 956 -19.22 -14.68 28.45
C ARG A 956 -19.78 -14.42 29.84
N GLY A 957 -18.88 -14.19 30.80
CA GLY A 957 -19.17 -13.62 32.13
C GLY A 957 -18.89 -12.11 32.26
N ARG A 958 -18.64 -11.44 31.14
CA ARG A 958 -18.39 -9.98 31.02
C ARG A 958 -18.91 -9.48 29.69
N TRP A 959 -19.23 -8.18 29.63
CA TRP A 959 -19.69 -7.48 28.45
C TRP A 959 -18.75 -6.30 28.13
N GLU A 960 -18.62 -5.97 26.84
CA GLU A 960 -17.67 -4.99 26.30
C GLU A 960 -18.30 -4.24 25.12
N LEU A 961 -18.70 -3.00 25.33
CA LEU A 961 -19.35 -2.15 24.34
C LEU A 961 -18.35 -1.14 23.78
N ASN A 962 -17.99 -1.28 22.50
CA ASN A 962 -17.31 -0.22 21.75
C ASN A 962 -18.35 0.65 21.03
N LEU A 963 -18.27 1.97 21.19
CA LEU A 963 -19.29 2.93 20.76
C LEU A 963 -18.67 4.25 20.28
N ASP A 964 -19.20 4.77 19.18
CA ASP A 964 -18.76 6.02 18.54
C ASP A 964 -19.71 7.18 18.87
N VAL A 965 -19.19 8.39 19.05
CA VAL A 965 -19.96 9.59 19.46
C VAL A 965 -21.11 9.92 18.50
N LYS A 966 -20.99 9.63 17.20
CA LYS A 966 -22.06 9.87 16.22
C LYS A 966 -23.23 8.90 16.37
N GLU A 967 -23.00 7.67 16.82
CA GLU A 967 -24.08 6.71 17.18
C GLU A 967 -24.90 7.20 18.38
N VAL A 968 -24.26 7.90 19.32
CA VAL A 968 -24.95 8.59 20.42
C VAL A 968 -25.66 9.85 19.92
N ALA A 969 -24.95 10.69 19.17
CA ALA A 969 -25.47 11.98 18.70
C ALA A 969 -26.71 11.84 17.80
N ASP A 970 -26.70 10.91 16.82
CA ASP A 970 -27.86 10.70 15.94
C ASP A 970 -29.10 10.24 16.72
N LYS A 971 -28.94 9.37 17.73
CA LYS A 971 -30.04 8.92 18.59
C LYS A 971 -30.56 10.04 19.51
N VAL A 972 -29.68 10.79 20.17
CA VAL A 972 -30.08 11.88 21.08
C VAL A 972 -30.75 13.02 20.31
N LEU A 973 -30.20 13.40 19.15
CA LEU A 973 -30.82 14.40 18.28
C LEU A 973 -32.14 13.91 17.67
N ALA A 974 -32.30 12.62 17.35
CA ALA A 974 -33.60 12.06 16.99
C ALA A 974 -34.63 12.19 18.12
N LEU A 975 -34.28 11.86 19.37
CA LEU A 975 -35.16 12.00 20.53
C LEU A 975 -35.56 13.47 20.77
N LEU A 976 -34.64 14.42 20.60
CA LEU A 976 -34.94 15.86 20.66
C LEU A 976 -35.90 16.31 19.53
N CYS A 977 -35.79 15.73 18.32
CA CYS A 977 -36.76 15.98 17.26
C CYS A 977 -38.16 15.45 17.60
N GLN A 978 -38.24 14.28 18.24
CA GLN A 978 -39.50 13.68 18.70
C GLN A 978 -40.15 14.53 19.82
N GLU A 979 -39.36 15.05 20.76
CA GLU A 979 -39.86 15.88 21.86
C GLU A 979 -40.28 17.30 21.42
N TRP A 980 -39.51 17.95 20.54
CA TRP A 980 -39.78 19.35 20.16
C TRP A 980 -40.70 19.50 18.95
N PHE A 981 -40.62 18.57 17.98
CA PHE A 981 -41.39 18.64 16.72
C PHE A 981 -42.40 17.50 16.56
N GLY A 982 -42.46 16.53 17.48
CA GLY A 982 -43.39 15.39 17.41
C GLY A 982 -43.11 14.43 16.24
N LEU A 983 -41.87 14.40 15.73
CA LEU A 983 -41.51 13.54 14.60
C LEU A 983 -41.79 12.05 14.91
N PRO A 984 -42.18 11.24 13.91
CA PRO A 984 -42.61 9.87 14.15
C PRO A 984 -41.42 8.95 14.49
N ALA A 985 -41.56 8.15 15.55
CA ALA A 985 -40.64 7.07 15.87
C ALA A 985 -40.99 5.79 15.07
N LEU A 986 -39.98 5.00 14.69
CA LEU A 986 -40.21 3.71 14.04
C LEU A 986 -40.72 2.68 15.06
N ARG A 987 -41.80 1.96 14.74
CA ARG A 987 -42.43 0.96 15.62
C ARG A 987 -42.64 -0.36 14.88
N PRO A 988 -42.40 -1.52 15.53
CA PRO A 988 -42.70 -2.83 14.92
C PRO A 988 -44.19 -2.97 14.58
N ASN A 989 -44.49 -3.50 13.39
CA ASN A 989 -45.83 -3.78 12.88
C ASN A 989 -46.73 -2.56 12.57
N GLU A 990 -46.23 -1.33 12.68
CA GLU A 990 -46.90 -0.13 12.13
C GLU A 990 -46.38 0.16 10.70
N PRO A 991 -47.16 0.83 9.83
CA PRO A 991 -46.67 1.29 8.53
C PRO A 991 -45.45 2.19 8.66
N THR A 992 -44.53 2.15 7.69
CA THR A 992 -43.32 2.99 7.75
C THR A 992 -43.71 4.47 7.61
N PRO A 993 -43.35 5.34 8.57
CA PRO A 993 -43.72 6.75 8.54
C PRO A 993 -42.98 7.54 7.44
N PRO A 994 -43.49 8.71 6.99
CA PRO A 994 -42.86 9.51 5.93
C PRO A 994 -41.43 9.98 6.25
N LEU A 995 -41.11 10.18 7.53
CA LEU A 995 -39.74 10.34 8.03
C LEU A 995 -39.41 9.18 8.98
N VAL A 996 -38.17 8.70 8.97
CA VAL A 996 -37.68 7.66 9.88
C VAL A 996 -36.48 8.15 10.73
N PRO A 997 -36.37 7.76 12.01
CA PRO A 997 -35.19 8.07 12.82
C PRO A 997 -33.99 7.21 12.40
N GLY A 998 -32.82 7.81 12.15
CA GLY A 998 -31.61 7.08 11.83
C GLY A 998 -30.36 7.89 11.47
N SER A 999 -29.23 7.19 11.41
CA SER A 999 -27.97 7.66 10.82
C SER A 999 -28.02 7.61 9.29
N TRP A 1000 -27.01 8.22 8.65
CA TRP A 1000 -26.84 8.25 7.20
C TRP A 1000 -26.76 6.84 6.58
N ARG A 1001 -27.21 6.72 5.32
CA ARG A 1001 -27.23 5.50 4.51
C ARG A 1001 -26.69 5.80 3.11
N TRP A 1002 -25.76 4.97 2.62
CA TRP A 1002 -25.30 5.00 1.22
C TRP A 1002 -26.25 4.24 0.29
N ASP A 1003 -27.05 3.31 0.82
CA ASP A 1003 -28.03 2.50 0.09
C ASP A 1003 -29.42 3.16 -0.03
N TRP A 1004 -29.59 4.37 0.50
CA TRP A 1004 -30.81 5.17 0.35
C TRP A 1004 -31.00 5.63 -1.10
N LYS A 1005 -32.24 5.55 -1.60
CA LYS A 1005 -32.61 5.93 -2.97
C LYS A 1005 -33.74 6.95 -2.97
N GLU A 1006 -33.83 7.75 -4.03
CA GLU A 1006 -34.94 8.68 -4.21
C GLU A 1006 -36.27 7.91 -4.26
N GLY A 1007 -37.19 8.26 -3.35
CA GLY A 1007 -38.42 7.52 -3.07
C GLY A 1007 -38.41 6.73 -1.74
N ASP A 1008 -37.24 6.51 -1.13
CA ASP A 1008 -37.17 6.06 0.27
C ASP A 1008 -37.64 7.19 1.23
N PRO A 1009 -38.25 6.86 2.39
CA PRO A 1009 -38.50 7.82 3.46
C PRO A 1009 -37.25 8.59 3.88
N ALA A 1010 -37.39 9.89 4.14
CA ALA A 1010 -36.29 10.73 4.59
C ALA A 1010 -35.86 10.41 6.04
N ILE A 1011 -34.57 10.56 6.34
CA ILE A 1011 -33.94 10.08 7.58
C ILE A 1011 -33.50 11.25 8.47
N TYR A 1012 -34.12 11.38 9.65
CA TYR A 1012 -33.74 12.37 10.66
C TYR A 1012 -32.90 11.74 11.78
N PRO A 1013 -31.93 12.45 12.38
CA PRO A 1013 -31.49 13.82 12.08
C PRO A 1013 -30.50 13.90 10.91
N SER A 1014 -29.96 12.76 10.46
CA SER A 1014 -28.70 12.71 9.71
C SER A 1014 -28.73 13.39 8.34
N GLN A 1015 -29.80 13.24 7.55
CA GLN A 1015 -29.85 13.79 6.19
C GLN A 1015 -29.86 15.32 6.14
N PHE A 1016 -30.27 16.02 7.21
CA PHE A 1016 -30.25 17.49 7.28
C PHE A 1016 -28.85 18.11 7.12
N THR A 1017 -27.79 17.32 7.29
CA THR A 1017 -26.39 17.75 7.13
C THR A 1017 -26.07 18.16 5.69
N ALA A 1018 -26.60 17.46 4.68
CA ALA A 1018 -26.28 17.72 3.27
C ALA A 1018 -26.89 19.04 2.73
N PRO A 1019 -28.21 19.31 2.84
CA PRO A 1019 -28.77 20.59 2.38
C PRO A 1019 -28.23 21.77 3.19
N SER A 1020 -27.94 21.60 4.49
CA SER A 1020 -27.28 22.64 5.30
C SER A 1020 -25.91 23.02 4.73
N ARG A 1021 -25.09 22.04 4.37
CA ARG A 1021 -23.80 22.29 3.69
C ARG A 1021 -24.01 22.91 2.30
N TYR A 1022 -24.93 22.40 1.48
CA TYR A 1022 -25.20 22.95 0.15
C TYR A 1022 -25.58 24.44 0.20
N ILE A 1023 -26.48 24.83 1.11
CA ILE A 1023 -26.96 26.20 1.23
C ILE A 1023 -25.88 27.11 1.84
N PHE A 1024 -25.32 26.76 3.00
CA PHE A 1024 -24.52 27.69 3.80
C PHE A 1024 -23.01 27.68 3.51
N GLN A 1025 -22.44 26.61 2.93
CA GLN A 1025 -21.03 26.59 2.52
C GLN A 1025 -20.82 27.58 1.35
N PRO A 1026 -19.77 28.43 1.32
CA PRO A 1026 -19.67 29.44 0.26
C PRO A 1026 -19.54 28.84 -1.15
N ARG A 1027 -18.67 27.82 -1.29
CA ARG A 1027 -18.47 27.06 -2.52
C ARG A 1027 -18.61 25.56 -2.24
N PRO A 1028 -19.82 24.96 -2.31
CA PRO A 1028 -19.98 23.51 -2.23
C PRO A 1028 -19.31 22.81 -3.42
N ASN A 1029 -18.96 21.54 -3.27
CA ASN A 1029 -18.57 20.66 -4.38
C ASN A 1029 -19.82 20.01 -5.00
N ASP A 1030 -19.64 19.33 -6.14
CA ASP A 1030 -20.75 18.73 -6.90
C ASP A 1030 -21.45 17.59 -6.12
N ASP A 1031 -20.74 16.90 -5.22
CA ASP A 1031 -21.34 15.91 -4.30
C ASP A 1031 -22.21 16.55 -3.22
N VAL A 1032 -21.72 17.58 -2.51
CA VAL A 1032 -22.52 18.34 -1.53
C VAL A 1032 -23.74 18.96 -2.21
N LYS A 1033 -23.61 19.41 -3.47
CA LYS A 1033 -24.76 19.82 -4.29
C LYS A 1033 -25.73 18.65 -4.51
N ARG A 1034 -25.28 17.55 -5.13
CA ARG A 1034 -26.07 16.35 -5.45
C ARG A 1034 -26.86 15.81 -4.26
N TYR A 1035 -26.20 15.61 -3.12
CA TYR A 1035 -26.86 15.14 -1.90
C TYR A 1035 -27.71 16.23 -1.23
N GLY A 1036 -27.32 17.51 -1.33
CA GLY A 1036 -28.08 18.62 -0.77
C GLY A 1036 -29.42 18.85 -1.47
N GLU A 1037 -29.44 18.78 -2.80
CA GLU A 1037 -30.66 18.82 -3.62
C GLU A 1037 -31.53 17.58 -3.38
N SER A 1038 -30.97 16.38 -3.51
CA SER A 1038 -31.73 15.13 -3.38
C SER A 1038 -32.31 14.93 -1.97
N TYR A 1039 -31.49 15.06 -0.92
CA TYR A 1039 -31.98 14.93 0.46
C TYR A 1039 -32.87 16.12 0.87
N GLY A 1040 -32.61 17.34 0.36
CA GLY A 1040 -33.45 18.50 0.62
C GLY A 1040 -34.88 18.31 0.09
N ASN A 1041 -35.02 17.88 -1.17
CA ASN A 1041 -36.32 17.62 -1.78
C ASN A 1041 -37.05 16.46 -1.08
N ALA A 1042 -36.35 15.37 -0.74
CA ALA A 1042 -36.93 14.25 0.02
C ALA A 1042 -37.41 14.70 1.42
N LEU A 1043 -36.60 15.47 2.15
CA LEU A 1043 -36.97 16.00 3.47
C LEU A 1043 -38.22 16.88 3.39
N THR A 1044 -38.33 17.76 2.40
CA THR A 1044 -39.51 18.62 2.21
C THR A 1044 -40.77 17.82 1.85
N GLN A 1045 -40.67 16.81 0.95
CA GLN A 1045 -41.79 15.92 0.63
C GLN A 1045 -42.26 15.13 1.85
N SER A 1046 -41.32 14.50 2.57
CA SER A 1046 -41.62 13.74 3.79
C SER A 1046 -42.21 14.61 4.91
N LEU A 1047 -41.69 15.83 5.11
CA LEU A 1047 -42.23 16.77 6.12
C LEU A 1047 -43.64 17.25 5.74
N HIS A 1048 -43.91 17.49 4.46
CA HIS A 1048 -45.26 17.85 4.01
C HIS A 1048 -46.26 16.70 4.27
N ALA A 1049 -45.89 15.47 3.90
CA ALA A 1049 -46.69 14.28 4.18
C ALA A 1049 -46.91 14.04 5.70
N PHE A 1050 -45.92 14.37 6.54
CA PHE A 1050 -46.04 14.28 8.00
C PHE A 1050 -46.93 15.39 8.62
N ILE A 1051 -46.84 16.63 8.14
CA ILE A 1051 -47.49 17.80 8.76
C ILE A 1051 -48.93 17.99 8.27
N ARG A 1052 -49.24 17.62 7.03
CA ARG A 1052 -50.57 17.77 6.40
C ARG A 1052 -51.75 17.34 7.31
N PRO A 1053 -51.76 16.16 7.96
CA PRO A 1053 -52.91 15.74 8.79
C PRO A 1053 -53.16 16.65 10.00
N PHE A 1054 -52.12 17.30 10.52
CA PHE A 1054 -52.21 18.24 11.64
C PHE A 1054 -52.78 19.59 11.21
N GLN A 1055 -52.43 20.06 10.00
CA GLN A 1055 -53.06 21.23 9.38
C GLN A 1055 -54.55 20.98 9.07
N GLU A 1056 -54.88 19.83 8.48
CA GLU A 1056 -56.27 19.46 8.13
C GLU A 1056 -57.17 19.31 9.36
N SER A 1057 -56.65 18.76 10.46
CA SER A 1057 -57.38 18.58 11.72
C SER A 1057 -57.30 19.77 12.68
N LYS A 1058 -56.51 20.80 12.36
CA LYS A 1058 -56.14 21.92 13.27
C LYS A 1058 -55.67 21.43 14.65
N SER A 1059 -54.84 20.40 14.66
CA SER A 1059 -54.21 19.81 15.85
C SER A 1059 -52.69 19.95 15.81
N ALA A 1060 -51.99 19.54 16.88
CA ALA A 1060 -50.52 19.56 16.92
C ALA A 1060 -49.95 18.13 17.04
N PRO A 1061 -48.76 17.87 16.44
CA PRO A 1061 -47.98 16.66 16.69
C PRO A 1061 -47.75 16.42 18.18
N LYS A 1062 -47.82 15.14 18.58
CA LYS A 1062 -47.62 14.73 19.97
C LYS A 1062 -46.19 14.24 20.21
N THR A 1063 -45.65 14.55 21.39
CA THR A 1063 -44.40 13.97 21.90
C THR A 1063 -44.57 12.47 22.19
N PRO A 1064 -43.49 11.69 22.40
CA PRO A 1064 -43.58 10.27 22.77
C PRO A 1064 -44.42 9.99 24.04
N GLN A 1065 -44.58 10.97 24.92
CA GLN A 1065 -45.37 10.90 26.16
C GLN A 1065 -46.77 11.55 26.03
N GLY A 1066 -47.22 11.84 24.80
CA GLY A 1066 -48.59 12.28 24.50
C GLY A 1066 -48.90 13.77 24.71
N LYS A 1067 -47.91 14.60 25.02
CA LYS A 1067 -48.06 16.07 25.13
C LYS A 1067 -48.02 16.71 23.75
N ASP A 1068 -48.51 17.93 23.60
CA ASP A 1068 -48.31 18.73 22.38
C ASP A 1068 -46.83 19.13 22.24
N ALA A 1069 -46.22 18.81 21.10
CA ALA A 1069 -44.80 19.08 20.86
C ALA A 1069 -44.55 20.58 20.66
N VAL A 1070 -43.64 21.17 21.44
CA VAL A 1070 -43.60 22.62 21.69
C VAL A 1070 -43.33 23.46 20.43
N LEU A 1071 -42.32 23.12 19.64
CA LEU A 1071 -42.00 23.87 18.42
C LEU A 1071 -42.99 23.58 17.30
N ALA A 1072 -43.46 22.34 17.16
CA ALA A 1072 -44.48 22.01 16.17
C ALA A 1072 -45.80 22.77 16.42
N SER A 1073 -46.25 22.79 17.67
CA SER A 1073 -47.44 23.55 18.10
C SER A 1073 -47.30 25.04 17.80
N ALA A 1074 -46.14 25.62 18.09
CA ALA A 1074 -45.89 27.04 17.86
C ALA A 1074 -45.77 27.40 16.38
N ILE A 1075 -45.10 26.58 15.56
CA ILE A 1075 -45.00 26.81 14.11
C ILE A 1075 -46.36 26.64 13.43
N LEU A 1076 -47.17 25.65 13.81
CA LEU A 1076 -48.55 25.50 13.31
C LEU A 1076 -49.45 26.66 13.77
N GLY A 1077 -49.35 27.04 15.04
CA GLY A 1077 -50.11 28.16 15.62
C GLY A 1077 -49.76 29.53 15.04
N ALA A 1078 -48.52 29.71 14.55
CA ALA A 1078 -48.07 30.93 13.90
C ALA A 1078 -48.70 31.17 12.51
N PHE A 1079 -49.17 30.10 11.85
CA PHE A 1079 -49.69 30.15 10.48
C PHE A 1079 -51.07 29.43 10.36
N PRO A 1080 -52.10 29.85 11.13
CA PRO A 1080 -53.37 29.12 11.26
C PRO A 1080 -54.24 29.10 10.00
N ASP A 1081 -53.92 29.96 9.03
CA ASP A 1081 -54.56 30.10 7.73
C ASP A 1081 -53.73 29.49 6.57
N ALA A 1082 -52.60 28.85 6.87
CA ALA A 1082 -51.80 28.15 5.87
C ALA A 1082 -52.56 26.93 5.31
N LYS A 1083 -52.63 26.83 3.98
CA LYS A 1083 -53.36 25.75 3.29
C LYS A 1083 -52.64 24.40 3.51
N PRO A 1084 -53.36 23.29 3.75
CA PRO A 1084 -52.73 21.97 3.87
C PRO A 1084 -52.00 21.48 2.62
N ASP A 1085 -52.41 21.94 1.43
CA ASP A 1085 -51.74 21.63 0.16
C ASP A 1085 -50.56 22.58 -0.17
N ASP A 1086 -50.21 23.51 0.74
CA ASP A 1086 -49.01 24.36 0.65
C ASP A 1086 -47.90 23.76 1.52
N ASP A 1087 -46.67 23.70 0.99
CA ASP A 1087 -45.51 23.17 1.71
C ASP A 1087 -44.91 24.17 2.72
N PHE A 1088 -45.43 25.41 2.78
CA PHE A 1088 -44.88 26.50 3.60
C PHE A 1088 -44.56 26.11 5.06
N VAL A 1089 -45.46 25.39 5.72
CA VAL A 1089 -45.24 24.93 7.11
C VAL A 1089 -44.16 23.85 7.16
N ALA A 1090 -44.13 22.93 6.19
CA ALA A 1090 -43.16 21.86 6.11
C ALA A 1090 -41.73 22.34 5.83
N ARG A 1091 -41.55 23.28 4.90
CA ARG A 1091 -40.24 23.93 4.70
C ARG A 1091 -39.82 24.77 5.90
N THR A 1092 -40.76 25.37 6.63
CA THR A 1092 -40.46 26.06 7.90
C THR A 1092 -39.95 25.10 8.98
N PHE A 1093 -40.53 23.90 9.12
CA PHE A 1093 -39.97 22.82 9.95
C PHE A 1093 -38.57 22.42 9.46
N ALA A 1094 -38.39 22.24 8.15
CA ALA A 1094 -37.10 21.86 7.56
C ALA A 1094 -36.01 22.88 7.91
N GLY A 1095 -36.31 24.18 7.79
CA GLY A 1095 -35.40 25.27 8.16
C GLY A 1095 -35.01 25.29 9.64
N ALA A 1096 -35.98 25.08 10.54
CA ALA A 1096 -35.73 25.03 11.98
C ALA A 1096 -34.83 23.83 12.38
N LEU A 1097 -35.11 22.65 11.81
CA LEU A 1097 -34.30 21.45 12.01
C LEU A 1097 -32.89 21.59 11.40
N MET A 1098 -32.78 22.13 10.19
CA MET A 1098 -31.52 22.35 9.47
C MET A 1098 -30.59 23.37 10.14
N GLY A 1099 -31.13 24.37 10.85
CA GLY A 1099 -30.35 25.32 11.64
C GLY A 1099 -29.84 24.76 12.98
N PHE A 1100 -30.50 23.73 13.51
CA PHE A 1100 -30.21 23.11 14.80
C PHE A 1100 -29.26 21.92 14.67
N LEU A 1101 -29.65 20.90 13.88
CA LEU A 1101 -29.03 19.57 13.91
C LEU A 1101 -27.54 19.55 13.49
N PRO A 1102 -27.14 20.13 12.33
CA PRO A 1102 -25.76 20.08 11.87
C PRO A 1102 -24.84 20.97 12.72
N THR A 1103 -25.38 22.07 13.26
CA THR A 1103 -24.66 23.00 14.14
C THR A 1103 -24.33 22.34 15.47
N VAL A 1104 -25.26 21.57 16.08
CA VAL A 1104 -24.99 20.84 17.33
C VAL A 1104 -24.06 19.66 17.11
N ASP A 1105 -24.29 18.81 16.10
CA ASP A 1105 -23.38 17.69 15.77
C ASP A 1105 -21.95 18.18 15.48
N GLY A 1106 -21.82 19.24 14.69
CA GLY A 1106 -20.52 19.82 14.32
C GLY A 1106 -19.76 20.36 15.53
N ASN A 1107 -20.37 21.24 16.33
CA ASN A 1107 -19.69 21.79 17.51
C ASN A 1107 -19.40 20.70 18.56
N LEU A 1108 -20.28 19.71 18.75
CA LEU A 1108 -20.04 18.58 19.64
C LEU A 1108 -18.80 17.79 19.22
N ARG A 1109 -18.74 17.33 17.96
CA ARG A 1109 -17.64 16.50 17.46
C ARG A 1109 -16.31 17.24 17.40
N LEU A 1110 -16.30 18.53 17.02
CA LEU A 1110 -15.07 19.34 17.03
C LEU A 1110 -14.54 19.55 18.45
N SER A 1111 -15.43 19.89 19.41
CA SER A 1111 -15.06 20.12 20.82
C SER A 1111 -14.50 18.85 21.46
N LEU A 1112 -15.19 17.71 21.32
CA LEU A 1112 -14.70 16.42 21.82
C LEU A 1112 -13.39 15.99 21.15
N ASN A 1113 -13.20 16.25 19.86
CA ASN A 1113 -11.98 15.82 19.16
C ASN A 1113 -10.73 16.57 19.67
N GLU A 1114 -10.82 17.88 19.90
CA GLU A 1114 -9.73 18.63 20.53
C GLU A 1114 -9.54 18.21 22.00
N TRP A 1115 -10.61 18.10 22.79
CA TRP A 1115 -10.54 17.71 24.21
C TRP A 1115 -10.08 16.28 24.48
N LEU A 1116 -10.17 15.38 23.50
CA LEU A 1116 -9.60 14.03 23.58
C LEU A 1116 -8.13 14.02 23.11
N ARG A 1117 -7.71 15.01 22.32
CA ARG A 1117 -6.33 15.18 21.81
C ARG A 1117 -5.40 15.81 22.85
N ASP A 1118 -5.90 16.77 23.64
CA ASP A 1118 -5.15 17.43 24.73
C ASP A 1118 -5.37 16.79 26.12
N GLY A 1119 -6.42 15.98 26.27
CA GLY A 1119 -6.80 15.30 27.50
C GLY A 1119 -7.86 16.01 28.36
N THR A 1120 -8.31 17.21 27.97
CA THR A 1120 -9.27 18.06 28.68
C THR A 1120 -10.55 17.30 29.05
N PHE A 1121 -11.08 16.42 28.18
CA PHE A 1121 -12.31 15.66 28.46
C PHE A 1121 -12.17 14.77 29.71
N TRP A 1122 -11.01 14.15 29.92
CA TRP A 1122 -10.76 13.28 31.08
C TRP A 1122 -10.60 14.07 32.38
N ALA A 1123 -9.99 15.25 32.30
CA ALA A 1123 -9.92 16.19 33.43
C ALA A 1123 -11.32 16.69 33.83
N LEU A 1124 -12.13 17.11 32.84
CA LEU A 1124 -13.51 17.56 33.06
C LEU A 1124 -14.40 16.44 33.63
N ARG A 1125 -14.27 15.21 33.15
CA ARG A 1125 -15.01 14.04 33.70
C ARG A 1125 -14.58 13.72 35.15
N THR A 1126 -13.31 13.87 35.48
CA THR A 1126 -12.84 13.70 36.87
C THR A 1126 -13.40 14.80 37.78
N ALA A 1127 -13.40 16.06 37.33
CA ALA A 1127 -13.99 17.17 38.07
C ALA A 1127 -15.51 17.02 38.24
N TRP A 1128 -16.22 16.53 37.22
CA TRP A 1128 -17.66 16.24 37.25
C TRP A 1128 -18.03 15.28 38.39
N ALA A 1129 -17.24 14.22 38.60
CA ALA A 1129 -17.46 13.22 39.64
C ALA A 1129 -17.12 13.73 41.06
N GLN A 1130 -16.25 14.74 41.19
CA GLN A 1130 -15.83 15.31 42.48
C GLN A 1130 -16.70 16.49 42.96
N ARG A 1131 -17.53 17.07 42.07
CA ARG A 1131 -18.38 18.22 42.37
C ARG A 1131 -19.66 17.85 43.11
N GLY A 1132 -20.09 18.74 44.02
CA GLY A 1132 -21.14 18.49 45.02
C GLY A 1132 -22.49 19.15 44.71
N GLU A 1133 -22.59 19.92 43.64
CA GLU A 1133 -23.80 20.61 43.21
C GLU A 1133 -24.93 19.62 42.90
N ALA A 1134 -26.09 19.81 43.53
CA ALA A 1134 -27.20 18.85 43.51
C ALA A 1134 -28.00 18.84 42.18
N ASP A 1135 -27.96 19.94 41.41
CA ASP A 1135 -28.59 20.04 40.09
C ASP A 1135 -27.52 19.92 38.99
N ALA A 1136 -27.73 19.00 38.05
CA ALA A 1136 -26.75 18.64 37.03
C ALA A 1136 -26.45 19.78 36.03
N TYR A 1137 -27.41 20.68 35.77
CA TYR A 1137 -27.18 21.83 34.90
C TYR A 1137 -26.30 22.87 35.59
N ASP A 1138 -26.56 23.17 36.86
CA ASP A 1138 -25.74 24.13 37.62
C ASP A 1138 -24.29 23.63 37.74
N ARG A 1139 -24.10 22.30 37.88
CA ARG A 1139 -22.78 21.64 37.78
C ARG A 1139 -22.14 21.78 36.40
N ALA A 1140 -22.90 21.57 35.33
CA ALA A 1140 -22.40 21.64 33.95
C ALA A 1140 -21.98 23.06 33.55
N LYS A 1141 -22.77 24.07 33.92
CA LYS A 1141 -22.45 25.48 33.72
C LYS A 1141 -21.13 25.85 34.40
N ALA A 1142 -20.90 25.36 35.62
CA ALA A 1142 -19.71 25.67 36.41
C ALA A 1142 -18.45 24.84 36.08
N LEU A 1143 -18.50 23.92 35.11
CA LEU A 1143 -17.38 23.07 34.68
C LEU A 1143 -17.13 23.08 33.16
N LEU A 1144 -18.17 22.99 32.35
CA LEU A 1144 -18.08 22.69 30.92
C LEU A 1144 -18.26 23.94 30.04
N GLU A 1145 -19.00 24.95 30.49
CA GLU A 1145 -19.40 26.10 29.63
C GLU A 1145 -18.21 26.95 29.17
N GLU A 1146 -17.25 27.24 30.04
CA GLU A 1146 -16.09 28.07 29.68
C GLU A 1146 -15.13 27.34 28.73
N PRO A 1147 -14.63 26.12 29.04
CA PRO A 1147 -13.84 25.33 28.10
C PRO A 1147 -14.55 25.09 26.76
N LEU A 1148 -15.89 24.93 26.76
CA LEU A 1148 -16.67 24.72 25.54
C LEU A 1148 -16.64 25.96 24.65
N LYS A 1149 -16.73 27.16 25.24
CA LYS A 1149 -16.62 28.42 24.49
C LYS A 1149 -15.21 28.65 23.94
N GLU A 1150 -14.17 28.31 24.70
CA GLU A 1150 -12.78 28.43 24.23
C GLU A 1150 -12.51 27.52 23.01
N VAL A 1151 -12.91 26.25 23.07
CA VAL A 1151 -12.73 25.33 21.95
C VAL A 1151 -13.65 25.66 20.76
N MET A 1152 -14.88 26.13 21.00
CA MET A 1152 -15.75 26.66 19.94
C MET A 1152 -15.19 27.94 19.30
N GLN A 1153 -14.45 28.79 20.04
CA GLN A 1153 -13.74 29.92 19.43
C GLN A 1153 -12.52 29.49 18.60
N LEU A 1154 -11.88 28.37 18.94
CA LEU A 1154 -10.75 27.81 18.19
C LEU A 1154 -11.20 27.06 16.92
N ARG A 1155 -12.31 26.31 17.01
CA ARG A 1155 -12.90 25.40 16.01
C ARG A 1155 -14.43 25.57 15.90
N PRO A 1156 -14.94 26.71 15.44
CA PRO A 1156 -16.38 26.94 15.37
C PRO A 1156 -17.06 26.09 14.28
N SER A 1157 -18.31 25.67 14.50
CA SER A 1157 -19.18 25.17 13.44
C SER A 1157 -20.44 26.05 13.32
N PRO A 1158 -20.69 26.68 12.15
CA PRO A 1158 -19.85 26.71 10.95
C PRO A 1158 -18.61 27.63 11.11
N GLU A 1159 -17.51 27.32 10.42
CA GLU A 1159 -16.34 28.23 10.36
C GLU A 1159 -16.54 29.43 9.43
N LEU A 1160 -17.28 29.25 8.33
CA LEU A 1160 -17.51 30.24 7.27
C LEU A 1160 -19.00 30.39 6.99
N VAL A 1161 -19.45 31.62 6.70
CA VAL A 1161 -20.77 31.94 6.13
C VAL A 1161 -20.62 32.97 5.01
N TRP A 1162 -21.65 33.24 4.22
CA TRP A 1162 -21.54 34.20 3.11
C TRP A 1162 -22.78 35.06 2.87
N ARG A 1163 -22.63 36.07 2.00
CA ARG A 1163 -23.65 37.00 1.51
C ARG A 1163 -23.38 37.34 0.05
N ARG A 1164 -24.34 37.96 -0.63
CA ARG A 1164 -24.06 38.78 -1.83
C ARG A 1164 -24.20 40.27 -1.52
N VAL A 1165 -23.58 41.11 -2.33
CA VAL A 1165 -23.74 42.57 -2.27
C VAL A 1165 -25.05 42.99 -2.95
N LYS A 1166 -25.66 44.06 -2.43
CA LYS A 1166 -26.96 44.61 -2.82
C LYS A 1166 -26.79 46.11 -3.10
N GLY A 1167 -26.80 46.48 -4.37
CA GLY A 1167 -26.43 47.80 -4.85
C GLY A 1167 -24.93 47.91 -5.10
N GLY A 1168 -24.52 48.11 -6.36
CA GLY A 1168 -23.11 48.19 -6.73
C GLY A 1168 -22.41 49.45 -6.20
N GLY A 1169 -21.19 49.29 -5.69
CA GLY A 1169 -20.33 50.39 -5.23
C GLY A 1169 -20.15 50.53 -3.71
N VAL A 1170 -20.77 49.63 -2.93
CA VAL A 1170 -20.51 49.40 -1.50
C VAL A 1170 -19.00 49.25 -1.25
N ARG A 1171 -18.50 49.70 -0.10
CA ARG A 1171 -17.09 49.55 0.30
C ARG A 1171 -16.95 48.86 1.64
N ILE A 1172 -15.92 48.02 1.75
CA ILE A 1172 -15.54 47.34 2.99
C ILE A 1172 -14.01 47.36 3.12
N GLY A 1173 -13.50 48.02 4.15
CA GLY A 1173 -12.09 48.39 4.20
C GLY A 1173 -11.68 49.18 2.94
N ASN A 1174 -10.63 48.73 2.26
CA ASN A 1174 -10.15 49.35 1.02
C ASN A 1174 -10.91 48.88 -0.23
N GLU A 1175 -11.65 47.77 -0.17
CA GLU A 1175 -12.35 47.23 -1.34
C GLU A 1175 -13.53 48.11 -1.79
N LYS A 1176 -13.86 48.02 -3.08
CA LYS A 1176 -15.12 48.48 -3.64
C LYS A 1176 -15.78 47.30 -4.34
N LEU A 1177 -17.03 47.03 -3.99
CA LEU A 1177 -17.72 45.80 -4.36
C LEU A 1177 -18.66 46.02 -5.56
N ALA A 1178 -18.80 44.98 -6.38
CA ALA A 1178 -19.78 44.93 -7.47
C ALA A 1178 -21.15 44.46 -6.95
N ASP A 1179 -22.22 44.76 -7.68
CA ASP A 1179 -23.56 44.25 -7.36
C ASP A 1179 -23.61 42.72 -7.52
N GLY A 1180 -24.32 42.02 -6.64
CA GLY A 1180 -24.37 40.56 -6.63
C GLY A 1180 -23.07 39.83 -6.23
N GLU A 1181 -21.99 40.55 -5.92
CA GLU A 1181 -20.68 39.98 -5.58
C GLU A 1181 -20.72 39.16 -4.28
N ALA A 1182 -20.08 37.98 -4.28
CA ALA A 1182 -20.09 37.07 -3.13
C ALA A 1182 -19.03 37.46 -2.09
N VAL A 1183 -19.49 37.70 -0.86
CA VAL A 1183 -18.67 38.08 0.30
C VAL A 1183 -18.67 36.93 1.31
N VAL A 1184 -17.48 36.47 1.71
CA VAL A 1184 -17.27 35.31 2.58
C VAL A 1184 -16.76 35.78 3.92
N LEU A 1185 -17.47 35.44 4.99
CA LEU A 1185 -17.18 35.87 6.36
C LEU A 1185 -16.54 34.73 7.12
N SER A 1186 -15.32 34.94 7.59
CA SER A 1186 -14.59 33.95 8.39
C SER A 1186 -14.91 34.11 9.87
N LEU A 1187 -15.88 33.32 10.34
CA LEU A 1187 -16.25 33.28 11.75
C LEU A 1187 -15.08 32.73 12.59
N VAL A 1188 -14.38 31.72 12.06
CA VAL A 1188 -13.13 31.18 12.65
C VAL A 1188 -12.04 32.23 12.76
N SER A 1189 -11.84 33.10 11.76
CA SER A 1189 -10.88 34.20 11.87
C SER A 1189 -11.29 35.22 12.93
N ALA A 1190 -12.58 35.56 13.01
CA ALA A 1190 -13.10 36.50 14.00
C ALA A 1190 -13.02 35.98 15.44
N THR A 1191 -13.25 34.69 15.67
CA THR A 1191 -13.10 34.06 16.99
C THR A 1191 -11.63 33.81 17.35
N GLN A 1192 -10.77 33.39 16.42
CA GLN A 1192 -9.33 33.28 16.66
C GLN A 1192 -8.66 34.64 16.90
N GLN A 1193 -9.13 35.71 16.25
CA GLN A 1193 -8.74 37.09 16.61
C GLN A 1193 -9.15 37.41 18.06
N SER A 1194 -10.35 37.01 18.49
CA SER A 1194 -10.84 37.18 19.88
C SER A 1194 -10.06 36.36 20.91
N LEU A 1195 -9.39 35.27 20.51
CA LEU A 1195 -8.49 34.48 21.36
C LEU A 1195 -7.10 35.12 21.49
N ARG A 1196 -6.57 35.73 20.40
CA ARG A 1196 -5.25 36.39 20.38
C ARG A 1196 -5.26 37.80 20.98
N GLU A 1197 -6.39 38.50 20.89
CA GLU A 1197 -6.57 39.80 21.56
C GLU A 1197 -6.87 39.60 23.06
N ASP A 1198 -5.90 39.90 23.92
CA ASP A 1198 -5.97 39.67 25.37
C ASP A 1198 -6.83 40.73 26.12
N LYS A 1199 -8.07 40.92 25.62
CA LYS A 1199 -9.07 41.87 26.13
C LYS A 1199 -10.05 41.16 27.08
N PRO A 1200 -10.36 41.72 28.27
CA PRO A 1200 -11.36 41.13 29.17
C PRO A 1200 -12.70 40.88 28.48
N GLY A 1201 -13.12 39.61 28.44
CA GLY A 1201 -14.37 39.17 27.80
C GLY A 1201 -14.26 38.71 26.35
N ALA A 1202 -13.16 38.97 25.63
CA ALA A 1202 -13.00 38.55 24.23
C ALA A 1202 -12.90 37.02 24.08
N LYS A 1203 -12.12 36.35 24.95
CA LYS A 1203 -11.94 34.89 25.02
C LYS A 1203 -13.19 34.08 25.45
N ARG A 1204 -14.37 34.70 25.47
CA ARG A 1204 -15.65 34.10 25.88
C ARG A 1204 -16.81 34.46 24.94
N ASP A 1205 -16.55 35.19 23.86
CA ASP A 1205 -17.56 35.63 22.88
C ASP A 1205 -17.70 34.64 21.71
N VAL A 1206 -18.62 33.69 21.85
CA VAL A 1206 -19.04 32.79 20.78
C VAL A 1206 -20.13 33.38 19.86
N THR A 1207 -20.61 34.61 20.11
CA THR A 1207 -21.76 35.16 19.34
C THR A 1207 -21.55 35.30 17.82
N PRO A 1208 -20.32 35.49 17.26
CA PRO A 1208 -20.11 35.44 15.82
C PRO A 1208 -20.56 34.11 15.18
N ILE A 1209 -20.37 32.97 15.86
CA ILE A 1209 -20.77 31.62 15.39
C ILE A 1209 -22.29 31.56 15.17
N PHE A 1210 -23.04 32.32 15.96
CA PHE A 1210 -24.50 32.38 15.92
C PHE A 1210 -25.04 33.56 15.07
N GLY A 1211 -24.20 34.18 14.23
CA GLY A 1211 -24.60 35.29 13.36
C GLY A 1211 -24.70 36.64 14.08
N GLY A 1212 -24.15 36.76 15.28
CA GLY A 1212 -24.14 37.98 16.09
C GLY A 1212 -25.00 37.90 17.36
N ARG A 1213 -24.92 38.95 18.17
CA ARG A 1213 -25.58 39.03 19.49
C ARG A 1213 -27.02 39.53 19.35
N ARG A 1214 -27.99 38.79 19.88
CA ARG A 1214 -29.37 39.28 20.10
C ARG A 1214 -29.45 39.91 21.50
N THR A 1215 -29.81 41.19 21.58
CA THR A 1215 -29.99 41.92 22.86
C THR A 1215 -31.44 41.84 23.36
N GLN A 1216 -31.71 42.28 24.59
CA GLN A 1216 -33.07 42.30 25.16
C GLN A 1216 -33.91 43.48 24.61
N ASP A 1217 -33.22 44.54 24.24
CA ASP A 1217 -33.67 45.78 23.60
C ASP A 1217 -34.03 45.62 22.10
N GLY A 1218 -34.09 44.39 21.58
CA GLY A 1218 -34.63 44.05 20.25
C GLY A 1218 -33.70 44.35 19.07
N ALA A 1219 -32.67 45.16 19.25
CA ALA A 1219 -31.68 45.47 18.23
C ALA A 1219 -30.75 44.26 17.97
N HIS A 1220 -30.95 43.58 16.83
CA HIS A 1220 -30.09 42.45 16.43
C HIS A 1220 -29.98 42.29 14.90
N PRO A 1221 -28.86 41.73 14.39
CA PRO A 1221 -28.72 41.33 12.98
C PRO A 1221 -29.86 40.40 12.58
N ALA A 1222 -30.46 40.56 11.39
CA ALA A 1222 -31.68 39.83 11.01
C ALA A 1222 -31.54 38.32 11.23
N HIS A 1223 -30.49 37.74 10.67
CA HIS A 1223 -30.22 36.30 10.67
C HIS A 1223 -29.44 35.77 11.89
N ALA A 1224 -29.35 36.54 12.99
CA ALA A 1224 -28.76 36.05 14.23
C ALA A 1224 -29.62 34.93 14.84
N CYS A 1225 -29.02 33.81 15.23
CA CYS A 1225 -29.75 32.59 15.60
C CYS A 1225 -30.60 32.78 16.88
N PRO A 1226 -31.92 32.48 16.86
CA PRO A 1226 -32.76 32.53 18.06
C PRO A 1226 -32.39 31.42 19.06
N GLY A 1227 -31.97 30.26 18.55
CA GLY A 1227 -31.76 29.03 19.32
C GLY A 1227 -30.43 28.93 20.08
N TYR A 1228 -29.68 30.03 20.25
CA TYR A 1228 -28.38 30.05 20.95
C TYR A 1228 -28.44 29.34 22.32
N LYS A 1229 -29.45 29.67 23.14
CA LYS A 1229 -29.66 29.05 24.47
C LYS A 1229 -29.95 27.55 24.36
N ALA A 1230 -30.88 27.16 23.49
CA ALA A 1230 -31.22 25.76 23.29
C ALA A 1230 -30.01 24.94 22.81
N GLY A 1231 -29.24 25.45 21.85
CA GLY A 1231 -28.02 24.82 21.34
C GLY A 1231 -26.92 24.65 22.39
N MET A 1232 -26.63 25.70 23.18
CA MET A 1232 -25.69 25.61 24.29
C MET A 1232 -26.16 24.62 25.37
N GLY A 1233 -27.46 24.63 25.70
CA GLY A 1233 -28.06 23.67 26.63
C GLY A 1233 -27.89 22.23 26.17
N VAL A 1234 -28.19 21.92 24.90
CA VAL A 1234 -28.03 20.57 24.34
C VAL A 1234 -26.57 20.13 24.32
N LEU A 1235 -25.63 20.98 23.88
CA LEU A 1235 -24.20 20.66 23.89
C LEU A 1235 -23.70 20.34 25.31
N LEU A 1236 -24.07 21.17 26.30
CA LEU A 1236 -23.74 20.94 27.70
C LEU A 1236 -24.37 19.64 28.24
N GLY A 1237 -25.63 19.34 27.86
CA GLY A 1237 -26.34 18.13 28.30
C GLY A 1237 -25.72 16.85 27.75
N MET A 1238 -25.35 16.83 26.47
CA MET A 1238 -24.68 15.69 25.84
C MET A 1238 -23.28 15.44 26.42
N LEU A 1239 -22.50 16.51 26.64
CA LEU A 1239 -21.18 16.43 27.26
C LEU A 1239 -21.26 15.97 28.73
N ALA A 1240 -22.22 16.49 29.49
CA ALA A 1240 -22.48 16.06 30.87
C ALA A 1240 -22.97 14.60 30.94
N GLY A 1241 -23.84 14.15 30.03
CA GLY A 1241 -24.31 12.77 29.97
C GLY A 1241 -23.19 11.77 29.64
N LEU A 1242 -22.28 12.13 28.73
CA LEU A 1242 -21.06 11.35 28.46
C LEU A 1242 -20.08 11.35 29.65
N ALA A 1243 -20.00 12.44 30.41
CA ALA A 1243 -19.17 12.50 31.62
C ALA A 1243 -19.75 11.66 32.77
N ASP A 1244 -21.07 11.66 32.94
CA ASP A 1244 -21.75 11.07 34.10
C ASP A 1244 -21.81 9.53 34.10
N VAL A 1245 -21.53 8.86 32.97
CA VAL A 1245 -21.52 7.38 32.88
C VAL A 1245 -20.72 6.76 34.04
N LYS A 1246 -21.34 5.86 34.80
CA LYS A 1246 -20.76 5.24 36.00
C LYS A 1246 -19.87 4.05 35.65
N GLU A 1247 -20.14 3.39 34.53
CA GLU A 1247 -19.38 2.28 33.98
C GLU A 1247 -17.96 2.69 33.55
N ARG A 1248 -17.09 1.67 33.43
CA ARG A 1248 -15.68 1.88 33.10
C ARG A 1248 -15.50 2.16 31.61
N MET A 1249 -15.58 3.45 31.30
CA MET A 1249 -15.32 4.06 30.00
C MET A 1249 -13.82 4.33 29.78
N ARG A 1250 -13.30 3.98 28.60
CA ARG A 1250 -11.93 4.22 28.13
C ARG A 1250 -11.95 4.85 26.72
N PRO A 1251 -10.88 5.54 26.27
CA PRO A 1251 -10.71 5.85 24.84
C PRO A 1251 -10.57 4.57 24.02
N SER A 1252 -11.16 4.54 22.83
CA SER A 1252 -10.96 3.50 21.81
C SER A 1252 -9.81 3.91 20.86
N PRO A 1253 -9.22 2.99 20.07
CA PRO A 1253 -8.19 3.35 19.08
C PRO A 1253 -8.69 4.23 17.93
N ALA A 1254 -10.01 4.28 17.69
CA ALA A 1254 -10.61 5.17 16.70
C ALA A 1254 -10.92 6.57 17.31
N PRO A 1255 -10.67 7.68 16.58
CA PRO A 1255 -11.07 9.01 17.01
C PRO A 1255 -12.56 9.10 17.31
N LEU A 1256 -12.95 9.87 18.34
CA LEU A 1256 -14.34 10.03 18.79
C LEU A 1256 -15.07 8.72 19.16
N ALA A 1257 -14.34 7.66 19.53
CA ALA A 1257 -14.92 6.41 20.01
C ALA A 1257 -14.44 6.02 21.43
N PHE A 1258 -15.30 5.31 22.15
CA PHE A 1258 -15.13 4.89 23.54
C PHE A 1258 -15.40 3.40 23.72
N THR A 1259 -14.73 2.79 24.70
CA THR A 1259 -14.96 1.41 25.12
C THR A 1259 -15.51 1.41 26.55
N PHE A 1260 -16.67 0.80 26.75
CA PHE A 1260 -17.32 0.59 28.05
C PHE A 1260 -17.24 -0.90 28.41
N GLU A 1261 -16.85 -1.24 29.64
CA GLU A 1261 -16.71 -2.63 30.09
C GLU A 1261 -17.41 -2.88 31.44
N GLY A 1262 -17.93 -4.10 31.62
CA GLY A 1262 -18.55 -4.52 32.87
C GLY A 1262 -18.58 -6.03 33.09
N ARG A 1263 -19.06 -6.42 34.27
CA ARG A 1263 -19.47 -7.81 34.55
C ARG A 1263 -20.97 -7.95 34.29
N LEU A 1264 -21.39 -9.18 34.03
CA LEU A 1264 -22.80 -9.60 34.09
C LEU A 1264 -23.16 -9.93 35.54
#